data_AF-A0A8B6FX74-F1
#
_entry.id   AF-A0A8B6FX74-F1
#
_cell.length_a   1.000
_cell.length_b   1.000
_cell.length_c   1.000
_cell.angle_alpha   90.00
_cell.angle_beta   90.00
_cell.angle_gamma   90.00
#
_symmetry.space_group_name_H-M   'P 1'
#
loop_
_entity.id
_entity.type
_entity.pdbx_description
1 polymer ?
#
loop_
_entity_poly.entity_id
_entity_poly.type
_entity_poly.pdbx_seq_one_letter_code
_entity_poly.pdbx_strand_id
1 'polypeptide(L)'
;MRGRTGDISEKIANFQPSIAQLNQAVERLRSNGQNVEADEILQLTSQYEMAMDKVDQESTKCKQAVAFRQNYATQKAQLEAAVQECEDEINEVAQSGMPIGERIERFKAITEKLQSTEPLFMVVSDKAQQLSVESGEDARPITDSVQHLKSHMDQLKKQAGQKTKQCDQVQKSRVEFDKSMDHAISWLEQKEDILASCTAQEMEPDKVMGSLQKHNALAREALDKIAAVKDQAKLEKAHYEKMGEPIPATMQDKLNQIQSLEDSIKEAIAKKDNYLEEAKTDRMQFEMSMKQINDWTSGAEEMLDSGYDGLDYDTLTDTLSEHRDYFSEASMCQDEMEQVMELSERLLPTLDNNDKETLRQTLKNTNKKLADVMAASQRRQQSLEKHAEDWQDYKDMVFNVTEQLQDLEEQWATCEQLSVANPVMVQQQLAKSKDFLAKVEEVRGAMSEINDKSHDLDKDGNAGSRSFINQLVDDLNDRYNTLTTTTENKQMTLQNLKGTWDEYTTLLEDVENLVNTADQRLPTIEVESAPNHELLTHLNETKNICTQIQVSEPKIEALKRCTENLQRSLPTAEAKIHTQEKLMNLLEKLERIQDNANEYHVALQDEVDDRGAFQTEADQTVQWLAEAKMELERLDPGKEVADVVERIEKQKVLQQEVAIRMDQMEQVAQQKKAKYNALGKDLPEELLRQIVDMKALETDVATVMKTKGEELQHIKADREEVTSSLKDVSLWLTDAELRLQDRIINIPDSIHNLQVLQSEFEDIKPVLDKLRKRGSDLIQHTPDSIEKQLVQKALADTNRQWLAVQGRTAERSRRLEDAKDLLQNFDEVADSLEKWLPGAESLVQKDATWSNFDTVKDQLKQQRKLTKDLDHQQDKLSSLGTISKKLDQLCDATSARDRLSKLNKRMFNLHSKGSEKLNTLEEINDDIDDYEDELTRLRLWMDETRSHLTMRDTTLTLKEQLAIQEKILEDIDSHKGKAMLVEQKQSELKSLTGKEEPEAALATEMSELQHMARQQCEELQESIIQQEQYESDIRHLSSAITEAQDKLLSAPVQAADVNTLKKQIAEHNALAFQIKSYQDKINDINEKSKHLSERSLGMRPAMVEKLSQMGYRYPSSLPSLKVTGEADRSGPDSGIFVSHEGSLNATQRSVSDADFSSSTMRSSKYGRSSDKMGPRHDEPGSLSGRSDDTDITIENYPGLFETMDMRKPRGQGHQQRSRSPSPFTEEKMARQHQEPVKMSSLSQPGRTGGTSLHRNVASPSLQPFSEM
;
A
#
# COMPACT_ATOMS: atom_id res chain seq x y z
N MET A 1 168.78 60.55 188.11
CA MET A 1 169.54 61.82 188.25
C MET A 1 169.54 62.43 189.66
N ARG A 2 168.40 62.77 190.28
CA ARG A 2 168.32 63.58 191.54
C ARG A 2 169.27 63.24 192.72
N GLY A 3 169.83 62.04 192.82
CA GLY A 3 170.58 61.57 194.00
C GLY A 3 172.11 61.78 193.99
N ARG A 4 172.75 62.20 192.89
CA ARG A 4 174.23 62.25 192.81
C ARG A 4 174.89 63.61 193.13
N THR A 5 174.13 64.71 193.11
CA THR A 5 174.70 66.06 193.34
C THR A 5 174.79 66.44 194.83
N GLY A 6 173.89 65.94 195.69
CA GLY A 6 173.87 66.32 197.12
C GLY A 6 175.04 65.78 197.95
N ASP A 7 175.46 64.53 197.68
CA ASP A 7 176.47 63.80 198.46
C ASP A 7 177.91 64.34 198.32
N ILE A 8 178.13 65.33 197.43
CA ILE A 8 179.43 65.98 197.22
C ILE A 8 179.53 67.27 198.03
N SER A 9 178.47 68.10 198.04
CA SER A 9 178.45 69.38 198.78
C SER A 9 178.68 69.19 200.28
N GLU A 10 178.09 68.14 200.87
CA GLU A 10 178.15 67.88 202.32
C GLU A 10 179.56 67.48 202.80
N LYS A 11 180.39 66.90 201.93
CA LYS A 11 181.75 66.46 202.29
C LYS A 11 182.78 67.59 202.30
N ILE A 12 182.52 68.70 201.59
CA ILE A 12 183.47 69.81 201.46
C ILE A 12 183.45 70.72 202.70
N ALA A 13 182.29 70.91 203.34
CA ALA A 13 182.11 71.84 204.45
C ALA A 13 182.95 71.54 205.72
N ASN A 14 183.40 70.30 205.93
CA ASN A 14 184.04 69.85 207.18
C ASN A 14 185.47 70.38 207.42
N PHE A 15 186.15 70.93 206.41
CA PHE A 15 187.56 71.37 206.53
C PHE A 15 187.73 72.82 207.05
N GLN A 16 186.63 73.57 207.18
CA GLN A 16 186.64 75.01 207.44
C GLN A 16 187.39 75.47 208.73
N PRO A 17 187.33 74.78 209.89
CA PRO A 17 187.96 75.28 211.12
C PRO A 17 189.50 75.29 211.11
N SER A 18 190.12 74.30 210.47
CA SER A 18 191.57 74.09 210.50
C SER A 18 192.34 75.14 209.68
N ILE A 19 191.75 75.59 208.57
CA ILE A 19 192.29 76.67 207.73
C ILE A 19 192.42 77.98 208.54
N ALA A 20 191.45 78.28 209.39
CA ALA A 20 191.45 79.51 210.20
C ALA A 20 192.59 79.56 211.23
N GLN A 21 193.00 78.41 211.79
CA GLN A 21 194.11 78.35 212.74
C GLN A 21 195.49 78.50 212.06
N LEU A 22 195.66 77.91 210.87
CA LEU A 22 196.91 78.03 210.10
C LEU A 22 197.24 79.49 209.77
N ASN A 23 196.25 80.27 209.34
CA ASN A 23 196.43 81.69 209.03
C ASN A 23 196.91 82.53 210.25
N GLN A 24 196.54 82.17 211.47
CA GLN A 24 196.93 82.93 212.67
C GLN A 24 198.37 82.62 213.16
N ALA A 25 199.02 81.59 212.61
CA ALA A 25 200.43 81.28 212.93
C ALA A 25 201.44 82.06 212.06
N VAL A 26 201.04 82.51 210.86
CA VAL A 26 201.92 83.09 209.83
C VAL A 26 202.70 84.31 210.34
N GLU A 27 202.06 85.19 211.11
CA GLU A 27 202.70 86.41 211.64
C GLU A 27 203.82 86.12 212.67
N ARG A 28 203.75 84.98 213.37
CA ARG A 28 204.82 84.52 214.28
C ARG A 28 205.97 83.83 213.55
N LEU A 29 205.72 83.25 212.37
CA LEU A 29 206.76 82.60 211.55
C LEU A 29 207.60 83.64 210.79
N ARG A 30 206.95 84.62 210.17
CA ARG A 30 207.65 85.71 209.43
C ARG A 30 208.62 86.51 210.31
N SER A 31 208.34 86.64 211.61
CA SER A 31 209.20 87.37 212.56
C SER A 31 210.44 86.58 213.02
N ASN A 32 210.50 85.26 212.80
CA ASN A 32 211.68 84.42 213.07
C ASN A 32 212.49 84.05 211.81
N GLY A 33 212.07 84.47 210.61
CA GLY A 33 212.86 84.36 209.36
C GLY A 33 212.50 83.22 208.41
N GLN A 34 211.47 82.42 208.71
CA GLN A 34 210.96 81.38 207.81
C GLN A 34 209.82 81.95 206.95
N ASN A 35 210.03 81.99 205.62
CA ASN A 35 209.08 82.60 204.66
C ASN A 35 208.51 81.60 203.63
N VAL A 36 209.17 80.48 203.35
CA VAL A 36 208.72 79.55 202.29
C VAL A 36 207.41 78.86 202.70
N GLU A 37 207.39 78.42 203.95
CA GLU A 37 206.29 77.72 204.60
C GLU A 37 205.03 78.59 204.77
N ALA A 38 205.15 79.92 204.60
CA ALA A 38 204.02 80.85 204.69
C ALA A 38 203.23 80.96 203.36
N ASP A 39 203.92 80.86 202.21
CA ASP A 39 203.28 81.05 200.90
C ASP A 39 202.56 79.77 200.43
N GLU A 40 203.03 78.58 200.84
CA GLU A 40 202.35 77.30 200.59
C GLU A 40 200.95 77.24 201.24
N ILE A 41 200.78 77.82 202.44
CA ILE A 41 199.50 77.88 203.17
C ILE A 41 198.47 78.75 202.42
N LEU A 42 198.92 79.85 201.81
CA LEU A 42 198.06 80.73 201.01
C LEU A 42 197.61 80.05 199.72
N GLN A 43 198.49 79.29 199.05
CA GLN A 43 198.15 78.59 197.81
C GLN A 43 197.10 77.48 198.04
N LEU A 44 197.19 76.76 199.16
CA LEU A 44 196.20 75.77 199.58
C LEU A 44 194.79 76.36 199.81
N THR A 45 194.72 77.59 200.33
CA THR A 45 193.44 78.26 200.57
C THR A 45 192.69 78.55 199.27
N SER A 46 193.40 78.98 198.22
CA SER A 46 192.80 79.29 196.90
C SER A 46 192.19 78.08 196.19
N GLN A 47 192.70 76.87 196.41
CA GLN A 47 192.20 75.66 195.74
C GLN A 47 190.84 75.19 196.28
N TYR A 48 190.50 75.55 197.52
CA TYR A 48 189.22 75.18 198.15
C TYR A 48 188.03 75.90 197.49
N GLU A 49 188.16 77.20 197.21
CA GLU A 49 187.05 78.01 196.66
C GLU A 49 186.64 77.56 195.25
N MET A 50 187.60 77.16 194.41
CA MET A 50 187.35 76.65 193.05
C MET A 50 186.53 75.35 193.00
N ALA A 51 186.43 74.60 194.11
CA ALA A 51 185.69 73.34 194.15
C ALA A 51 184.17 73.53 194.31
N MET A 52 183.74 74.60 195.00
CA MET A 52 182.32 74.90 195.25
C MET A 52 181.55 75.22 193.97
N ASP A 53 182.08 76.14 193.18
CA ASP A 53 181.43 76.77 192.02
C ASP A 53 180.99 75.76 190.93
N LYS A 54 181.66 74.59 190.90
CA LYS A 54 181.47 73.57 189.88
C LYS A 54 180.33 72.57 190.16
N VAL A 55 179.79 72.55 191.38
CA VAL A 55 178.71 71.61 191.76
C VAL A 55 177.34 72.15 191.36
N ASP A 56 177.08 73.44 191.53
CA ASP A 56 175.78 74.05 191.20
C ASP A 56 175.45 74.01 189.70
N GLN A 57 176.46 74.10 188.84
CA GLN A 57 176.29 74.21 187.39
C GLN A 57 175.57 73.01 186.73
N GLU A 58 175.72 71.79 187.26
CA GLU A 58 175.09 70.58 186.70
C GLU A 58 173.67 70.31 187.22
N SER A 59 173.26 70.90 188.35
CA SER A 59 171.94 70.70 188.96
C SER A 59 170.80 71.18 188.04
N THR A 60 171.05 72.25 187.27
CA THR A 60 170.04 72.98 186.50
C THR A 60 169.59 72.23 185.24
N LYS A 61 170.52 71.62 184.49
CA LYS A 61 170.26 70.96 183.19
C LYS A 61 169.21 69.85 183.29
N CYS A 62 169.27 69.04 184.36
CA CYS A 62 168.40 67.88 184.54
C CYS A 62 166.90 68.19 184.67
N LYS A 63 166.48 69.45 184.84
CA LYS A 63 165.06 69.81 185.01
C LYS A 63 164.32 70.01 183.67
N GLN A 64 165.01 70.35 182.59
CA GLN A 64 164.37 70.80 181.34
C GLN A 64 163.86 69.63 180.48
N ALA A 65 164.63 68.54 180.35
CA ALA A 65 164.33 67.42 179.45
C ALA A 65 163.03 66.64 179.76
N VAL A 66 162.48 66.75 180.98
CA VAL A 66 161.29 65.99 181.39
C VAL A 66 159.99 66.56 180.78
N ALA A 67 159.88 67.88 180.69
CA ALA A 67 158.62 68.54 180.29
C ALA A 67 158.27 68.31 178.81
N PHE A 68 159.28 68.22 177.94
CA PHE A 68 159.09 68.07 176.50
C PHE A 68 158.46 66.71 176.14
N ARG A 69 158.91 65.62 176.79
CA ARG A 69 158.44 64.25 176.55
C ARG A 69 156.95 64.02 176.86
N GLN A 70 156.38 64.73 177.84
CA GLN A 70 154.95 64.64 178.13
C GLN A 70 154.06 65.23 177.03
N ASN A 71 154.54 66.24 176.30
CA ASN A 71 153.70 67.00 175.35
C ASN A 71 153.36 66.20 174.08
N TYR A 72 154.29 65.36 173.60
CA TYR A 72 154.11 64.51 172.43
C TYR A 72 153.00 63.46 172.63
N ALA A 73 153.00 62.77 173.77
CA ALA A 73 152.10 61.64 174.02
C ALA A 73 150.61 62.01 173.93
N THR A 74 150.22 63.19 174.41
CA THR A 74 148.82 63.65 174.42
C THR A 74 148.27 63.88 173.02
N GLN A 75 149.07 64.44 172.11
CA GLN A 75 148.59 64.78 170.76
C GLN A 75 148.47 63.54 169.85
N LYS A 76 149.33 62.52 170.07
CA LYS A 76 149.27 61.25 169.32
C LYS A 76 147.90 60.57 169.44
N ALA A 77 147.38 60.51 170.68
CA ALA A 77 146.12 59.83 171.01
C ALA A 77 144.87 60.51 170.44
N GLN A 78 144.89 61.84 170.24
CA GLN A 78 143.75 62.56 169.65
C GLN A 78 143.53 62.18 168.17
N LEU A 79 144.59 61.84 167.46
CA LEU A 79 144.52 61.45 166.05
C LEU A 79 144.00 60.02 165.86
N GLU A 80 144.42 59.10 166.74
CA GLU A 80 144.01 57.70 166.72
C GLU A 80 142.49 57.53 166.83
N ALA A 81 141.82 58.37 167.63
CA ALA A 81 140.37 58.37 167.77
C ALA A 81 139.63 58.80 166.49
N ALA A 82 140.06 59.90 165.85
CA ALA A 82 139.35 60.49 164.72
C ALA A 82 139.43 59.64 163.43
N VAL A 83 140.47 58.82 163.28
CA VAL A 83 140.57 57.86 162.17
C VAL A 83 139.57 56.71 162.36
N GLN A 84 139.37 56.23 163.60
CA GLN A 84 138.47 55.11 163.89
C GLN A 84 136.99 55.46 163.64
N GLU A 85 136.56 56.66 164.04
CA GLU A 85 135.19 57.15 163.82
C GLU A 85 134.76 57.10 162.34
N CYS A 86 135.71 57.36 161.44
CA CYS A 86 135.47 57.33 159.99
C CYS A 86 135.41 55.90 159.41
N GLU A 87 135.97 54.89 160.09
CA GLU A 87 135.85 53.48 159.67
C GLU A 87 134.44 52.94 159.99
N ASP A 88 133.91 53.28 161.16
CA ASP A 88 132.59 52.83 161.60
C ASP A 88 131.47 53.43 160.71
N GLU A 89 131.54 54.73 160.37
CA GLU A 89 130.58 55.37 159.45
C GLU A 89 130.55 54.72 158.05
N ILE A 90 131.70 54.29 157.51
CA ILE A 90 131.77 53.59 156.22
C ILE A 90 131.01 52.25 156.30
N ASN A 91 131.15 51.54 157.41
CA ASN A 91 130.53 50.23 157.61
C ASN A 91 129.01 50.34 157.86
N GLU A 92 128.53 51.35 158.58
CA GLU A 92 127.10 51.64 158.75
C GLU A 92 126.43 51.88 157.38
N VAL A 93 126.95 52.83 156.59
CA VAL A 93 126.38 53.17 155.28
C VAL A 93 126.47 52.00 154.30
N ALA A 94 127.47 51.12 154.44
CA ALA A 94 127.60 49.88 153.68
C ALA A 94 126.56 48.80 154.04
N GLN A 95 125.94 48.84 155.23
CA GLN A 95 124.94 47.87 155.68
C GLN A 95 123.51 48.43 155.74
N SER A 96 123.36 49.76 155.76
CA SER A 96 122.06 50.45 155.75
C SER A 96 121.20 50.13 154.52
N GLY A 97 119.88 49.99 154.73
CA GLY A 97 118.86 49.84 153.67
C GLY A 97 118.34 51.18 153.11
N MET A 98 119.16 52.24 153.15
CA MET A 98 118.79 53.54 152.59
C MET A 98 118.75 53.48 151.06
N PRO A 99 117.95 54.31 150.36
CA PRO A 99 117.97 54.41 148.91
C PRO A 99 119.37 54.68 148.37
N ILE A 100 119.73 54.05 147.24
CA ILE A 100 121.05 54.14 146.62
C ILE A 100 121.57 55.57 146.42
N GLY A 101 120.66 56.54 146.16
CA GLY A 101 120.99 57.96 146.07
C GLY A 101 121.55 58.56 147.38
N GLU A 102 120.91 58.30 148.52
CA GLU A 102 121.38 58.79 149.82
C GLU A 102 122.70 58.12 150.24
N ARG A 103 122.88 56.84 149.89
CA ARG A 103 124.12 56.09 150.15
C ARG A 103 125.30 56.69 149.37
N ILE A 104 125.08 57.12 148.13
CA ILE A 104 126.08 57.84 147.31
C ILE A 104 126.54 59.14 147.99
N GLU A 105 125.63 59.91 148.59
CA GLU A 105 125.99 61.17 149.27
C GLU A 105 126.70 60.93 150.61
N ARG A 106 126.19 59.99 151.42
CA ARG A 106 126.82 59.60 152.69
C ARG A 106 128.28 59.14 152.51
N PHE A 107 128.58 58.30 151.51
CA PHE A 107 129.97 57.90 151.24
C PHE A 107 130.88 59.05 150.78
N LYS A 108 130.34 60.08 150.12
CA LYS A 108 131.12 61.29 149.78
C LYS A 108 131.47 62.07 151.05
N ALA A 109 130.50 62.32 151.92
CA ALA A 109 130.70 63.07 153.16
C ALA A 109 131.79 62.48 154.08
N ILE A 110 131.84 61.15 154.24
CA ILE A 110 132.89 60.49 155.05
C ILE A 110 134.28 60.64 154.41
N THR A 111 134.34 60.69 153.07
CA THR A 111 135.60 60.91 152.33
C THR A 111 136.16 62.32 152.58
N GLU A 112 135.29 63.33 152.71
CA GLU A 112 135.67 64.70 153.10
C GLU A 112 136.09 64.78 154.57
N LYS A 113 135.37 64.10 155.48
CA LYS A 113 135.70 64.00 156.92
C LYS A 113 137.15 63.51 157.12
N LEU A 114 137.55 62.45 156.39
CA LEU A 114 138.91 61.90 156.32
C LEU A 114 139.98 62.80 155.68
N GLN A 115 139.63 63.96 155.12
CA GLN A 115 140.60 64.98 154.68
C GLN A 115 140.91 66.02 155.78
N SER A 116 140.01 66.19 156.76
CA SER A 116 140.13 67.26 157.77
C SER A 116 141.16 66.98 158.89
N THR A 117 141.51 65.71 159.10
CA THR A 117 142.38 65.22 160.18
C THR A 117 143.89 65.30 159.87
N GLU A 118 144.27 65.40 158.59
CA GLU A 118 145.65 65.42 158.10
C GLU A 118 146.58 66.48 158.77
N PRO A 119 146.14 67.71 159.10
CA PRO A 119 147.02 68.69 159.74
C PRO A 119 147.50 68.28 161.14
N LEU A 120 146.68 67.51 161.86
CA LEU A 120 146.98 67.07 163.23
C LEU A 120 147.99 65.92 163.25
N PHE A 121 148.07 65.13 162.17
CA PHE A 121 149.15 64.16 161.92
C PHE A 121 150.53 64.84 161.87
N MET A 122 150.65 65.94 161.12
CA MET A 122 151.94 66.61 160.90
C MET A 122 152.55 67.13 162.21
N VAL A 123 151.74 67.74 163.08
CA VAL A 123 152.20 68.28 164.38
C VAL A 123 152.71 67.17 165.33
N VAL A 124 152.11 65.97 165.25
CA VAL A 124 152.58 64.79 165.99
C VAL A 124 153.92 64.29 165.43
N SER A 125 154.07 64.27 164.11
CA SER A 125 155.30 63.83 163.41
C SER A 125 156.52 64.71 163.75
N ASP A 126 156.39 66.04 163.73
CA ASP A 126 157.52 66.94 164.00
C ASP A 126 158.05 66.78 165.45
N LYS A 127 157.14 66.63 166.42
CA LYS A 127 157.50 66.42 167.84
C LYS A 127 158.12 65.05 168.10
N ALA A 128 157.63 64.01 167.42
CA ALA A 128 158.27 62.70 167.38
C ALA A 128 159.74 62.81 166.92
N GLN A 129 159.99 63.59 165.87
CA GLN A 129 161.30 63.69 165.26
C GLN A 129 162.32 64.49 166.09
N GLN A 130 161.90 65.55 166.79
CA GLN A 130 162.76 66.24 167.77
C GLN A 130 163.15 65.34 168.96
N LEU A 131 162.21 64.55 169.48
CA LEU A 131 162.48 63.61 170.59
C LEU A 131 163.51 62.52 170.25
N SER A 132 163.70 62.22 168.96
CA SER A 132 164.64 61.22 168.46
C SER A 132 166.12 61.62 168.63
N VAL A 133 166.42 62.92 168.80
CA VAL A 133 167.80 63.46 168.73
C VAL A 133 168.46 63.60 170.10
N GLU A 134 167.72 63.93 171.16
CA GLU A 134 168.30 64.25 172.49
C GLU A 134 168.64 63.03 173.37
N SER A 135 168.32 61.81 172.95
CA SER A 135 168.56 60.59 173.77
C SER A 135 168.70 59.34 172.91
N GLY A 136 169.90 58.77 172.84
CA GLY A 136 170.24 57.68 171.92
C GLY A 136 169.53 56.32 172.15
N GLU A 137 168.76 56.17 173.23
CA GLU A 137 168.08 54.90 173.58
C GLU A 137 166.59 54.87 173.18
N ASP A 138 165.96 56.02 172.87
CA ASP A 138 164.50 56.12 172.63
C ASP A 138 164.07 56.25 171.15
N ALA A 139 165.03 56.42 170.23
CA ALA A 139 164.78 56.97 168.89
C ALA A 139 163.86 56.17 167.96
N ARG A 140 163.83 54.83 168.07
CA ARG A 140 163.12 53.94 167.12
C ARG A 140 161.60 53.85 167.29
N PRO A 141 161.04 53.43 168.46
CA PRO A 141 159.60 53.12 168.59
C PRO A 141 158.67 54.31 168.37
N ILE A 142 159.21 55.53 168.44
CA ILE A 142 158.49 56.77 168.14
C ILE A 142 158.16 56.88 166.63
N THR A 143 159.08 56.47 165.75
CA THR A 143 158.95 56.62 164.28
C THR A 143 157.91 55.66 163.70
N ASP A 144 157.97 54.38 164.08
CA ASP A 144 157.09 53.33 163.55
C ASP A 144 155.60 53.64 163.82
N SER A 145 155.29 54.21 165.01
CA SER A 145 153.93 54.57 165.39
C SER A 145 153.33 55.71 164.55
N VAL A 146 154.16 56.62 164.03
CA VAL A 146 153.70 57.71 163.15
C VAL A 146 153.40 57.15 161.76
N GLN A 147 154.24 56.25 161.25
CA GLN A 147 154.07 55.71 159.90
C GLN A 147 152.82 54.81 159.77
N HIS A 148 152.47 54.05 160.81
CA HIS A 148 151.23 53.24 160.84
C HIS A 148 149.96 54.08 160.66
N LEU A 149 149.86 55.20 161.40
CA LEU A 149 148.68 56.08 161.40
C LEU A 149 148.32 56.63 160.02
N LYS A 150 149.33 56.99 159.21
CA LYS A 150 149.09 57.50 157.85
C LYS A 150 148.52 56.42 156.93
N SER A 151 149.08 55.20 157.00
CA SER A 151 148.66 54.09 156.16
C SER A 151 147.21 53.67 156.41
N HIS A 152 146.70 53.80 157.65
CA HIS A 152 145.30 53.50 157.94
C HIS A 152 144.35 54.54 157.31
N MET A 153 144.66 55.83 157.46
CA MET A 153 143.81 56.92 157.00
C MET A 153 143.63 56.96 155.47
N ASP A 154 144.68 56.63 154.70
CA ASP A 154 144.61 56.50 153.24
C ASP A 154 143.77 55.29 152.78
N GLN A 155 143.70 54.21 153.57
CA GLN A 155 142.95 53.00 153.22
C GLN A 155 141.43 53.23 153.28
N LEU A 156 140.93 53.83 154.36
CA LEU A 156 139.49 54.11 154.56
C LEU A 156 138.95 55.03 153.45
N LYS A 157 139.73 56.04 153.09
CA LYS A 157 139.47 57.04 152.04
C LYS A 157 139.25 56.39 150.66
N LYS A 158 140.01 55.32 150.36
CA LYS A 158 139.87 54.51 149.15
C LYS A 158 138.62 53.62 149.18
N GLN A 159 138.25 53.10 150.35
CA GLN A 159 137.11 52.21 150.55
C GLN A 159 135.77 52.93 150.32
N ALA A 160 135.60 54.14 150.90
CA ALA A 160 134.42 54.97 150.68
C ALA A 160 134.21 55.29 149.18
N GLY A 161 135.25 55.79 148.51
CA GLY A 161 135.18 56.14 147.08
C GLY A 161 134.93 54.98 146.11
N GLN A 162 135.22 53.73 146.51
CA GLN A 162 134.82 52.54 145.74
C GLN A 162 133.32 52.24 145.88
N LYS A 163 132.75 52.39 147.07
CA LYS A 163 131.32 52.13 147.33
C LYS A 163 130.41 53.09 146.57
N THR A 164 130.74 54.37 146.53
CA THR A 164 130.00 55.40 145.76
C THR A 164 129.75 54.97 144.31
N LYS A 165 130.79 54.48 143.61
CA LYS A 165 130.71 54.07 142.19
C LYS A 165 129.85 52.83 141.94
N GLN A 166 129.71 51.93 142.92
CA GLN A 166 128.88 50.73 142.77
C GLN A 166 127.39 51.10 142.75
N CYS A 167 126.99 52.05 143.60
CA CYS A 167 125.63 52.57 143.67
C CYS A 167 125.24 53.37 142.41
N ASP A 168 126.12 54.22 141.89
CA ASP A 168 125.90 55.00 140.65
C ASP A 168 125.53 54.11 139.44
N GLN A 169 126.10 52.91 139.34
CA GLN A 169 125.87 52.03 138.19
C GLN A 169 124.49 51.37 138.23
N VAL A 170 124.02 50.95 139.41
CA VAL A 170 122.67 50.35 139.59
C VAL A 170 121.57 51.39 139.38
N GLN A 171 121.83 52.67 139.71
CA GLN A 171 120.87 53.74 139.46
C GLN A 171 120.62 53.97 137.95
N LYS A 172 121.60 53.68 137.08
CA LYS A 172 121.45 53.84 135.63
C LYS A 172 120.57 52.78 134.98
N SER A 173 120.78 51.50 135.30
CA SER A 173 120.01 50.39 134.71
C SER A 173 118.51 50.51 135.02
N ARG A 174 118.16 51.02 136.21
CA ARG A 174 116.77 51.32 136.59
C ARG A 174 116.09 52.36 135.71
N VAL A 175 116.81 53.41 135.31
CA VAL A 175 116.31 54.47 134.42
C VAL A 175 116.18 54.00 132.97
N GLU A 176 116.95 52.99 132.56
CA GLU A 176 116.80 52.34 131.25
C GLU A 176 115.62 51.36 131.23
N PHE A 177 115.44 50.58 132.31
CA PHE A 177 114.29 49.69 132.49
C PHE A 177 112.95 50.45 132.52
N ASP A 178 112.87 51.57 133.24
CA ASP A 178 111.62 52.35 133.34
C ASP A 178 111.12 52.86 131.98
N LYS A 179 112.03 53.32 131.11
CA LYS A 179 111.73 53.70 129.71
C LYS A 179 111.30 52.52 128.85
N SER A 180 111.82 51.32 129.15
CA SER A 180 111.45 50.08 128.45
C SER A 180 109.99 49.68 128.76
N MET A 181 109.49 49.98 129.96
CA MET A 181 108.07 49.80 130.31
C MET A 181 107.17 50.79 129.57
N ASP A 182 107.53 52.08 129.50
CA ASP A 182 106.74 53.10 128.81
C ASP A 182 106.57 52.78 127.31
N HIS A 183 107.65 52.34 126.66
CA HIS A 183 107.60 51.95 125.25
C HIS A 183 106.78 50.66 125.01
N ALA A 184 106.77 49.73 125.98
CA ALA A 184 105.91 48.55 125.92
C ALA A 184 104.42 48.89 126.05
N ILE A 185 104.07 49.77 126.99
CA ILE A 185 102.69 50.25 127.22
C ILE A 185 102.13 50.88 125.93
N SER A 186 102.82 51.86 125.36
CA SER A 186 102.35 52.56 124.15
C SER A 186 102.22 51.66 122.92
N TRP A 187 103.07 50.62 122.79
CA TRP A 187 102.96 49.64 121.72
C TRP A 187 101.76 48.70 121.91
N LEU A 188 101.43 48.36 123.16
CA LEU A 188 100.27 47.53 123.49
C LEU A 188 98.96 48.28 123.26
N GLU A 189 98.87 49.56 123.67
CA GLU A 189 97.75 50.45 123.36
C GLU A 189 97.49 50.51 121.84
N GLN A 190 98.55 50.63 121.01
CA GLN A 190 98.41 50.61 119.55
C GLN A 190 97.94 49.25 118.99
N LYS A 191 98.30 48.12 119.62
CA LYS A 191 97.83 46.78 119.20
C LYS A 191 96.39 46.52 119.65
N GLU A 192 95.98 47.08 120.78
CA GLU A 192 94.60 47.00 121.29
C GLU A 192 93.61 47.59 120.28
N ASP A 193 93.84 48.80 119.77
CA ASP A 193 93.02 49.43 118.73
C ASP A 193 92.80 48.51 117.50
N ILE A 194 93.87 47.86 117.04
CA ILE A 194 93.85 46.98 115.85
C ILE A 194 93.10 45.67 116.14
N LEU A 195 93.18 45.16 117.38
CA LEU A 195 92.49 43.95 117.82
C LEU A 195 91.02 44.22 118.19
N ALA A 196 90.66 45.44 118.61
CA ALA A 196 89.30 45.85 118.90
C ALA A 196 88.49 46.23 117.64
N SER A 197 89.16 46.66 116.57
CA SER A 197 88.51 47.10 115.33
C SER A 197 87.91 45.92 114.53
N CYS A 198 86.60 45.73 114.64
CA CYS A 198 85.84 44.84 113.75
C CYS A 198 85.42 45.59 112.48
N THR A 199 86.08 45.30 111.36
CA THR A 199 85.75 45.86 110.04
C THR A 199 84.86 44.91 109.26
N ALA A 200 84.08 45.43 108.32
CA ALA A 200 83.33 44.62 107.35
C ALA A 200 84.24 43.61 106.63
N GLN A 201 83.65 42.49 106.21
CA GLN A 201 84.32 41.38 105.55
C GLN A 201 83.70 41.11 104.16
N GLU A 202 84.53 40.67 103.21
CA GLU A 202 84.13 40.24 101.86
C GLU A 202 83.11 39.08 101.91
N MET A 203 82.34 38.85 100.83
CA MET A 203 81.34 37.78 100.76
C MET A 203 81.90 36.35 100.92
N GLU A 204 83.09 36.04 100.42
CA GLU A 204 83.54 34.65 100.30
C GLU A 204 84.13 34.08 101.62
N PRO A 205 83.78 32.85 102.04
CA PRO A 205 84.25 32.25 103.30
C PRO A 205 85.79 32.25 103.47
N ASP A 206 86.52 31.95 102.40
CA ASP A 206 87.99 31.89 102.38
C ASP A 206 88.64 33.24 102.72
N LYS A 207 87.99 34.36 102.37
CA LYS A 207 88.50 35.71 102.67
C LYS A 207 88.38 36.00 104.16
N VAL A 208 87.25 35.65 104.77
CA VAL A 208 87.02 35.76 106.22
C VAL A 208 87.98 34.85 106.98
N MET A 209 88.22 33.64 106.48
CA MET A 209 89.23 32.73 107.03
C MET A 209 90.64 33.37 106.97
N GLY A 210 90.98 34.05 105.88
CA GLY A 210 92.21 34.83 105.75
C GLY A 210 92.30 36.01 106.72
N SER A 211 91.18 36.67 107.05
CA SER A 211 91.11 37.70 108.10
C SER A 211 91.30 37.11 109.50
N LEU A 212 90.65 35.99 109.81
CA LEU A 212 90.77 35.27 111.08
C LEU A 212 92.22 34.84 111.35
N GLN A 213 92.93 34.31 110.34
CA GLN A 213 94.34 33.95 110.45
C GLN A 213 95.24 35.15 110.75
N LYS A 214 95.00 36.30 110.11
CA LYS A 214 95.73 37.56 110.37
C LYS A 214 95.48 38.08 111.80
N HIS A 215 94.21 38.05 112.25
CA HIS A 215 93.82 38.41 113.61
C HIS A 215 94.52 37.52 114.65
N ASN A 216 94.47 36.21 114.48
CA ASN A 216 95.11 35.23 115.38
C ASN A 216 96.66 35.37 115.42
N ALA A 217 97.29 35.85 114.35
CA ALA A 217 98.72 36.16 114.36
C ALA A 217 99.03 37.41 115.21
N LEU A 218 98.26 38.50 115.03
CA LEU A 218 98.39 39.75 115.80
C LEU A 218 98.06 39.57 117.29
N ALA A 219 97.04 38.76 117.59
CA ALA A 219 96.65 38.40 118.95
C ALA A 219 97.80 37.74 119.73
N ARG A 220 98.48 36.78 119.09
CA ARG A 220 99.65 36.10 119.66
C ARG A 220 100.82 37.06 119.87
N GLU A 221 101.13 37.89 118.87
CA GLU A 221 102.20 38.90 118.94
C GLU A 221 102.02 39.86 120.13
N ALA A 222 100.79 40.28 120.42
CA ALA A 222 100.47 41.14 121.56
C ALA A 222 100.65 40.42 122.92
N LEU A 223 100.12 39.21 123.06
CA LEU A 223 100.20 38.41 124.29
C LEU A 223 101.65 38.00 124.62
N ASP A 224 102.43 37.58 123.63
CA ASP A 224 103.85 37.24 123.80
C ASP A 224 104.67 38.46 124.28
N LYS A 225 104.34 39.66 123.79
CA LYS A 225 104.98 40.92 124.23
C LYS A 225 104.65 41.26 125.68
N ILE A 226 103.39 41.08 126.10
CA ILE A 226 102.95 41.29 127.49
C ILE A 226 103.72 40.37 128.44
N ALA A 227 103.81 39.07 128.10
CA ALA A 227 104.52 38.09 128.91
C ALA A 227 106.00 38.47 129.11
N ALA A 228 106.70 38.83 128.02
CA ALA A 228 108.10 39.23 128.07
C ALA A 228 108.35 40.45 128.98
N VAL A 229 107.48 41.47 128.93
CA VAL A 229 107.62 42.69 129.72
C VAL A 229 107.32 42.42 131.20
N LYS A 230 106.32 41.58 131.50
CA LYS A 230 106.04 41.13 132.88
C LYS A 230 107.21 40.34 133.48
N ASP A 231 107.88 39.49 132.71
CA ASP A 231 109.05 38.75 133.19
C ASP A 231 110.27 39.66 133.42
N GLN A 232 110.49 40.65 132.56
CA GLN A 232 111.52 41.67 132.80
C GLN A 232 111.26 42.45 134.11
N ALA A 233 109.99 42.78 134.39
CA ALA A 233 109.61 43.48 135.62
C ALA A 233 109.70 42.61 136.89
N LYS A 234 109.46 41.30 136.81
CA LYS A 234 109.76 40.36 137.92
C LYS A 234 111.24 40.37 138.27
N LEU A 235 112.12 40.42 137.25
CA LEU A 235 113.57 40.41 137.43
C LEU A 235 114.06 41.67 138.15
N GLU A 236 113.61 42.86 137.74
CA GLU A 236 113.97 44.12 138.40
C GLU A 236 113.38 44.21 139.82
N LYS A 237 112.15 43.71 140.05
CA LYS A 237 111.57 43.63 141.40
C LYS A 237 112.45 42.81 142.36
N ALA A 238 112.96 41.66 141.92
CA ALA A 238 113.91 40.87 142.70
C ALA A 238 115.24 41.60 142.95
N HIS A 239 115.62 42.57 142.11
CA HIS A 239 116.80 43.42 142.35
C HIS A 239 116.56 44.46 143.46
N TYR A 240 115.36 45.02 143.60
CA TYR A 240 115.01 45.86 144.76
C TYR A 240 115.04 45.04 146.06
N GLU A 241 114.35 43.89 146.07
CA GLU A 241 114.28 42.99 147.24
C GLU A 241 115.67 42.55 147.73
N LYS A 242 116.55 42.16 146.80
CA LYS A 242 117.94 41.74 147.11
C LYS A 242 118.82 42.86 147.69
N MET A 243 118.51 44.13 147.39
CA MET A 243 119.23 45.30 147.89
C MET A 243 118.66 45.84 149.21
N GLY A 244 117.53 45.28 149.68
CA GLY A 244 116.83 45.75 150.87
C GLY A 244 116.09 47.07 150.68
N GLU A 245 115.86 47.49 149.44
CA GLU A 245 115.21 48.76 149.10
C GLU A 245 113.69 48.58 148.86
N PRO A 246 112.85 49.54 149.25
CA PRO A 246 111.43 49.52 148.89
C PRO A 246 111.25 49.72 147.38
N ILE A 247 110.31 48.97 146.79
CA ILE A 247 109.97 49.05 145.37
C ILE A 247 109.25 50.38 145.08
N PRO A 248 109.60 51.14 144.02
CA PRO A 248 108.91 52.38 143.66
C PRO A 248 107.45 52.15 143.28
N ALA A 249 106.54 52.98 143.81
CA ALA A 249 105.12 52.93 143.47
C ALA A 249 104.86 53.06 141.95
N THR A 250 105.61 53.94 141.27
CA THR A 250 105.52 54.15 139.82
C THR A 250 105.76 52.89 138.99
N MET A 251 106.62 51.98 139.46
CA MET A 251 106.85 50.68 138.80
C MET A 251 105.64 49.75 138.95
N GLN A 252 104.96 49.80 140.12
CA GLN A 252 103.74 49.05 140.37
C GLN A 252 102.56 49.63 139.57
N ASP A 253 102.47 50.95 139.42
CA ASP A 253 101.44 51.63 138.63
C ASP A 253 101.54 51.25 137.14
N LYS A 254 102.74 51.31 136.55
CA LYS A 254 102.98 50.85 135.16
C LYS A 254 102.70 49.36 134.98
N LEU A 255 102.98 48.52 135.99
CA LEU A 255 102.59 47.10 135.99
C LEU A 255 101.06 46.91 136.01
N ASN A 256 100.34 47.75 136.75
CA ASN A 256 98.87 47.73 136.78
C ASN A 256 98.29 48.18 135.43
N GLN A 257 98.89 49.16 134.76
CA GLN A 257 98.50 49.56 133.39
C GLN A 257 98.71 48.42 132.40
N ILE A 258 99.87 47.73 132.43
CA ILE A 258 100.11 46.54 131.59
C ILE A 258 99.12 45.41 131.86
N GLN A 259 98.67 45.23 133.12
CA GLN A 259 97.60 44.27 133.45
C GLN A 259 96.25 44.69 132.82
N SER A 260 95.88 45.98 132.94
CA SER A 260 94.63 46.50 132.35
C SER A 260 94.61 46.37 130.83
N LEU A 261 95.75 46.64 130.17
CA LEU A 261 95.91 46.46 128.72
C LEU A 261 95.87 44.97 128.34
N GLU A 262 96.46 44.08 129.13
CA GLU A 262 96.37 42.63 128.88
C GLU A 262 94.92 42.12 128.89
N ASP A 263 94.12 42.56 129.86
CA ASP A 263 92.74 42.08 129.97
C ASP A 263 91.82 42.73 128.91
N SER A 264 92.03 44.01 128.58
CA SER A 264 91.33 44.68 127.47
C SER A 264 91.70 44.08 126.10
N ILE A 265 92.98 43.81 125.85
CA ILE A 265 93.46 43.13 124.64
C ILE A 265 92.85 41.73 124.51
N LYS A 266 92.74 40.95 125.59
CA LYS A 266 92.04 39.64 125.56
C LYS A 266 90.56 39.78 125.23
N GLU A 267 89.87 40.77 125.80
CA GLU A 267 88.45 41.01 125.51
C GLU A 267 88.23 41.44 124.05
N ALA A 268 89.13 42.28 123.51
CA ALA A 268 89.16 42.68 122.11
C ALA A 268 89.40 41.48 121.17
N ILE A 269 90.40 40.64 121.49
CA ILE A 269 90.68 39.39 120.76
C ILE A 269 89.43 38.50 120.72
N ALA A 270 88.83 38.19 121.87
CA ALA A 270 87.68 37.30 121.96
C ALA A 270 86.44 37.81 121.21
N LYS A 271 86.15 39.12 121.29
CA LYS A 271 85.05 39.74 120.51
C LYS A 271 85.26 39.60 119.01
N LYS A 272 86.49 39.79 118.53
CA LYS A 272 86.82 39.77 117.11
C LYS A 272 87.00 38.36 116.55
N ASP A 273 87.44 37.38 117.36
CA ASP A 273 87.40 35.96 117.01
C ASP A 273 85.95 35.47 116.84
N ASN A 274 85.05 35.76 117.80
CA ASN A 274 83.63 35.42 117.69
C ASN A 274 83.00 36.04 116.44
N TYR A 275 83.20 37.34 116.22
CA TYR A 275 82.71 38.05 115.02
C TYR A 275 83.17 37.41 113.71
N LEU A 276 84.44 36.98 113.62
CA LEU A 276 84.99 36.39 112.40
C LEU A 276 84.58 34.93 112.19
N GLU A 277 84.40 34.13 113.26
CA GLU A 277 83.89 32.75 113.16
C GLU A 277 82.38 32.69 112.88
N GLU A 278 81.57 33.58 113.48
CA GLU A 278 80.15 33.75 113.11
C GLU A 278 80.03 34.19 111.64
N ALA A 279 80.75 35.25 111.24
CA ALA A 279 80.74 35.75 109.87
C ALA A 279 81.20 34.70 108.83
N LYS A 280 82.14 33.81 109.19
CA LYS A 280 82.60 32.68 108.37
C LYS A 280 81.54 31.58 108.27
N THR A 281 80.98 31.17 109.41
CA THR A 281 79.96 30.10 109.48
C THR A 281 78.73 30.46 108.64
N ASP A 282 78.26 31.70 108.75
CA ASP A 282 77.06 32.15 108.04
C ASP A 282 77.26 32.22 106.52
N ARG A 283 78.47 32.55 106.05
CA ARG A 283 78.83 32.51 104.62
C ARG A 283 78.88 31.09 104.09
N MET A 284 79.46 30.15 104.86
CA MET A 284 79.53 28.74 104.48
C MET A 284 78.14 28.11 104.37
N GLN A 285 77.25 28.35 105.35
CA GLN A 285 75.88 27.83 105.29
C GLN A 285 75.09 28.49 104.14
N PHE A 286 75.24 29.80 103.94
CA PHE A 286 74.60 30.51 102.83
C PHE A 286 75.03 29.95 101.48
N GLU A 287 76.34 29.69 101.27
CA GLU A 287 76.86 29.09 100.03
C GLU A 287 76.31 27.67 99.81
N MET A 288 76.19 26.86 100.86
CA MET A 288 75.62 25.51 100.77
C MET A 288 74.14 25.51 100.38
N SER A 289 73.28 26.21 101.11
CA SER A 289 71.84 26.27 100.81
C SER A 289 71.56 26.96 99.46
N MET A 290 72.30 28.02 99.13
CA MET A 290 72.23 28.67 97.81
C MET A 290 72.67 27.70 96.69
N LYS A 291 73.66 26.84 96.92
CA LYS A 291 74.00 25.77 95.95
C LYS A 291 72.86 24.76 95.80
N GLN A 292 72.24 24.30 96.89
CA GLN A 292 71.13 23.35 96.81
C GLN A 292 69.93 23.89 96.02
N ILE A 293 69.58 25.16 96.22
CA ILE A 293 68.52 25.84 95.43
C ILE A 293 68.93 25.96 93.95
N ASN A 294 70.19 26.29 93.65
CA ASN A 294 70.67 26.38 92.26
C ASN A 294 70.70 25.01 91.57
N ASP A 295 71.16 23.97 92.25
CA ASP A 295 71.19 22.60 91.71
C ASP A 295 69.77 22.09 91.44
N TRP A 296 68.83 22.28 92.39
CA TRP A 296 67.42 21.91 92.20
C TRP A 296 66.73 22.74 91.11
N THR A 297 66.88 24.07 91.11
CA THR A 297 66.26 24.91 90.07
C THR A 297 66.85 24.65 88.68
N SER A 298 68.10 24.19 88.58
CA SER A 298 68.68 23.79 87.30
C SER A 298 68.10 22.47 86.78
N GLY A 299 67.93 21.45 87.65
CA GLY A 299 67.27 20.20 87.27
C GLY A 299 65.77 20.39 86.96
N ALA A 300 65.11 21.31 87.66
CA ALA A 300 63.75 21.73 87.36
C ALA A 300 63.64 22.51 86.04
N GLU A 301 64.62 23.38 85.71
CA GLU A 301 64.71 24.02 84.40
C GLU A 301 64.95 22.97 83.30
N GLU A 302 65.81 21.96 83.51
CA GLU A 302 66.07 20.87 82.56
C GLU A 302 64.85 19.95 82.34
N MET A 303 64.08 19.63 83.39
CA MET A 303 62.84 18.85 83.27
C MET A 303 61.70 19.61 82.56
N LEU A 304 61.73 20.95 82.61
CA LEU A 304 60.71 21.80 81.97
C LEU A 304 61.11 22.23 80.55
N ASP A 305 62.40 22.35 80.24
CA ASP A 305 62.93 22.56 78.90
C ASP A 305 62.98 21.25 78.10
N SER A 306 61.82 20.58 78.02
CA SER A 306 61.65 19.43 77.14
C SER A 306 61.80 19.91 75.69
N GLY A 307 62.95 19.63 75.07
CA GLY A 307 63.20 19.85 73.65
C GLY A 307 62.05 19.23 72.84
N TYR A 308 61.21 20.10 72.25
CA TYR A 308 59.84 19.73 71.91
C TYR A 308 59.75 18.92 70.60
N ASP A 309 59.82 17.59 70.74
CA ASP A 309 59.49 16.62 69.69
C ASP A 309 58.00 16.18 69.74
N GLY A 310 57.20 16.77 70.64
CA GLY A 310 55.78 16.46 70.88
C GLY A 310 55.54 15.51 72.07
N LEU A 311 54.28 15.32 72.44
CA LEU A 311 53.87 14.38 73.50
C LEU A 311 53.85 12.94 73.00
N ASP A 312 54.50 12.01 73.71
CA ASP A 312 54.18 10.59 73.51
C ASP A 312 52.89 10.24 74.26
N TYR A 313 51.83 9.93 73.53
CA TYR A 313 50.55 9.53 74.13
C TYR A 313 50.60 8.15 74.80
N ASP A 314 51.51 7.24 74.41
CA ASP A 314 51.60 5.92 75.05
C ASP A 314 52.18 6.05 76.48
N THR A 315 53.28 6.79 76.63
CA THR A 315 53.94 7.05 77.92
C THR A 315 53.47 8.34 78.62
N LEU A 316 52.36 8.95 78.20
CA LEU A 316 51.87 10.22 78.75
C LEU A 316 51.50 10.13 80.24
N THR A 317 50.95 8.98 80.66
CA THR A 317 50.60 8.72 82.06
C THR A 317 51.86 8.65 82.95
N ASP A 318 52.90 8.00 82.44
CA ASP A 318 54.15 7.79 83.18
C ASP A 318 54.94 9.10 83.30
N THR A 319 55.07 9.85 82.20
CA THR A 319 55.73 11.18 82.21
C THR A 319 55.00 12.21 83.06
N LEU A 320 53.66 12.12 83.18
CA LEU A 320 52.88 12.91 84.14
C LEU A 320 53.17 12.50 85.59
N SER A 321 53.37 11.21 85.88
CA SER A 321 53.81 10.75 87.21
C SER A 321 55.22 11.25 87.54
N GLU A 322 56.19 11.07 86.64
CA GLU A 322 57.57 11.52 86.84
C GLU A 322 57.66 13.02 87.12
N HIS A 323 56.93 13.84 86.35
CA HIS A 323 56.82 15.29 86.59
C HIS A 323 56.22 15.59 87.98
N ARG A 324 55.13 14.92 88.35
CA ARG A 324 54.48 15.10 89.66
C ARG A 324 55.39 14.71 90.82
N ASP A 325 56.11 13.59 90.68
CA ASP A 325 56.97 13.07 91.74
C ASP A 325 58.19 13.97 91.95
N TYR A 326 58.85 14.43 90.88
CA TYR A 326 59.97 15.39 90.97
C TYR A 326 59.54 16.73 91.58
N PHE A 327 58.44 17.32 91.11
CA PHE A 327 57.96 18.59 91.66
C PHE A 327 57.30 18.47 93.04
N SER A 328 57.13 17.27 93.58
CA SER A 328 56.76 17.08 94.99
C SER A 328 57.89 17.47 95.95
N GLU A 329 59.16 17.37 95.53
CA GLU A 329 60.33 17.79 96.31
C GLU A 329 60.50 19.32 96.39
N ALA A 330 59.70 20.08 95.64
CA ALA A 330 59.80 21.54 95.55
C ALA A 330 59.66 22.27 96.91
N SER A 331 58.98 21.67 97.90
CA SER A 331 58.91 22.24 99.24
C SER A 331 60.29 22.31 99.92
N MET A 332 61.16 21.32 99.70
CA MET A 332 62.52 21.32 100.27
C MET A 332 63.37 22.47 99.71
N CYS A 333 63.15 22.85 98.44
CA CYS A 333 63.78 24.02 97.83
C CYS A 333 63.19 25.35 98.35
N GLN A 334 61.93 25.35 98.82
CA GLN A 334 61.33 26.49 99.51
C GLN A 334 61.88 26.62 100.94
N ASP A 335 62.02 25.52 101.67
CA ASP A 335 62.62 25.48 103.02
C ASP A 335 64.07 26.01 103.00
N GLU A 336 64.90 25.55 102.04
CA GLU A 336 66.26 26.07 101.84
C GLU A 336 66.27 27.55 101.44
N MET A 337 65.26 28.04 100.70
CA MET A 337 65.13 29.47 100.36
C MET A 337 64.79 30.32 101.60
N GLU A 338 63.94 29.84 102.51
CA GLU A 338 63.71 30.52 103.79
C GLU A 338 65.01 30.59 104.63
N GLN A 339 65.79 29.51 104.67
CA GLN A 339 67.12 29.50 105.31
C GLN A 339 68.10 30.48 104.64
N VAL A 340 68.14 30.54 103.31
CA VAL A 340 68.96 31.51 102.56
C VAL A 340 68.53 32.95 102.84
N MET A 341 67.23 33.21 103.02
CA MET A 341 66.74 34.53 103.45
C MET A 341 67.19 34.87 104.87
N GLU A 342 67.01 33.99 105.86
CA GLU A 342 67.43 34.24 107.26
C GLU A 342 68.94 34.50 107.36
N LEU A 343 69.74 33.65 106.70
CA LEU A 343 71.20 33.82 106.64
C LEU A 343 71.59 35.14 105.97
N SER A 344 70.86 35.57 104.93
CA SER A 344 71.15 36.84 104.28
C SER A 344 70.92 38.04 105.20
N GLU A 345 69.87 38.06 106.03
CA GLU A 345 69.63 39.14 106.98
C GLU A 345 70.74 39.24 108.03
N ARG A 346 71.27 38.09 108.47
CA ARG A 346 72.41 37.98 109.38
C ARG A 346 73.73 38.40 108.74
N LEU A 347 73.92 38.09 107.45
CA LEU A 347 75.12 38.47 106.69
C LEU A 347 75.18 39.97 106.40
N LEU A 348 74.04 40.60 106.04
CA LEU A 348 73.95 42.02 105.68
C LEU A 348 74.76 42.98 106.58
N PRO A 349 74.66 42.98 107.94
CA PRO A 349 75.45 43.87 108.79
C PRO A 349 76.96 43.61 108.75
N THR A 350 77.43 42.43 108.34
CA THR A 350 78.86 42.07 108.28
C THR A 350 79.57 42.52 106.99
N LEU A 351 78.81 42.89 105.96
CA LEU A 351 79.28 43.16 104.60
C LEU A 351 79.55 44.64 104.34
N ASP A 352 80.27 44.95 103.25
CA ASP A 352 80.35 46.33 102.73
C ASP A 352 79.06 46.73 101.95
N ASN A 353 79.01 47.93 101.38
CA ASN A 353 77.79 48.39 100.70
C ASN A 353 77.63 47.91 99.25
N ASN A 354 78.70 47.46 98.60
CA ASN A 354 78.66 46.81 97.29
C ASN A 354 78.16 45.36 97.44
N ASP A 355 78.71 44.65 98.43
CA ASP A 355 78.39 43.25 98.68
C ASP A 355 76.95 43.07 99.19
N LYS A 356 76.44 44.00 100.03
CA LYS A 356 75.02 44.05 100.42
C LYS A 356 74.07 44.12 99.23
N GLU A 357 74.39 44.94 98.22
CA GLU A 357 73.51 45.10 97.05
C GLU A 357 73.66 43.94 96.07
N THR A 358 74.88 43.39 95.94
CA THR A 358 75.13 42.15 95.21
C THR A 358 74.33 40.98 95.79
N LEU A 359 74.37 40.79 97.11
CA LEU A 359 73.58 39.78 97.84
C LEU A 359 72.07 39.95 97.59
N ARG A 360 71.53 41.17 97.71
CA ARG A 360 70.12 41.48 97.40
C ARG A 360 69.74 41.13 95.97
N GLN A 361 70.58 41.46 94.99
CA GLN A 361 70.29 41.19 93.59
C GLN A 361 70.37 39.69 93.29
N THR A 362 71.28 38.94 93.93
CA THR A 362 71.32 37.47 93.88
C THR A 362 70.03 36.87 94.44
N LEU A 363 69.63 37.21 95.67
CA LEU A 363 68.38 36.73 96.29
C LEU A 363 67.16 37.01 95.41
N LYS A 364 67.06 38.22 94.87
CA LYS A 364 65.98 38.63 93.96
C LYS A 364 65.97 37.84 92.65
N ASN A 365 67.14 37.53 92.10
CA ASN A 365 67.28 36.69 90.90
C ASN A 365 66.86 35.24 91.19
N THR A 366 67.36 34.66 92.28
CA THR A 366 67.03 33.28 92.69
C THR A 366 65.53 33.13 92.98
N ASN A 367 64.95 34.03 93.76
CA ASN A 367 63.52 33.97 94.10
C ASN A 367 62.64 34.15 92.84
N LYS A 368 63.05 35.01 91.90
CA LYS A 368 62.40 35.10 90.59
C LYS A 368 62.52 33.79 89.79
N LYS A 369 63.71 33.18 89.70
CA LYS A 369 63.93 31.87 89.05
C LYS A 369 63.02 30.80 89.65
N LEU A 370 63.02 30.64 90.97
CA LEU A 370 62.18 29.67 91.68
C LEU A 370 60.69 29.89 91.40
N ALA A 371 60.21 31.14 91.44
CA ALA A 371 58.81 31.46 91.13
C ALA A 371 58.45 31.22 89.65
N ASP A 372 59.33 31.56 88.70
CA ASP A 372 59.12 31.31 87.27
C ASP A 372 59.09 29.80 86.96
N VAL A 373 59.99 29.02 87.58
CA VAL A 373 60.05 27.55 87.48
C VAL A 373 58.78 26.90 88.04
N MET A 374 58.35 27.27 89.24
CA MET A 374 57.10 26.74 89.81
C MET A 374 55.87 27.09 88.96
N ALA A 375 55.83 28.30 88.40
CA ALA A 375 54.75 28.72 87.50
C ALA A 375 54.80 28.03 86.12
N ALA A 376 55.97 27.63 85.64
CA ALA A 376 56.13 26.82 84.43
C ALA A 376 55.72 25.36 84.68
N SER A 377 56.19 24.76 85.78
CA SER A 377 55.79 23.43 86.24
C SER A 377 54.28 23.28 86.38
N GLN A 378 53.60 24.21 87.07
CA GLN A 378 52.14 24.13 87.23
C GLN A 378 51.38 24.19 85.89
N ARG A 379 51.86 24.96 84.91
CA ARG A 379 51.28 24.99 83.55
C ARG A 379 51.57 23.70 82.78
N ARG A 380 52.78 23.15 82.92
CA ARG A 380 53.19 21.89 82.28
C ARG A 380 52.35 20.73 82.81
N GLN A 381 52.17 20.63 84.13
CA GLN A 381 51.29 19.64 84.76
C GLN A 381 49.84 19.79 84.27
N GLN A 382 49.24 20.98 84.34
CA GLN A 382 47.85 21.19 83.87
C GLN A 382 47.67 20.84 82.39
N SER A 383 48.69 21.07 81.56
CA SER A 383 48.69 20.65 80.16
C SER A 383 48.73 19.11 80.05
N LEU A 384 49.68 18.45 80.72
CA LEU A 384 49.82 16.98 80.71
C LEU A 384 48.55 16.28 81.24
N GLU A 385 47.97 16.78 82.33
CA GLU A 385 46.71 16.29 82.91
C GLU A 385 45.57 16.34 81.89
N LYS A 386 45.37 17.49 81.21
CA LYS A 386 44.35 17.64 80.17
C LYS A 386 44.59 16.67 79.00
N HIS A 387 45.82 16.58 78.50
CA HIS A 387 46.12 15.71 77.36
C HIS A 387 45.99 14.21 77.71
N ALA A 388 46.19 13.83 78.98
CA ALA A 388 45.93 12.48 79.45
C ALA A 388 44.43 12.17 79.55
N GLU A 389 43.61 13.16 79.95
CA GLU A 389 42.15 13.08 79.90
C GLU A 389 41.65 12.96 78.45
N ASP A 390 42.03 13.88 77.56
CA ASP A 390 41.66 13.87 76.13
C ASP A 390 42.03 12.54 75.44
N TRP A 391 43.22 11.98 75.77
CA TRP A 391 43.70 10.70 75.23
C TRP A 391 42.94 9.50 75.78
N GLN A 392 42.55 9.51 77.06
CA GLN A 392 41.72 8.45 77.62
C GLN A 392 40.32 8.45 76.99
N ASP A 393 39.71 9.62 76.90
CA ASP A 393 38.44 9.87 76.20
C ASP A 393 38.49 9.33 74.75
N TYR A 394 39.57 9.60 74.03
CA TYR A 394 39.76 9.14 72.65
C TYR A 394 39.87 7.61 72.54
N LYS A 395 40.64 6.96 73.42
CA LYS A 395 40.74 5.49 73.45
C LYS A 395 39.40 4.83 73.75
N ASP A 396 38.61 5.40 74.66
CA ASP A 396 37.30 4.86 75.03
C ASP A 396 36.27 5.04 73.90
N MET A 397 36.33 6.16 73.15
CA MET A 397 35.57 6.35 71.91
C MET A 397 35.96 5.34 70.83
N VAL A 398 37.26 5.20 70.56
CA VAL A 398 37.82 4.22 69.59
C VAL A 398 37.40 2.80 69.95
N PHE A 399 37.47 2.41 71.21
CA PHE A 399 37.05 1.08 71.67
C PHE A 399 35.56 0.83 71.39
N ASN A 400 34.67 1.73 71.83
CA ASN A 400 33.23 1.59 71.62
C ASN A 400 32.86 1.54 70.12
N VAL A 401 33.50 2.34 69.27
CA VAL A 401 33.24 2.31 67.82
C VAL A 401 33.82 1.05 67.16
N THR A 402 34.96 0.53 67.65
CA THR A 402 35.52 -0.76 67.21
C THR A 402 34.55 -1.92 67.49
N GLU A 403 33.94 -1.93 68.69
CA GLU A 403 32.93 -2.90 69.10
C GLU A 403 31.65 -2.78 68.25
N GLN A 404 31.12 -1.56 68.07
CA GLN A 404 29.94 -1.32 67.23
C GLN A 404 30.15 -1.72 65.77
N LEU A 405 31.32 -1.46 65.19
CA LEU A 405 31.64 -1.90 63.83
C LEU A 405 31.73 -3.43 63.72
N GLN A 406 32.33 -4.11 64.69
CA GLN A 406 32.40 -5.58 64.69
C GLN A 406 30.99 -6.21 64.80
N ASP A 407 30.15 -5.70 65.70
CA ASP A 407 28.76 -6.15 65.87
C ASP A 407 27.94 -5.99 64.57
N LEU A 408 28.21 -4.92 63.80
CA LEU A 408 27.59 -4.69 62.51
C LEU A 408 28.19 -5.58 61.39
N GLU A 409 29.50 -5.82 61.38
CA GLU A 409 30.17 -6.74 60.44
C GLU A 409 29.63 -8.19 60.59
N GLU A 410 29.45 -8.69 61.83
CA GLU A 410 28.86 -10.01 62.10
C GLU A 410 27.36 -10.07 61.71
N GLN A 411 26.61 -9.00 61.96
CA GLN A 411 25.23 -8.86 61.47
C GLN A 411 25.15 -8.84 59.94
N TRP A 412 26.11 -8.18 59.26
CA TRP A 412 26.16 -8.12 57.79
C TRP A 412 26.49 -9.47 57.18
N ALA A 413 27.48 -10.18 57.71
CA ALA A 413 27.84 -11.54 57.26
C ALA A 413 26.64 -12.50 57.33
N THR A 414 25.76 -12.33 58.31
CA THR A 414 24.50 -13.08 58.44
C THR A 414 23.42 -12.60 57.45
N CYS A 415 23.33 -11.29 57.21
CA CYS A 415 22.39 -10.74 56.22
C CYS A 415 22.76 -11.12 54.79
N GLU A 416 24.04 -11.06 54.41
CA GLU A 416 24.51 -11.28 53.03
C GLU A 416 24.20 -12.68 52.49
N GLN A 417 24.22 -13.71 53.34
CA GLN A 417 24.06 -15.13 52.93
C GLN A 417 22.63 -15.53 52.52
N LEU A 418 21.65 -14.62 52.61
CA LEU A 418 20.25 -14.92 52.32
C LEU A 418 19.97 -15.07 50.82
N SER A 419 19.22 -16.11 50.46
CA SER A 419 18.94 -16.50 49.08
C SER A 419 18.03 -15.51 48.35
N VAL A 420 18.33 -15.28 47.06
CA VAL A 420 17.61 -14.38 46.13
C VAL A 420 16.92 -15.14 45.00
N ALA A 421 16.46 -16.37 45.28
CA ALA A 421 15.95 -17.33 44.28
C ALA A 421 14.58 -16.98 43.65
N ASN A 422 13.83 -16.01 44.17
CA ASN A 422 12.54 -15.55 43.61
C ASN A 422 12.27 -14.06 43.96
N PRO A 423 11.28 -13.39 43.32
CA PRO A 423 11.02 -11.97 43.51
C PRO A 423 10.72 -11.57 44.96
N VAL A 424 10.00 -12.42 45.71
CA VAL A 424 9.62 -12.16 47.11
C VAL A 424 10.85 -12.18 48.01
N MET A 425 11.74 -13.15 47.81
CA MET A 425 13.00 -13.23 48.56
C MET A 425 13.93 -12.05 48.22
N VAL A 426 14.00 -11.62 46.96
CA VAL A 426 14.73 -10.40 46.55
C VAL A 426 14.17 -9.16 47.27
N GLN A 427 12.85 -8.99 47.36
CA GLN A 427 12.25 -7.87 48.07
C GLN A 427 12.50 -7.92 49.59
N GLN A 428 12.37 -9.09 50.22
CA GLN A 428 12.70 -9.28 51.64
C GLN A 428 14.17 -8.97 51.94
N GLN A 429 15.07 -9.36 51.04
CA GLN A 429 16.49 -9.13 51.19
C GLN A 429 16.88 -7.66 50.95
N LEU A 430 16.23 -6.98 49.99
CA LEU A 430 16.37 -5.54 49.76
C LEU A 430 15.87 -4.72 50.95
N ALA A 431 14.81 -5.17 51.65
CA ALA A 431 14.34 -4.55 52.88
C ALA A 431 15.38 -4.70 54.01
N LYS A 432 15.84 -5.92 54.29
CA LYS A 432 16.89 -6.16 55.31
C LYS A 432 18.17 -5.36 55.06
N SER A 433 18.59 -5.25 53.79
CA SER A 433 19.76 -4.43 53.39
C SER A 433 19.55 -2.93 53.61
N LYS A 434 18.31 -2.42 53.50
CA LYS A 434 17.97 -1.03 53.86
C LYS A 434 17.96 -0.81 55.37
N ASP A 435 17.33 -1.72 56.11
CA ASP A 435 17.28 -1.67 57.58
C ASP A 435 18.68 -1.78 58.19
N PHE A 436 19.57 -2.56 57.58
CA PHE A 436 20.97 -2.65 57.98
C PHE A 436 21.78 -1.39 57.64
N LEU A 437 21.63 -0.83 56.43
CA LEU A 437 22.32 0.42 56.06
C LEU A 437 21.94 1.58 57.01
N ALA A 438 20.69 1.62 57.47
CA ALA A 438 20.25 2.59 58.47
C ALA A 438 20.98 2.45 59.82
N LYS A 439 21.26 1.22 60.28
CA LYS A 439 22.09 0.98 61.48
C LYS A 439 23.54 1.40 61.29
N VAL A 440 24.12 1.15 60.12
CA VAL A 440 25.50 1.60 59.82
C VAL A 440 25.57 3.12 59.85
N GLU A 441 24.55 3.82 59.34
CA GLU A 441 24.46 5.28 59.39
C GLU A 441 24.41 5.85 60.82
N GLU A 442 23.87 5.13 61.81
CA GLU A 442 23.86 5.56 63.23
C GLU A 442 25.28 5.74 63.80
N VAL A 443 26.26 4.95 63.33
CA VAL A 443 27.67 5.02 63.77
C VAL A 443 28.42 6.23 63.16
N ARG A 444 27.90 6.83 62.08
CA ARG A 444 28.57 7.95 61.37
C ARG A 444 28.90 9.13 62.29
N GLY A 445 28.03 9.44 63.25
CA GLY A 445 28.25 10.53 64.20
C GLY A 445 29.50 10.30 65.06
N ALA A 446 29.64 9.10 65.62
CA ALA A 446 30.79 8.73 66.43
C ALA A 446 32.08 8.63 65.61
N MET A 447 31.99 8.20 64.34
CA MET A 447 33.14 8.21 63.43
C MET A 447 33.65 9.64 63.15
N SER A 448 32.74 10.60 62.96
CA SER A 448 33.12 12.02 62.82
C SER A 448 33.78 12.54 64.10
N GLU A 449 33.24 12.21 65.27
CA GLU A 449 33.79 12.65 66.56
C GLU A 449 35.20 12.08 66.82
N ILE A 450 35.44 10.80 66.46
CA ILE A 450 36.79 10.20 66.47
C ILE A 450 37.74 10.94 65.51
N ASN A 451 37.29 11.23 64.28
CA ASN A 451 38.12 11.94 63.29
C ASN A 451 38.50 13.36 63.75
N ASP A 452 37.54 14.10 64.30
CA ASP A 452 37.76 15.45 64.83
C ASP A 452 38.70 15.44 66.06
N LYS A 453 38.48 14.50 66.99
CA LYS A 453 39.27 14.39 68.23
C LYS A 453 40.68 13.85 68.00
N SER A 454 40.84 12.95 67.03
CA SER A 454 42.15 12.52 66.49
C SER A 454 42.95 13.71 65.98
N HIS A 455 42.38 14.50 65.06
CA HIS A 455 43.04 15.70 64.50
C HIS A 455 43.39 16.74 65.58
N ASP A 456 42.63 16.79 66.68
CA ASP A 456 42.94 17.66 67.82
C ASP A 456 44.14 17.16 68.65
N LEU A 457 44.29 15.84 68.86
CA LEU A 457 45.47 15.23 69.48
C LEU A 457 46.73 15.31 68.58
N ASP A 458 46.54 15.22 67.27
CA ASP A 458 47.63 15.19 66.27
C ASP A 458 48.45 16.49 66.23
N LYS A 459 47.96 17.58 66.86
CA LYS A 459 48.66 18.86 66.99
C LYS A 459 49.84 18.77 67.95
N ASP A 460 49.60 18.20 69.13
CA ASP A 460 50.50 18.22 70.29
C ASP A 460 51.23 16.88 70.51
N GLY A 461 50.76 15.78 69.91
CA GLY A 461 51.46 14.49 69.91
C GLY A 461 52.80 14.48 69.19
N ASN A 462 53.65 13.46 69.44
CA ASN A 462 54.91 13.25 68.73
C ASN A 462 54.71 12.52 67.38
N ALA A 463 55.74 12.44 66.54
CA ALA A 463 55.64 11.82 65.22
C ALA A 463 55.21 10.33 65.23
N GLY A 464 55.56 9.58 66.28
CA GLY A 464 55.15 8.19 66.45
C GLY A 464 53.68 8.08 66.87
N SER A 465 53.26 8.82 67.90
CA SER A 465 51.87 8.80 68.38
C SER A 465 50.91 9.32 67.29
N ARG A 466 51.29 10.34 66.51
CA ARG A 466 50.53 10.79 65.32
C ARG A 466 50.36 9.67 64.31
N SER A 467 51.44 8.95 63.97
CA SER A 467 51.37 7.84 63.02
C SER A 467 50.48 6.70 63.52
N PHE A 468 50.44 6.44 64.83
CA PHE A 468 49.59 5.43 65.45
C PHE A 468 48.11 5.87 65.48
N ILE A 469 47.84 7.12 65.85
CA ILE A 469 46.50 7.72 65.87
C ILE A 469 45.90 7.73 64.47
N ASN A 470 46.64 8.20 63.46
CA ASN A 470 46.20 8.18 62.07
C ASN A 470 45.96 6.74 61.58
N GLN A 471 46.83 5.77 61.92
CA GLN A 471 46.61 4.36 61.54
C GLN A 471 45.33 3.76 62.15
N LEU A 472 44.99 4.10 63.40
CA LEU A 472 43.73 3.68 64.03
C LEU A 472 42.52 4.33 63.37
N VAL A 473 42.62 5.61 63.01
CA VAL A 473 41.58 6.34 62.28
C VAL A 473 41.39 5.76 60.88
N ASP A 474 42.47 5.47 60.15
CA ASP A 474 42.41 4.87 58.81
C ASP A 474 41.73 3.50 58.85
N ASP A 475 42.08 2.60 59.79
CA ASP A 475 41.43 1.28 59.94
C ASP A 475 39.92 1.41 60.23
N LEU A 476 39.53 2.28 61.17
CA LEU A 476 38.13 2.51 61.50
C LEU A 476 37.32 3.10 60.35
N ASN A 477 37.89 4.07 59.61
CA ASN A 477 37.23 4.65 58.44
C ASN A 477 37.17 3.63 57.29
N ASP A 478 38.24 2.87 57.02
CA ASP A 478 38.23 1.83 55.97
C ASP A 478 37.23 0.72 56.27
N ARG A 479 37.09 0.27 57.53
CA ARG A 479 36.06 -0.69 57.95
C ARG A 479 34.66 -0.11 57.76
N TYR A 480 34.38 1.09 58.27
CA TYR A 480 33.09 1.76 58.10
C TYR A 480 32.73 1.99 56.62
N ASN A 481 33.68 2.47 55.81
CA ASN A 481 33.49 2.72 54.39
C ASN A 481 33.33 1.42 53.60
N THR A 482 34.07 0.36 53.94
CA THR A 482 33.92 -0.98 53.34
C THR A 482 32.54 -1.56 53.66
N LEU A 483 32.10 -1.50 54.92
CA LEU A 483 30.79 -1.99 55.33
C LEU A 483 29.64 -1.22 54.68
N THR A 484 29.76 0.11 54.61
CA THR A 484 28.79 0.99 53.93
C THR A 484 28.73 0.68 52.44
N THR A 485 29.86 0.73 51.73
CA THR A 485 29.90 0.53 50.27
C THR A 485 29.56 -0.89 49.85
N THR A 486 29.92 -1.93 50.61
CA THR A 486 29.48 -3.31 50.32
C THR A 486 27.97 -3.45 50.51
N THR A 487 27.40 -2.84 51.56
CA THR A 487 25.94 -2.79 51.77
C THR A 487 25.22 -2.07 50.64
N GLU A 488 25.70 -0.90 50.21
CA GLU A 488 25.13 -0.12 49.11
C GLU A 488 25.23 -0.86 47.76
N ASN A 489 26.38 -1.46 47.45
CA ASN A 489 26.56 -2.27 46.24
C ASN A 489 25.65 -3.51 46.24
N LYS A 490 25.44 -4.14 47.40
CA LYS A 490 24.47 -5.24 47.56
C LYS A 490 23.04 -4.74 47.36
N GLN A 491 22.68 -3.59 47.94
CA GLN A 491 21.38 -2.97 47.76
C GLN A 491 21.10 -2.63 46.28
N MET A 492 22.09 -2.07 45.58
CA MET A 492 22.02 -1.73 44.15
C MET A 492 21.84 -2.99 43.28
N THR A 493 22.63 -4.04 43.53
CA THR A 493 22.49 -5.31 42.79
C THR A 493 21.18 -6.03 43.07
N LEU A 494 20.68 -6.00 44.32
CA LEU A 494 19.34 -6.49 44.67
C LEU A 494 18.22 -5.68 43.99
N GLN A 495 18.37 -4.36 43.88
CA GLN A 495 17.38 -3.48 43.24
C GLN A 495 17.36 -3.67 41.71
N ASN A 496 18.52 -3.87 41.09
CA ASN A 496 18.61 -4.26 39.67
C ASN A 496 18.02 -5.66 39.43
N LEU A 497 18.31 -6.63 40.30
CA LEU A 497 17.75 -7.99 40.25
C LEU A 497 16.22 -7.97 40.42
N LYS A 498 15.68 -7.11 41.30
CA LYS A 498 14.24 -6.87 41.40
C LYS A 498 13.67 -6.36 40.07
N GLY A 499 14.33 -5.38 39.43
CA GLY A 499 13.94 -4.87 38.12
C GLY A 499 13.86 -5.96 37.05
N THR A 500 14.88 -6.83 36.95
CA THR A 500 14.86 -7.97 36.01
C THR A 500 13.80 -9.03 36.36
N TRP A 501 13.44 -9.20 37.63
CA TRP A 501 12.33 -10.07 38.03
C TRP A 501 10.96 -9.48 37.70
N ASP A 502 10.76 -8.17 37.91
CA ASP A 502 9.53 -7.46 37.56
C ASP A 502 9.32 -7.46 36.03
N GLU A 503 10.39 -7.22 35.25
CA GLU A 503 10.42 -7.29 33.79
C GLU A 503 10.13 -8.72 33.27
N TYR A 504 10.85 -9.73 33.79
CA TYR A 504 10.60 -11.14 33.47
C TYR A 504 9.14 -11.54 33.74
N THR A 505 8.59 -11.15 34.89
CA THR A 505 7.21 -11.51 35.27
C THR A 505 6.20 -10.85 34.33
N THR A 506 6.40 -9.58 33.96
CA THR A 506 5.51 -8.85 33.05
C THR A 506 5.57 -9.43 31.63
N LEU A 507 6.77 -9.71 31.13
CA LEU A 507 6.96 -10.33 29.80
C LEU A 507 6.45 -11.77 29.74
N LEU A 508 6.58 -12.53 30.84
CA LEU A 508 6.03 -13.88 30.95
C LEU A 508 4.50 -13.84 30.91
N GLU A 509 3.86 -12.95 31.68
CA GLU A 509 2.40 -12.79 31.67
C GLU A 509 1.90 -12.31 30.29
N ASP A 510 2.61 -11.40 29.61
CA ASP A 510 2.30 -10.97 28.24
C ASP A 510 2.29 -12.14 27.24
N VAL A 511 3.29 -13.03 27.31
CA VAL A 511 3.41 -14.17 26.39
C VAL A 511 2.50 -15.35 26.82
N GLU A 512 2.30 -15.59 28.12
CA GLU A 512 1.30 -16.55 28.62
C GLU A 512 -0.11 -16.15 28.16
N ASN A 513 -0.46 -14.85 28.18
CA ASN A 513 -1.75 -14.35 27.67
C ASN A 513 -1.87 -14.46 26.14
N LEU A 514 -0.81 -14.16 25.38
CA LEU A 514 -0.77 -14.38 23.93
C LEU A 514 -1.01 -15.86 23.59
N VAL A 515 -0.24 -16.75 24.20
CA VAL A 515 -0.32 -18.21 24.00
C VAL A 515 -1.72 -18.72 24.30
N ASN A 516 -2.30 -18.35 25.45
CA ASN A 516 -3.63 -18.82 25.83
C ASN A 516 -4.74 -18.23 24.95
N THR A 517 -4.59 -16.99 24.45
CA THR A 517 -5.55 -16.37 23.52
C THR A 517 -5.50 -17.01 22.13
N ALA A 518 -4.30 -17.39 21.66
CA ALA A 518 -4.13 -18.09 20.40
C ALA A 518 -4.66 -19.54 20.48
N ASP A 519 -4.33 -20.27 21.54
CA ASP A 519 -4.79 -21.63 21.85
C ASP A 519 -6.33 -21.74 21.89
N GLN A 520 -7.00 -20.77 22.53
CA GLN A 520 -8.47 -20.71 22.63
C GLN A 520 -9.18 -20.33 21.33
N ARG A 521 -8.48 -19.66 20.39
CA ARG A 521 -9.05 -19.20 19.11
C ARG A 521 -8.69 -20.12 17.94
N LEU A 522 -7.89 -21.16 18.18
CA LEU A 522 -7.48 -22.11 17.16
C LEU A 522 -8.68 -22.96 16.73
N PRO A 523 -8.99 -23.08 15.42
CA PRO A 523 -10.09 -23.93 14.98
C PRO A 523 -9.88 -25.39 15.37
N THR A 524 -10.98 -26.05 15.74
CA THR A 524 -11.03 -27.50 16.06
C THR A 524 -12.05 -28.24 15.18
N ILE A 525 -12.60 -27.55 14.18
CA ILE A 525 -13.46 -28.12 13.15
C ILE A 525 -12.67 -28.93 12.12
N GLU A 526 -13.34 -29.90 11.50
CA GLU A 526 -12.85 -30.54 10.28
C GLU A 526 -13.12 -29.62 9.08
N VAL A 527 -12.05 -29.26 8.36
CA VAL A 527 -12.07 -28.29 7.25
C VAL A 527 -13.06 -28.73 6.17
N GLU A 528 -12.98 -29.97 5.75
CA GLU A 528 -13.71 -30.50 4.59
C GLU A 528 -15.20 -30.73 4.91
N SER A 529 -15.55 -30.80 6.19
CA SER A 529 -16.93 -30.91 6.69
C SER A 529 -17.61 -29.53 6.85
N ALA A 530 -16.85 -28.44 6.97
CA ALA A 530 -17.37 -27.12 7.35
C ALA A 530 -18.08 -26.39 6.18
N PRO A 531 -19.12 -25.56 6.44
CA PRO A 531 -19.75 -24.72 5.42
C PRO A 531 -18.87 -23.52 5.05
N ASN A 532 -19.03 -23.00 3.83
CA ASN A 532 -18.14 -21.97 3.25
C ASN A 532 -18.02 -20.68 4.11
N HIS A 533 -19.04 -20.33 4.88
CA HIS A 533 -19.01 -19.14 5.75
C HIS A 533 -18.19 -19.35 7.04
N GLU A 534 -18.18 -20.57 7.59
CA GLU A 534 -17.31 -20.96 8.71
C GLU A 534 -15.86 -21.10 8.22
N LEU A 535 -15.65 -21.71 7.05
CA LEU A 535 -14.33 -21.78 6.40
C LEU A 535 -13.68 -20.40 6.27
N LEU A 536 -14.39 -19.41 5.71
CA LEU A 536 -13.89 -18.03 5.57
C LEU A 536 -13.67 -17.34 6.92
N THR A 537 -14.47 -17.65 7.94
CA THR A 537 -14.31 -17.11 9.29
C THR A 537 -13.04 -17.64 9.94
N HIS A 538 -12.87 -18.96 9.96
CA HIS A 538 -11.70 -19.62 10.56
C HIS A 538 -10.41 -19.38 9.76
N LEU A 539 -10.49 -19.20 8.44
CA LEU A 539 -9.37 -18.77 7.60
C LEU A 539 -8.86 -17.38 8.02
N ASN A 540 -9.76 -16.47 8.38
CA ASN A 540 -9.41 -15.15 8.88
C ASN A 540 -8.95 -15.18 10.35
N GLU A 541 -9.47 -16.10 11.17
CA GLU A 541 -9.01 -16.29 12.56
C GLU A 541 -7.60 -16.89 12.65
N THR A 542 -7.30 -17.96 11.91
CA THR A 542 -5.95 -18.54 11.80
C THR A 542 -4.94 -17.49 11.31
N LYS A 543 -5.28 -16.76 10.25
CA LYS A 543 -4.47 -15.63 9.75
C LYS A 543 -4.19 -14.57 10.82
N ASN A 544 -5.21 -14.22 11.59
CA ASN A 544 -5.12 -13.26 12.69
C ASN A 544 -4.22 -13.80 13.83
N ILE A 545 -4.32 -15.09 14.17
CA ILE A 545 -3.44 -15.76 15.15
C ILE A 545 -1.97 -15.71 14.68
N CYS A 546 -1.66 -16.17 13.47
CA CYS A 546 -0.29 -16.14 12.95
C CYS A 546 0.26 -14.70 12.89
N THR A 547 -0.58 -13.72 12.53
CA THR A 547 -0.20 -12.30 12.54
C THR A 547 0.04 -11.77 13.97
N GLN A 548 -0.80 -12.15 14.95
CA GLN A 548 -0.64 -11.74 16.35
C GLN A 548 0.63 -12.33 16.99
N ILE A 549 0.97 -13.59 16.68
CA ILE A 549 2.21 -14.22 17.13
C ILE A 549 3.41 -13.51 16.49
N GLN A 550 3.40 -13.29 15.17
CA GLN A 550 4.49 -12.61 14.45
C GLN A 550 4.70 -11.16 14.94
N VAL A 551 3.63 -10.40 15.19
CA VAL A 551 3.72 -9.03 15.76
C VAL A 551 4.25 -9.05 17.21
N SER A 552 4.09 -10.16 17.92
CA SER A 552 4.56 -10.33 19.31
C SER A 552 5.96 -10.92 19.43
N GLU A 553 6.59 -11.35 18.33
CA GLU A 553 7.96 -11.89 18.29
C GLU A 553 8.99 -11.04 19.05
N PRO A 554 8.97 -9.68 19.00
CA PRO A 554 9.88 -8.85 19.80
C PRO A 554 9.68 -8.98 21.32
N LYS A 555 8.45 -9.27 21.80
CA LYS A 555 8.19 -9.55 23.24
C LYS A 555 8.75 -10.92 23.63
N ILE A 556 8.61 -11.92 22.76
CA ILE A 556 9.11 -13.27 22.97
C ILE A 556 10.65 -13.25 23.05
N GLU A 557 11.32 -12.51 22.17
CA GLU A 557 12.78 -12.34 22.20
C GLU A 557 13.25 -11.53 23.41
N ALA A 558 12.50 -10.50 23.82
CA ALA A 558 12.75 -9.79 25.07
C ALA A 558 12.63 -10.74 26.29
N LEU A 559 11.63 -11.62 26.33
CA LEU A 559 11.45 -12.61 27.40
C LEU A 559 12.62 -13.60 27.47
N LYS A 560 13.09 -14.13 26.32
CA LYS A 560 14.30 -14.97 26.28
C LYS A 560 15.50 -14.25 26.89
N ARG A 561 15.79 -13.04 26.40
CA ARG A 561 16.93 -12.23 26.85
C ARG A 561 16.83 -11.83 28.33
N CYS A 562 15.63 -11.51 28.82
CA CYS A 562 15.38 -11.22 30.22
C CYS A 562 15.62 -12.48 31.08
N THR A 563 15.20 -13.65 30.60
CA THR A 563 15.42 -14.94 31.29
C THR A 563 16.92 -15.26 31.38
N GLU A 564 17.70 -15.06 30.32
CA GLU A 564 19.17 -15.22 30.39
C GLU A 564 19.82 -14.25 31.40
N ASN A 565 19.42 -12.97 31.38
CA ASN A 565 19.94 -11.95 32.30
C ASN A 565 19.64 -12.33 33.75
N LEU A 566 18.44 -12.82 34.01
CA LEU A 566 18.03 -13.33 35.30
C LEU A 566 18.86 -14.55 35.72
N GLN A 567 19.04 -15.54 34.83
CA GLN A 567 19.85 -16.74 35.11
C GLN A 567 21.32 -16.43 35.44
N ARG A 568 21.91 -15.37 34.86
CA ARG A 568 23.26 -14.91 35.23
C ARG A 568 23.32 -14.48 36.71
N SER A 569 22.23 -13.92 37.24
CA SER A 569 22.14 -13.37 38.59
C SER A 569 21.53 -14.31 39.65
N LEU A 570 20.86 -15.40 39.25
CA LEU A 570 20.23 -16.32 40.21
C LEU A 570 21.24 -17.16 41.01
N PRO A 571 20.96 -17.51 42.28
CA PRO A 571 21.94 -18.12 43.18
C PRO A 571 21.92 -19.67 43.14
N THR A 572 20.77 -20.29 42.88
CA THR A 572 20.62 -21.76 42.88
C THR A 572 20.40 -22.30 41.47
N ALA A 573 20.86 -23.53 41.23
CA ALA A 573 20.60 -24.23 39.96
C ALA A 573 19.10 -24.44 39.74
N GLU A 574 18.34 -24.78 40.79
CA GLU A 574 16.89 -24.99 40.74
C GLU A 574 16.12 -23.76 40.24
N ALA A 575 16.51 -22.55 40.65
CA ALA A 575 15.85 -21.33 40.18
C ALA A 575 16.15 -21.03 38.70
N LYS A 576 17.37 -21.35 38.23
CA LYS A 576 17.76 -21.22 36.82
C LYS A 576 17.02 -22.25 35.96
N ILE A 577 16.91 -23.49 36.44
CA ILE A 577 16.15 -24.57 35.80
C ILE A 577 14.67 -24.19 35.72
N HIS A 578 14.02 -23.79 36.83
CA HIS A 578 12.60 -23.46 36.84
C HIS A 578 12.23 -22.28 35.92
N THR A 579 13.09 -21.26 35.84
CA THR A 579 12.90 -20.13 34.90
C THR A 579 13.14 -20.56 33.44
N GLN A 580 14.12 -21.42 33.17
CA GLN A 580 14.34 -21.99 31.84
C GLN A 580 13.20 -22.92 31.41
N GLU A 581 12.72 -23.80 32.29
CA GLU A 581 11.62 -24.73 32.02
C GLU A 581 10.32 -23.97 31.71
N LYS A 582 10.01 -22.90 32.48
CA LYS A 582 8.86 -22.03 32.15
C LYS A 582 8.98 -21.43 30.76
N LEU A 583 10.14 -20.85 30.41
CA LEU A 583 10.39 -20.29 29.08
C LEU A 583 10.27 -21.37 27.99
N MET A 584 10.89 -22.53 28.19
CA MET A 584 10.95 -23.60 27.19
C MET A 584 9.58 -24.22 26.93
N ASN A 585 8.81 -24.56 27.98
CA ASN A 585 7.43 -25.03 27.86
C ASN A 585 6.52 -24.02 27.14
N LEU A 586 6.75 -22.72 27.36
CA LEU A 586 5.96 -21.65 26.74
C LEU A 586 6.33 -21.46 25.26
N LEU A 587 7.61 -21.58 24.91
CA LEU A 587 8.10 -21.56 23.53
C LEU A 587 7.62 -22.79 22.75
N GLU A 588 7.75 -24.00 23.30
CA GLU A 588 7.25 -25.25 22.67
C GLU A 588 5.73 -25.19 22.43
N LYS A 589 4.96 -24.64 23.39
CA LYS A 589 3.51 -24.44 23.21
C LYS A 589 3.22 -23.39 22.12
N LEU A 590 3.98 -22.30 22.07
CA LEU A 590 3.80 -21.24 21.07
C LEU A 590 4.17 -21.71 19.65
N GLU A 591 5.28 -22.44 19.50
CA GLU A 591 5.74 -23.04 18.25
C GLU A 591 4.69 -24.04 17.72
N ARG A 592 4.20 -24.94 18.59
CA ARG A 592 3.10 -25.86 18.24
C ARG A 592 1.80 -25.14 17.84
N ILE A 593 1.45 -24.02 18.50
CA ILE A 593 0.28 -23.23 18.11
C ILE A 593 0.50 -22.54 16.76
N GLN A 594 1.69 -22.00 16.51
CA GLN A 594 2.08 -21.38 15.25
C GLN A 594 2.03 -22.40 14.09
N ASP A 595 2.58 -23.60 14.30
CA ASP A 595 2.55 -24.69 13.31
C ASP A 595 1.12 -25.15 13.03
N ASN A 596 0.35 -25.49 14.07
CA ASN A 596 -1.06 -25.86 13.90
C ASN A 596 -1.86 -24.74 13.18
N ALA A 597 -1.63 -23.47 13.55
CA ALA A 597 -2.34 -22.34 12.95
C ALA A 597 -1.97 -22.17 11.47
N ASN A 598 -0.72 -22.44 11.08
CA ASN A 598 -0.29 -22.45 9.70
C ASN A 598 -0.85 -23.66 8.91
N GLU A 599 -0.84 -24.87 9.48
CA GLU A 599 -1.45 -26.05 8.85
C GLU A 599 -2.96 -25.84 8.61
N TYR A 600 -3.70 -25.38 9.63
CA TYR A 600 -5.10 -25.01 9.46
C TYR A 600 -5.28 -23.86 8.46
N HIS A 601 -4.43 -22.83 8.47
CA HIS A 601 -4.54 -21.73 7.51
C HIS A 601 -4.39 -22.20 6.06
N VAL A 602 -3.41 -23.08 5.78
CA VAL A 602 -3.19 -23.67 4.46
C VAL A 602 -4.36 -24.59 4.07
N ALA A 603 -4.78 -25.50 4.95
CA ALA A 603 -5.90 -26.40 4.66
C ALA A 603 -7.21 -25.65 4.40
N LEU A 604 -7.51 -24.62 5.20
CA LEU A 604 -8.68 -23.75 5.01
C LEU A 604 -8.58 -22.95 3.71
N GLN A 605 -7.39 -22.48 3.32
CA GLN A 605 -7.18 -21.73 2.08
C GLN A 605 -7.36 -22.63 0.85
N ASP A 606 -6.70 -23.80 0.84
CA ASP A 606 -6.79 -24.79 -0.23
C ASP A 606 -8.23 -25.28 -0.43
N GLU A 607 -8.99 -25.50 0.65
CA GLU A 607 -10.39 -25.90 0.58
C GLU A 607 -11.31 -24.77 0.08
N VAL A 608 -11.09 -23.52 0.52
CA VAL A 608 -11.83 -22.34 0.03
C VAL A 608 -11.57 -22.12 -1.46
N ASP A 609 -10.32 -22.22 -1.92
CA ASP A 609 -9.96 -22.03 -3.33
C ASP A 609 -10.46 -23.21 -4.19
N ASP A 610 -10.36 -24.46 -3.72
CA ASP A 610 -10.87 -25.64 -4.43
C ASP A 610 -12.39 -25.59 -4.61
N ARG A 611 -13.14 -25.11 -3.59
CA ARG A 611 -14.58 -24.88 -3.68
C ARG A 611 -14.92 -23.66 -4.54
N GLY A 612 -14.18 -22.56 -4.42
CA GLY A 612 -14.38 -21.33 -5.19
C GLY A 612 -14.16 -21.52 -6.69
N ALA A 613 -13.16 -22.34 -7.07
CA ALA A 613 -12.92 -22.74 -8.45
C ALA A 613 -14.09 -23.56 -9.01
N PHE A 614 -14.64 -24.51 -8.23
CA PHE A 614 -15.81 -25.28 -8.66
C PHE A 614 -17.05 -24.41 -8.84
N GLN A 615 -17.35 -23.55 -7.86
CA GLN A 615 -18.46 -22.62 -7.97
C GLN A 615 -18.32 -21.75 -9.22
N THR A 616 -17.13 -21.23 -9.49
CA THR A 616 -16.86 -20.38 -10.67
C THR A 616 -17.13 -21.11 -11.99
N GLU A 617 -16.76 -22.39 -12.10
CA GLU A 617 -16.99 -23.21 -13.29
C GLU A 617 -18.47 -23.65 -13.42
N ALA A 618 -19.14 -23.91 -12.29
CA ALA A 618 -20.56 -24.24 -12.22
C ALA A 618 -21.44 -23.02 -12.58
N ASP A 619 -21.20 -21.85 -11.98
CA ASP A 619 -21.92 -20.61 -12.25
C ASP A 619 -21.78 -20.20 -13.75
N GLN A 620 -20.58 -20.34 -14.32
CA GLN A 620 -20.36 -20.15 -15.77
C GLN A 620 -21.15 -21.15 -16.63
N THR A 621 -21.21 -22.42 -16.22
CA THR A 621 -21.96 -23.45 -16.97
C THR A 621 -23.47 -23.22 -16.87
N VAL A 622 -23.97 -22.83 -15.70
CA VAL A 622 -25.38 -22.44 -15.49
C VAL A 622 -25.75 -21.23 -16.35
N GLN A 623 -24.89 -20.20 -16.41
CA GLN A 623 -25.10 -19.07 -17.32
C GLN A 623 -25.13 -19.53 -18.78
N TRP A 624 -24.14 -20.30 -19.22
CA TRP A 624 -24.06 -20.75 -20.62
C TRP A 624 -25.23 -21.66 -21.03
N LEU A 625 -25.70 -22.54 -20.15
CA LEU A 625 -26.90 -23.34 -20.35
C LEU A 625 -28.16 -22.47 -20.49
N ALA A 626 -28.29 -21.40 -19.68
CA ALA A 626 -29.39 -20.45 -19.79
C ALA A 626 -29.34 -19.66 -21.11
N GLU A 627 -28.15 -19.25 -21.56
CA GLU A 627 -27.94 -18.61 -22.86
C GLU A 627 -28.29 -19.56 -24.02
N ALA A 628 -27.85 -20.83 -23.97
CA ALA A 628 -28.21 -21.85 -24.94
C ALA A 628 -29.73 -22.11 -25.00
N LYS A 629 -30.42 -22.14 -23.84
CA LYS A 629 -31.88 -22.22 -23.77
C LYS A 629 -32.54 -21.05 -24.50
N MET A 630 -32.10 -19.82 -24.22
CA MET A 630 -32.62 -18.62 -24.88
C MET A 630 -32.32 -18.57 -26.38
N GLU A 631 -31.20 -19.12 -26.85
CA GLU A 631 -30.91 -19.21 -28.29
C GLU A 631 -31.86 -20.19 -29.00
N LEU A 632 -32.15 -21.35 -28.41
CA LEU A 632 -33.09 -22.33 -28.94
C LEU A 632 -34.53 -21.79 -28.99
N GLU A 633 -35.00 -21.15 -27.92
CA GLU A 633 -36.34 -20.55 -27.85
C GLU A 633 -36.52 -19.45 -28.92
N ARG A 634 -35.43 -18.80 -29.34
CA ARG A 634 -35.41 -17.71 -30.35
C ARG A 634 -35.03 -18.19 -31.75
N LEU A 635 -34.82 -19.49 -31.95
CA LEU A 635 -34.39 -20.06 -33.23
C LEU A 635 -35.56 -20.14 -34.23
N ASP A 636 -35.66 -19.13 -35.10
CA ASP A 636 -36.68 -19.06 -36.15
C ASP A 636 -36.39 -20.04 -37.32
N PRO A 637 -37.40 -20.78 -37.84
CA PRO A 637 -37.24 -21.74 -38.95
C PRO A 637 -36.75 -21.17 -40.29
N GLY A 638 -36.60 -19.85 -40.44
CA GLY A 638 -36.35 -19.19 -41.72
C GLY A 638 -37.53 -19.35 -42.68
N LYS A 639 -37.29 -19.25 -44.00
CA LYS A 639 -38.34 -19.17 -45.02
C LYS A 639 -38.31 -20.30 -46.05
N GLU A 640 -37.14 -20.81 -46.37
CA GLU A 640 -36.97 -21.92 -47.32
C GLU A 640 -36.83 -23.27 -46.60
N VAL A 641 -36.80 -24.37 -47.34
CA VAL A 641 -36.46 -25.70 -46.79
C VAL A 641 -34.99 -25.74 -46.36
N ALA A 642 -34.11 -25.06 -47.10
CA ALA A 642 -32.68 -24.97 -46.79
C ALA A 642 -32.42 -24.28 -45.44
N ASP A 643 -33.17 -23.21 -45.12
CA ASP A 643 -33.13 -22.57 -43.81
C ASP A 643 -33.42 -23.60 -42.70
N VAL A 644 -34.55 -24.33 -42.78
CA VAL A 644 -34.95 -25.26 -41.70
C VAL A 644 -33.88 -26.33 -41.48
N VAL A 645 -33.25 -26.82 -42.56
CA VAL A 645 -32.14 -27.79 -42.49
C VAL A 645 -30.92 -27.20 -41.76
N GLU A 646 -30.56 -25.95 -42.04
CA GLU A 646 -29.49 -25.25 -41.32
C GLU A 646 -29.82 -25.08 -39.82
N ARG A 647 -31.07 -24.70 -39.48
CA ARG A 647 -31.49 -24.57 -38.06
C ARG A 647 -31.52 -25.91 -37.34
N ILE A 648 -31.94 -26.99 -38.01
CA ILE A 648 -31.88 -28.36 -37.47
C ILE A 648 -30.42 -28.73 -37.18
N GLU A 649 -29.48 -28.44 -38.08
CA GLU A 649 -28.07 -28.75 -37.84
C GLU A 649 -27.48 -27.88 -36.73
N LYS A 650 -27.81 -26.59 -36.66
CA LYS A 650 -27.41 -25.73 -35.54
C LYS A 650 -27.96 -26.23 -34.20
N GLN A 651 -29.21 -26.69 -34.16
CA GLN A 651 -29.81 -27.30 -32.97
C GLN A 651 -29.03 -28.55 -32.53
N LYS A 652 -28.60 -29.41 -33.47
CA LYS A 652 -27.76 -30.58 -33.16
C LYS A 652 -26.35 -30.22 -32.69
N VAL A 653 -25.71 -29.21 -33.29
CA VAL A 653 -24.38 -28.75 -32.88
C VAL A 653 -24.45 -28.25 -31.44
N LEU A 654 -25.41 -27.38 -31.11
CA LEU A 654 -25.62 -26.91 -29.75
C LEU A 654 -25.95 -28.07 -28.78
N GLN A 655 -26.68 -29.09 -29.23
CA GLN A 655 -26.95 -30.31 -28.46
C GLN A 655 -25.68 -31.15 -28.18
N GLN A 656 -24.73 -31.20 -29.12
CA GLN A 656 -23.42 -31.81 -28.89
C GLN A 656 -22.57 -30.96 -27.94
N GLU A 657 -22.58 -29.64 -28.08
CA GLU A 657 -21.87 -28.72 -27.18
C GLU A 657 -22.39 -28.85 -25.74
N VAL A 658 -23.71 -28.93 -25.53
CA VAL A 658 -24.30 -29.16 -24.20
C VAL A 658 -23.88 -30.50 -23.64
N ALA A 659 -23.92 -31.57 -24.44
CA ALA A 659 -23.48 -32.90 -23.98
C ALA A 659 -21.99 -32.91 -23.59
N ILE A 660 -21.12 -32.26 -24.36
CA ILE A 660 -19.68 -32.14 -24.07
C ILE A 660 -19.45 -31.32 -22.81
N ARG A 661 -20.13 -30.18 -22.65
CA ARG A 661 -19.98 -29.30 -21.48
C ARG A 661 -20.51 -29.96 -20.20
N MET A 662 -21.59 -30.73 -20.31
CA MET A 662 -22.14 -31.47 -19.17
C MET A 662 -21.36 -32.73 -18.82
N ASP A 663 -20.70 -33.40 -19.77
CA ASP A 663 -19.74 -34.47 -19.47
C ASP A 663 -18.50 -33.91 -18.76
N GLN A 664 -17.97 -32.75 -19.18
CA GLN A 664 -16.90 -32.05 -18.45
C GLN A 664 -17.30 -31.75 -17.00
N MET A 665 -18.47 -31.16 -16.78
CA MET A 665 -18.94 -30.84 -15.43
C MET A 665 -19.31 -32.08 -14.60
N GLU A 666 -19.76 -33.16 -15.24
CA GLU A 666 -19.94 -34.47 -14.58
C GLU A 666 -18.59 -35.04 -14.12
N GLN A 667 -17.56 -34.99 -14.97
CA GLN A 667 -16.19 -35.41 -14.59
C GLN A 667 -15.65 -34.57 -13.42
N VAL A 668 -15.83 -33.25 -13.43
CA VAL A 668 -15.40 -32.38 -12.31
C VAL A 668 -16.21 -32.67 -11.05
N ALA A 669 -17.53 -32.84 -11.13
CA ALA A 669 -18.37 -33.22 -9.99
C ALA A 669 -17.97 -34.59 -9.41
N GLN A 670 -17.61 -35.55 -10.26
CA GLN A 670 -17.08 -36.85 -9.85
C GLN A 670 -15.69 -36.74 -9.21
N GLN A 671 -14.80 -35.86 -9.70
CA GLN A 671 -13.51 -35.58 -9.05
C GLN A 671 -13.70 -35.00 -7.65
N LYS A 672 -14.63 -34.05 -7.46
CA LYS A 672 -15.00 -33.55 -6.12
C LYS A 672 -15.53 -34.66 -5.25
N LYS A 673 -16.52 -35.42 -5.72
CA LYS A 673 -17.08 -36.55 -4.98
C LYS A 673 -16.03 -37.60 -4.62
N ALA A 674 -15.03 -37.83 -5.47
CA ALA A 674 -13.90 -38.70 -5.18
C ALA A 674 -12.96 -38.15 -4.10
N LYS A 675 -12.69 -36.83 -4.08
CA LYS A 675 -11.93 -36.15 -3.01
C LYS A 675 -12.57 -36.39 -1.64
N TYR A 676 -13.85 -36.03 -1.46
CA TYR A 676 -14.52 -36.20 -0.16
C TYR A 676 -14.67 -37.68 0.22
N ASN A 677 -15.03 -38.58 -0.72
CA ASN A 677 -15.07 -40.02 -0.48
C ASN A 677 -13.72 -40.59 -0.02
N ALA A 678 -12.59 -40.13 -0.59
CA ALA A 678 -11.25 -40.58 -0.21
C ALA A 678 -10.85 -40.12 1.21
N LEU A 679 -11.43 -39.00 1.67
CA LEU A 679 -11.30 -38.47 3.03
C LEU A 679 -12.33 -39.09 4.00
N GLY A 680 -13.21 -39.98 3.52
CA GLY A 680 -14.30 -40.56 4.32
C GLY A 680 -15.40 -39.55 4.69
N LYS A 681 -15.56 -38.49 3.91
CA LYS A 681 -16.55 -37.41 4.10
C LYS A 681 -17.63 -37.46 3.03
N ASP A 682 -18.84 -37.03 3.40
CA ASP A 682 -19.88 -36.72 2.42
C ASP A 682 -19.54 -35.43 1.64
N LEU A 683 -20.11 -35.29 0.45
CA LEU A 683 -19.94 -34.10 -0.38
C LEU A 683 -20.72 -32.91 0.25
N PRO A 684 -20.10 -31.75 0.53
CA PRO A 684 -20.77 -30.61 1.15
C PRO A 684 -22.07 -30.17 0.46
N GLU A 685 -23.08 -29.81 1.26
CA GLU A 685 -24.44 -29.50 0.80
C GLU A 685 -24.47 -28.40 -0.28
N GLU A 686 -23.59 -27.40 -0.18
CA GLU A 686 -23.49 -26.31 -1.16
C GLU A 686 -23.03 -26.79 -2.55
N LEU A 687 -22.08 -27.75 -2.60
CA LEU A 687 -21.62 -28.35 -3.84
C LEU A 687 -22.65 -29.31 -4.42
N LEU A 688 -23.32 -30.09 -3.56
CA LEU A 688 -24.48 -30.90 -3.94
C LEU A 688 -25.58 -30.04 -4.58
N ARG A 689 -25.89 -28.88 -3.99
CA ARG A 689 -26.90 -27.94 -4.47
C ARG A 689 -26.53 -27.38 -5.85
N GLN A 690 -25.31 -26.91 -6.03
CA GLN A 690 -24.81 -26.44 -7.34
C GLN A 690 -24.88 -27.54 -8.42
N ILE A 691 -24.53 -28.78 -8.09
CA ILE A 691 -24.65 -29.92 -9.02
C ILE A 691 -26.12 -30.19 -9.38
N VAL A 692 -27.02 -30.19 -8.39
CA VAL A 692 -28.47 -30.42 -8.61
C VAL A 692 -29.10 -29.32 -9.46
N ASP A 693 -28.82 -28.05 -9.16
CA ASP A 693 -29.35 -26.89 -9.89
C ASP A 693 -28.86 -26.89 -11.35
N MET A 694 -27.59 -27.23 -11.58
CA MET A 694 -27.01 -27.38 -12.93
C MET A 694 -27.60 -28.58 -13.70
N LYS A 695 -27.83 -29.73 -13.04
CA LYS A 695 -28.48 -30.91 -13.65
C LYS A 695 -29.97 -30.68 -13.95
N ALA A 696 -30.66 -29.87 -13.14
CA ALA A 696 -32.01 -29.42 -13.44
C ALA A 696 -32.03 -28.56 -14.71
N LEU A 697 -31.10 -27.61 -14.84
CA LEU A 697 -31.00 -26.77 -16.03
C LEU A 697 -30.54 -27.53 -17.29
N GLU A 698 -29.63 -28.50 -17.18
CA GLU A 698 -29.31 -29.47 -18.26
C GLU A 698 -30.59 -30.16 -18.77
N THR A 699 -31.43 -30.66 -17.85
CA THR A 699 -32.68 -31.33 -18.18
C THR A 699 -33.65 -30.38 -18.89
N ASP A 700 -33.80 -29.16 -18.38
CA ASP A 700 -34.62 -28.10 -18.96
C ASP A 700 -34.18 -27.77 -20.40
N VAL A 701 -32.88 -27.52 -20.61
CA VAL A 701 -32.29 -27.26 -21.93
C VAL A 701 -32.52 -28.45 -22.87
N ALA A 702 -32.31 -29.68 -22.42
CA ALA A 702 -32.53 -30.88 -23.23
C ALA A 702 -33.99 -31.04 -23.68
N THR A 703 -34.97 -30.68 -22.84
CA THR A 703 -36.39 -30.68 -23.27
C THR A 703 -36.68 -29.62 -24.32
N VAL A 704 -36.13 -28.40 -24.19
CA VAL A 704 -36.27 -27.33 -25.20
C VAL A 704 -35.57 -27.71 -26.51
N MET A 705 -34.37 -28.29 -26.46
CA MET A 705 -33.68 -28.81 -27.65
C MET A 705 -34.53 -29.84 -28.38
N LYS A 706 -35.09 -30.80 -27.65
CA LYS A 706 -35.90 -31.87 -28.24
C LYS A 706 -37.17 -31.31 -28.89
N THR A 707 -37.95 -30.50 -28.17
CA THR A 707 -39.20 -29.95 -28.70
C THR A 707 -38.96 -29.02 -29.89
N LYS A 708 -37.88 -28.23 -29.87
CA LYS A 708 -37.51 -27.36 -30.99
C LYS A 708 -37.02 -28.15 -32.21
N GLY A 709 -36.27 -29.23 -31.99
CA GLY A 709 -35.88 -30.17 -33.05
C GLY A 709 -37.09 -30.86 -33.69
N GLU A 710 -38.07 -31.30 -32.89
CA GLU A 710 -39.33 -31.89 -33.35
C GLU A 710 -40.19 -30.87 -34.14
N GLU A 711 -40.29 -29.62 -33.67
CA GLU A 711 -40.97 -28.51 -34.37
C GLU A 711 -40.34 -28.24 -35.75
N LEU A 712 -39.02 -28.09 -35.81
CA LEU A 712 -38.30 -27.82 -37.05
C LEU A 712 -38.40 -28.98 -38.05
N GLN A 713 -38.34 -30.23 -37.60
CA GLN A 713 -38.57 -31.39 -38.47
C GLN A 713 -39.99 -31.41 -39.06
N HIS A 714 -41.00 -31.02 -38.27
CA HIS A 714 -42.38 -30.89 -38.75
C HIS A 714 -42.50 -29.80 -39.83
N ILE A 715 -41.99 -28.59 -39.55
CA ILE A 715 -42.04 -27.47 -40.50
C ILE A 715 -41.27 -27.80 -41.79
N LYS A 716 -40.13 -28.50 -41.70
CA LYS A 716 -39.40 -29.00 -42.86
C LYS A 716 -40.28 -29.91 -43.74
N ALA A 717 -40.89 -30.93 -43.14
CA ALA A 717 -41.72 -31.89 -43.86
C ALA A 717 -42.95 -31.23 -44.51
N ASP A 718 -43.60 -30.30 -43.79
CA ASP A 718 -44.74 -29.55 -44.31
C ASP A 718 -44.34 -28.58 -45.45
N ARG A 719 -43.17 -27.91 -45.39
CA ARG A 719 -42.63 -27.10 -46.51
C ARG A 719 -42.29 -27.93 -47.74
N GLU A 720 -41.65 -29.09 -47.59
CA GLU A 720 -41.29 -29.98 -48.69
C GLU A 720 -42.55 -30.51 -49.41
N GLU A 721 -43.53 -30.97 -48.62
CA GLU A 721 -44.81 -31.48 -49.12
C GLU A 721 -45.65 -30.40 -49.83
N VAL A 722 -45.73 -29.19 -49.27
CA VAL A 722 -46.39 -28.04 -49.90
C VAL A 722 -45.70 -27.67 -51.20
N THR A 723 -44.37 -27.64 -51.22
CA THR A 723 -43.59 -27.23 -52.40
C THR A 723 -43.73 -28.24 -53.54
N SER A 724 -43.72 -29.55 -53.27
CA SER A 724 -43.99 -30.57 -54.30
C SER A 724 -45.44 -30.47 -54.77
N SER A 725 -46.41 -30.60 -53.86
CA SER A 725 -47.83 -30.64 -54.26
C SER A 725 -48.29 -29.36 -54.97
N LEU A 726 -47.73 -28.19 -54.62
CA LEU A 726 -47.98 -26.92 -55.33
C LEU A 726 -47.44 -26.94 -56.76
N LYS A 727 -46.22 -27.45 -56.95
CA LYS A 727 -45.60 -27.61 -58.27
C LYS A 727 -46.40 -28.59 -59.13
N ASP A 728 -46.75 -29.75 -58.57
CA ASP A 728 -47.43 -30.84 -59.28
C ASP A 728 -48.84 -30.40 -59.75
N VAL A 729 -49.61 -29.77 -58.86
CA VAL A 729 -50.93 -29.20 -59.21
C VAL A 729 -50.81 -28.02 -60.19
N SER A 730 -49.82 -27.13 -60.02
CA SER A 730 -49.62 -25.97 -60.92
C SER A 730 -49.22 -26.38 -62.35
N LEU A 731 -48.39 -27.41 -62.49
CA LEU A 731 -48.04 -27.99 -63.79
C LEU A 731 -49.27 -28.58 -64.49
N TRP A 732 -50.05 -29.40 -63.79
CA TRP A 732 -51.27 -29.98 -64.35
C TRP A 732 -52.32 -28.92 -64.72
N LEU A 733 -52.53 -27.90 -63.86
CA LEU A 733 -53.43 -26.78 -64.17
C LEU A 733 -53.03 -26.03 -65.44
N THR A 734 -51.72 -25.88 -65.69
CA THR A 734 -51.21 -25.21 -66.89
C THR A 734 -51.46 -26.05 -68.15
N ASP A 735 -51.23 -27.36 -68.10
CA ASP A 735 -51.54 -28.29 -69.19
C ASP A 735 -53.05 -28.34 -69.49
N ALA A 736 -53.88 -28.44 -68.45
CA ALA A 736 -55.33 -28.42 -68.55
C ALA A 736 -55.86 -27.08 -69.13
N GLU A 737 -55.28 -25.93 -68.75
CA GLU A 737 -55.62 -24.64 -69.37
C GLU A 737 -55.29 -24.60 -70.87
N LEU A 738 -54.21 -25.25 -71.33
CA LEU A 738 -53.82 -25.32 -72.74
C LEU A 738 -54.74 -26.24 -73.53
N ARG A 739 -54.99 -27.47 -73.07
CA ARG A 739 -55.86 -28.46 -73.73
C ARG A 739 -57.32 -27.98 -73.91
N LEU A 740 -57.78 -27.09 -73.05
CA LEU A 740 -59.11 -26.46 -73.17
C LEU A 740 -59.18 -25.33 -74.22
N GLN A 741 -58.04 -24.80 -74.68
CA GLN A 741 -57.95 -23.72 -75.68
C GLN A 741 -57.90 -24.21 -77.13
N ASP A 742 -57.58 -25.49 -77.38
CA ASP A 742 -57.49 -26.07 -78.72
C ASP A 742 -58.80 -25.91 -79.53
N ARG A 743 -58.71 -25.86 -80.86
CA ARG A 743 -59.92 -25.78 -81.71
C ARG A 743 -60.69 -27.11 -81.74
N ILE A 744 -62.03 -27.03 -81.75
CA ILE A 744 -62.89 -28.19 -82.00
C ILE A 744 -62.87 -28.48 -83.51
N ILE A 745 -62.01 -29.42 -83.92
CA ILE A 745 -61.89 -29.88 -85.32
C ILE A 745 -62.71 -31.15 -85.53
N ASN A 746 -62.47 -32.18 -84.71
CA ASN A 746 -63.28 -33.40 -84.66
C ASN A 746 -64.07 -33.42 -83.34
N ILE A 747 -65.40 -33.54 -83.42
CA ILE A 747 -66.29 -33.49 -82.24
C ILE A 747 -66.11 -34.75 -81.36
N PRO A 748 -66.26 -35.99 -81.87
CA PRO A 748 -65.88 -37.22 -81.18
C PRO A 748 -64.54 -37.19 -80.43
N ASP A 749 -63.43 -36.86 -81.11
CA ASP A 749 -62.09 -36.85 -80.48
C ASP A 749 -62.01 -35.78 -79.38
N SER A 750 -62.64 -34.62 -79.60
CA SER A 750 -62.69 -33.54 -78.60
C SER A 750 -63.51 -33.93 -77.37
N ILE A 751 -64.58 -34.73 -77.54
CA ILE A 751 -65.37 -35.29 -76.42
C ILE A 751 -64.51 -36.30 -75.64
N HIS A 752 -63.82 -37.20 -76.32
CA HIS A 752 -62.95 -38.19 -75.66
C HIS A 752 -61.81 -37.51 -74.88
N ASN A 753 -61.10 -36.55 -75.50
CA ASN A 753 -60.03 -35.81 -74.84
C ASN A 753 -60.53 -35.01 -73.63
N LEU A 754 -61.78 -34.54 -73.65
CA LEU A 754 -62.40 -33.87 -72.50
C LEU A 754 -62.80 -34.86 -71.40
N GLN A 755 -63.26 -36.06 -71.75
CA GLN A 755 -63.52 -37.14 -70.78
C GLN A 755 -62.24 -37.58 -70.06
N VAL A 756 -61.12 -37.70 -70.79
CA VAL A 756 -59.79 -37.99 -70.21
C VAL A 756 -59.37 -36.89 -69.23
N LEU A 757 -59.52 -35.62 -69.62
CA LEU A 757 -59.27 -34.49 -68.71
C LEU A 757 -60.22 -34.51 -67.49
N GLN A 758 -61.49 -34.90 -67.66
CA GLN A 758 -62.45 -35.07 -66.56
C GLN A 758 -62.08 -36.20 -65.59
N SER A 759 -61.42 -37.29 -66.04
CA SER A 759 -60.85 -38.28 -65.12
C SER A 759 -59.63 -37.74 -64.35
N GLU A 760 -58.74 -36.99 -65.00
CA GLU A 760 -57.58 -36.38 -64.34
C GLU A 760 -57.99 -35.40 -63.22
N PHE A 761 -59.15 -34.74 -63.36
CA PHE A 761 -59.74 -33.92 -62.29
C PHE A 761 -59.98 -34.72 -60.99
N GLU A 762 -60.35 -36.00 -61.06
CA GLU A 762 -60.55 -36.83 -59.85
C GLU A 762 -59.20 -37.30 -59.27
N ASP A 763 -58.19 -37.55 -60.11
CA ASP A 763 -56.84 -37.97 -59.67
C ASP A 763 -56.04 -36.83 -59.02
N ILE A 764 -56.16 -35.59 -59.54
CA ILE A 764 -55.42 -34.42 -59.03
C ILE A 764 -56.14 -33.77 -57.83
N LYS A 765 -57.46 -33.93 -57.71
CA LYS A 765 -58.25 -33.42 -56.57
C LYS A 765 -57.69 -33.80 -55.18
N PRO A 766 -57.35 -35.08 -54.87
CA PRO A 766 -56.78 -35.42 -53.56
C PRO A 766 -55.40 -34.79 -53.33
N VAL A 767 -54.61 -34.53 -54.38
CA VAL A 767 -53.33 -33.80 -54.27
C VAL A 767 -53.58 -32.34 -53.88
N LEU A 768 -54.57 -31.69 -54.52
CA LEU A 768 -54.98 -30.33 -54.15
C LEU A 768 -55.56 -30.24 -52.73
N ASP A 769 -56.35 -31.23 -52.28
CA ASP A 769 -56.87 -31.25 -50.92
C ASP A 769 -55.76 -31.53 -49.87
N LYS A 770 -54.77 -32.35 -50.21
CA LYS A 770 -53.55 -32.56 -49.40
C LYS A 770 -52.72 -31.27 -49.31
N LEU A 771 -52.51 -30.58 -50.42
CA LEU A 771 -51.83 -29.28 -50.52
C LEU A 771 -52.53 -28.21 -49.66
N ARG A 772 -53.86 -28.09 -49.76
CA ARG A 772 -54.66 -27.17 -48.94
C ARG A 772 -54.46 -27.44 -47.44
N LYS A 773 -54.52 -28.70 -47.02
CA LYS A 773 -54.31 -29.06 -45.61
C LYS A 773 -52.89 -28.73 -45.17
N ARG A 774 -51.87 -29.28 -45.84
CA ARG A 774 -50.46 -29.11 -45.47
C ARG A 774 -50.00 -27.65 -45.54
N GLY A 775 -50.55 -26.88 -46.47
CA GLY A 775 -50.37 -25.43 -46.53
C GLY A 775 -50.98 -24.70 -45.33
N SER A 776 -52.16 -25.12 -44.87
CA SER A 776 -52.78 -24.59 -43.64
C SER A 776 -52.01 -24.98 -42.38
N ASP A 777 -51.54 -26.24 -42.29
CA ASP A 777 -50.70 -26.73 -41.20
C ASP A 777 -49.40 -25.90 -41.14
N LEU A 778 -48.72 -25.71 -42.28
CA LEU A 778 -47.54 -24.83 -42.41
C LEU A 778 -47.84 -23.38 -42.01
N ILE A 779 -48.96 -22.80 -42.45
CA ILE A 779 -49.40 -21.44 -42.05
C ILE A 779 -49.60 -21.34 -40.53
N GLN A 780 -50.01 -22.41 -39.84
CA GLN A 780 -50.15 -22.41 -38.39
C GLN A 780 -48.77 -22.41 -37.69
N HIS A 781 -47.80 -23.15 -38.21
CA HIS A 781 -46.49 -23.36 -37.57
C HIS A 781 -45.38 -22.37 -38.00
N THR A 782 -45.47 -21.72 -39.17
CA THR A 782 -44.52 -20.69 -39.60
C THR A 782 -44.64 -19.40 -38.77
N PRO A 783 -43.60 -18.86 -38.13
CA PRO A 783 -43.69 -17.58 -37.41
C PRO A 783 -43.88 -16.38 -38.35
N ASP A 784 -43.13 -16.34 -39.46
CA ASP A 784 -43.05 -15.19 -40.37
C ASP A 784 -44.39 -14.82 -41.06
N SER A 785 -44.83 -13.59 -40.83
CA SER A 785 -46.11 -13.09 -41.37
C SER A 785 -46.11 -12.83 -42.88
N ILE A 786 -44.94 -12.73 -43.53
CA ILE A 786 -44.85 -12.51 -44.99
C ILE A 786 -44.91 -13.87 -45.70
N GLU A 787 -44.20 -14.88 -45.21
CA GLU A 787 -44.30 -16.25 -45.70
C GLU A 787 -45.72 -16.80 -45.53
N LYS A 788 -46.36 -16.58 -44.37
CA LYS A 788 -47.79 -16.86 -44.17
C LYS A 788 -48.66 -16.29 -45.29
N GLN A 789 -48.45 -15.02 -45.67
CA GLN A 789 -49.18 -14.38 -46.77
C GLN A 789 -48.81 -14.95 -48.15
N LEU A 790 -47.55 -15.33 -48.38
CA LEU A 790 -47.10 -15.94 -49.64
C LEU A 790 -47.70 -17.35 -49.83
N VAL A 791 -47.71 -18.19 -48.80
CA VAL A 791 -48.34 -19.52 -48.82
C VAL A 791 -49.85 -19.39 -48.98
N GLN A 792 -50.51 -18.50 -48.21
CA GLN A 792 -51.94 -18.20 -48.39
C GLN A 792 -52.27 -17.75 -49.82
N LYS A 793 -51.45 -16.85 -50.39
CA LYS A 793 -51.63 -16.38 -51.77
C LYS A 793 -51.45 -17.50 -52.78
N ALA A 794 -50.40 -18.32 -52.65
CA ALA A 794 -50.15 -19.45 -53.56
C ALA A 794 -51.33 -20.44 -53.55
N LEU A 795 -51.81 -20.83 -52.37
CA LEU A 795 -53.00 -21.68 -52.21
C LEU A 795 -54.25 -21.04 -52.84
N ALA A 796 -54.45 -19.73 -52.66
CA ALA A 796 -55.59 -18.99 -53.21
C ALA A 796 -55.53 -18.86 -54.74
N ASP A 797 -54.36 -18.57 -55.31
CA ASP A 797 -54.15 -18.44 -56.75
C ASP A 797 -54.30 -19.81 -57.46
N THR A 798 -53.70 -20.88 -56.92
CA THR A 798 -53.88 -22.26 -57.41
C THR A 798 -55.34 -22.72 -57.28
N ASN A 799 -56.02 -22.40 -56.18
CA ASN A 799 -57.46 -22.67 -56.02
C ASN A 799 -58.32 -21.90 -57.04
N ARG A 800 -57.97 -20.64 -57.34
CA ARG A 800 -58.66 -19.82 -58.35
C ARG A 800 -58.44 -20.38 -59.77
N GLN A 801 -57.22 -20.81 -60.09
CA GLN A 801 -56.92 -21.51 -61.34
C GLN A 801 -57.74 -22.80 -61.45
N TRP A 802 -57.74 -23.67 -60.43
CA TRP A 802 -58.55 -24.89 -60.41
C TRP A 802 -60.02 -24.65 -60.76
N LEU A 803 -60.66 -23.68 -60.11
CA LEU A 803 -62.06 -23.33 -60.38
C LEU A 803 -62.25 -22.75 -61.80
N ALA A 804 -61.26 -22.02 -62.34
CA ALA A 804 -61.29 -21.50 -63.70
C ALA A 804 -61.14 -22.62 -64.75
N VAL A 805 -60.24 -23.59 -64.55
CA VAL A 805 -60.11 -24.78 -65.41
C VAL A 805 -61.41 -25.58 -65.36
N GLN A 806 -61.92 -25.88 -64.15
CA GLN A 806 -63.17 -26.65 -63.96
C GLN A 806 -64.36 -25.99 -64.67
N GLY A 807 -64.49 -24.66 -64.57
CA GLY A 807 -65.51 -23.90 -65.28
C GLY A 807 -65.35 -23.94 -66.81
N ARG A 808 -64.11 -23.84 -67.32
CA ARG A 808 -63.82 -23.98 -68.76
C ARG A 808 -64.09 -25.40 -69.27
N THR A 809 -63.80 -26.44 -68.49
CA THR A 809 -64.14 -27.85 -68.80
C THR A 809 -65.64 -28.03 -68.96
N ALA A 810 -66.45 -27.44 -68.07
CA ALA A 810 -67.91 -27.48 -68.17
C ALA A 810 -68.45 -26.75 -69.42
N GLU A 811 -67.98 -25.54 -69.69
CA GLU A 811 -68.31 -24.78 -70.90
C GLU A 811 -67.87 -25.49 -72.19
N ARG A 812 -66.69 -26.12 -72.18
CA ARG A 812 -66.17 -26.94 -73.29
C ARG A 812 -67.05 -28.16 -73.54
N SER A 813 -67.50 -28.84 -72.47
CA SER A 813 -68.42 -29.98 -72.54
C SER A 813 -69.74 -29.58 -73.17
N ARG A 814 -70.31 -28.45 -72.73
CA ARG A 814 -71.56 -27.91 -73.28
C ARG A 814 -71.41 -27.58 -74.77
N ARG A 815 -70.36 -26.87 -75.18
CA ARG A 815 -70.14 -26.52 -76.60
C ARG A 815 -69.99 -27.74 -77.52
N LEU A 816 -69.41 -28.82 -77.01
CA LEU A 816 -69.29 -30.07 -77.76
C LEU A 816 -70.63 -30.79 -77.92
N GLU A 817 -71.49 -30.76 -76.90
CA GLU A 817 -72.86 -31.30 -76.99
C GLU A 817 -73.74 -30.41 -77.91
N ASP A 818 -73.72 -29.08 -77.73
CA ASP A 818 -74.39 -28.10 -78.61
C ASP A 818 -73.95 -28.29 -80.10
N ALA A 819 -72.68 -28.61 -80.36
CA ALA A 819 -72.16 -28.86 -81.71
C ALA A 819 -72.54 -30.25 -82.26
N LYS A 820 -72.53 -31.28 -81.42
CA LYS A 820 -72.95 -32.65 -81.76
C LYS A 820 -74.42 -32.70 -82.16
N ASP A 821 -75.30 -32.08 -81.39
CA ASP A 821 -76.74 -32.01 -81.69
C ASP A 821 -77.02 -31.26 -82.99
N LEU A 822 -76.28 -30.17 -83.25
CA LEU A 822 -76.37 -29.44 -84.52
C LEU A 822 -75.84 -30.27 -85.71
N LEU A 823 -74.81 -31.09 -85.52
CA LEU A 823 -74.29 -31.97 -86.59
C LEU A 823 -75.28 -33.08 -86.92
N GLN A 824 -75.86 -33.73 -85.90
CA GLN A 824 -76.90 -34.74 -86.11
C GLN A 824 -78.11 -34.16 -86.84
N ASN A 825 -78.61 -32.99 -86.42
CA ASN A 825 -79.71 -32.29 -87.07
C ASN A 825 -79.38 -31.90 -88.53
N PHE A 826 -78.13 -31.48 -88.80
CA PHE A 826 -77.66 -31.23 -90.15
C PHE A 826 -77.73 -32.50 -91.01
N ASP A 827 -77.19 -33.62 -90.52
CA ASP A 827 -77.17 -34.87 -91.29
C ASP A 827 -78.57 -35.46 -91.48
N GLU A 828 -79.46 -35.41 -90.48
CA GLU A 828 -80.86 -35.85 -90.60
C GLU A 828 -81.64 -35.09 -91.69
N VAL A 829 -81.52 -33.75 -91.73
CA VAL A 829 -82.21 -32.94 -92.74
C VAL A 829 -81.56 -33.11 -94.12
N ALA A 830 -80.23 -33.25 -94.20
CA ALA A 830 -79.51 -33.50 -95.45
C ALA A 830 -79.90 -34.86 -96.06
N ASP A 831 -79.91 -35.93 -95.24
CA ASP A 831 -80.40 -37.26 -95.62
C ASP A 831 -81.83 -37.22 -96.18
N SER A 832 -82.70 -36.39 -95.59
CA SER A 832 -84.10 -36.27 -96.04
C SER A 832 -84.21 -35.72 -97.47
N LEU A 833 -83.35 -34.77 -97.84
CA LEU A 833 -83.29 -34.18 -99.18
C LEU A 833 -82.59 -35.12 -100.17
N GLU A 834 -81.48 -35.76 -99.77
CA GLU A 834 -80.75 -36.71 -100.62
C GLU A 834 -81.61 -37.93 -100.99
N LYS A 835 -82.55 -38.35 -100.11
CA LYS A 835 -83.52 -39.43 -100.36
C LYS A 835 -84.70 -39.00 -101.23
N TRP A 836 -85.13 -37.74 -101.18
CA TRP A 836 -86.26 -37.24 -101.97
C TRP A 836 -85.86 -36.91 -103.43
N LEU A 837 -84.69 -36.29 -103.62
CA LEU A 837 -84.23 -35.79 -104.94
C LEU A 837 -84.35 -36.80 -106.10
N PRO A 838 -83.93 -38.09 -105.98
CA PRO A 838 -84.00 -39.04 -107.09
C PRO A 838 -85.44 -39.31 -107.60
N GLY A 839 -86.43 -39.29 -106.71
CA GLY A 839 -87.82 -39.51 -107.08
C GLY A 839 -88.39 -38.35 -107.89
N ALA A 840 -88.02 -37.12 -107.51
CA ALA A 840 -88.39 -35.91 -108.25
C ALA A 840 -87.64 -35.80 -109.58
N GLU A 841 -86.33 -36.04 -109.60
CA GLU A 841 -85.49 -36.07 -110.82
C GLU A 841 -86.06 -37.05 -111.87
N SER A 842 -86.55 -38.24 -111.45
CA SER A 842 -87.14 -39.25 -112.34
C SER A 842 -88.47 -38.84 -113.00
N LEU A 843 -89.33 -38.07 -112.31
CA LEU A 843 -90.62 -37.61 -112.85
C LEU A 843 -90.44 -36.60 -113.99
N VAL A 844 -89.41 -35.77 -113.88
CA VAL A 844 -89.02 -34.78 -114.89
C VAL A 844 -88.31 -35.44 -116.08
N GLN A 845 -87.49 -36.47 -115.84
CA GLN A 845 -86.61 -37.08 -116.85
C GLN A 845 -87.30 -37.99 -117.88
N LYS A 846 -88.60 -38.29 -117.71
CA LYS A 846 -89.40 -38.96 -118.76
C LYS A 846 -89.96 -37.91 -119.72
N ASP A 847 -89.83 -38.12 -121.02
CA ASP A 847 -90.42 -37.22 -122.03
C ASP A 847 -91.96 -37.21 -121.99
N ALA A 848 -92.59 -36.23 -122.65
CA ALA A 848 -94.04 -36.17 -122.79
C ALA A 848 -94.51 -37.22 -123.80
N THR A 849 -95.42 -38.12 -123.39
CA THR A 849 -95.89 -39.22 -124.25
C THR A 849 -97.36 -39.07 -124.63
N TRP A 850 -97.66 -39.12 -125.93
CA TRP A 850 -98.99 -38.93 -126.50
C TRP A 850 -99.53 -40.28 -126.98
N SER A 851 -100.50 -40.86 -126.26
CA SER A 851 -101.10 -42.16 -126.63
C SER A 851 -102.63 -42.14 -126.71
N ASN A 852 -103.27 -41.27 -125.93
CA ASN A 852 -104.64 -40.80 -126.12
C ASN A 852 -104.83 -39.44 -125.43
N PHE A 853 -105.96 -38.77 -125.64
CA PHE A 853 -106.19 -37.41 -125.12
C PHE A 853 -106.22 -37.34 -123.57
N ASP A 854 -106.72 -38.37 -122.89
CA ASP A 854 -106.74 -38.43 -121.42
C ASP A 854 -105.34 -38.49 -120.79
N THR A 855 -104.42 -39.28 -121.36
CA THR A 855 -103.07 -39.49 -120.81
C THR A 855 -102.21 -38.23 -120.81
N VAL A 856 -102.51 -37.25 -121.67
CA VAL A 856 -101.85 -35.93 -121.69
C VAL A 856 -102.32 -35.08 -120.52
N LYS A 857 -103.65 -34.96 -120.37
CA LYS A 857 -104.33 -34.21 -119.31
C LYS A 857 -103.91 -34.70 -117.91
N ASP A 858 -103.62 -36.00 -117.74
CA ASP A 858 -103.11 -36.57 -116.49
C ASP A 858 -101.59 -36.38 -116.25
N GLN A 859 -100.74 -36.38 -117.29
CA GLN A 859 -99.29 -36.05 -117.17
C GLN A 859 -99.07 -34.61 -116.70
N LEU A 860 -99.84 -33.68 -117.29
CA LEU A 860 -99.83 -32.24 -116.99
C LEU A 860 -100.17 -31.99 -115.50
N LYS A 861 -101.19 -32.69 -115.00
CA LYS A 861 -101.61 -32.70 -113.59
C LYS A 861 -100.56 -33.28 -112.64
N GLN A 862 -99.78 -34.28 -113.07
CA GLN A 862 -98.65 -34.80 -112.28
C GLN A 862 -97.50 -33.78 -112.16
N GLN A 863 -97.13 -33.09 -113.24
CA GLN A 863 -96.06 -32.08 -113.19
C GLN A 863 -96.43 -30.87 -112.32
N ARG A 864 -97.66 -30.35 -112.44
CA ARG A 864 -98.15 -29.25 -111.58
C ARG A 864 -98.16 -29.57 -110.08
N LYS A 865 -98.12 -30.86 -109.69
CA LYS A 865 -97.89 -31.28 -108.29
C LYS A 865 -96.41 -31.16 -107.92
N LEU A 866 -95.51 -31.67 -108.77
CA LEU A 866 -94.08 -31.71 -108.49
C LEU A 866 -93.48 -30.31 -108.24
N THR A 867 -93.96 -29.30 -108.96
CA THR A 867 -93.57 -27.89 -108.75
C THR A 867 -93.85 -27.42 -107.31
N LYS A 868 -94.97 -27.85 -106.70
CA LYS A 868 -95.32 -27.50 -105.31
C LYS A 868 -94.54 -28.32 -104.28
N ASP A 869 -94.29 -29.59 -104.59
CA ASP A 869 -93.45 -30.44 -103.75
C ASP A 869 -92.00 -29.92 -103.70
N LEU A 870 -91.51 -29.29 -104.78
CA LEU A 870 -90.20 -28.63 -104.89
C LEU A 870 -90.03 -27.45 -103.91
N ASP A 871 -90.96 -26.49 -103.92
CA ASP A 871 -90.89 -25.29 -103.07
C ASP A 871 -90.74 -25.66 -101.58
N HIS A 872 -91.45 -26.69 -101.11
CA HIS A 872 -91.38 -27.15 -99.73
C HIS A 872 -90.02 -27.79 -99.34
N GLN A 873 -89.25 -28.30 -100.30
CA GLN A 873 -87.90 -28.83 -100.03
C GLN A 873 -86.84 -27.72 -100.02
N GLN A 874 -87.10 -26.60 -100.70
CA GLN A 874 -86.25 -25.40 -100.68
C GLN A 874 -86.17 -24.76 -99.28
N ASP A 875 -87.23 -24.86 -98.47
CA ASP A 875 -87.23 -24.46 -97.05
C ASP A 875 -86.21 -25.27 -96.23
N LYS A 876 -86.16 -26.59 -96.41
CA LYS A 876 -85.23 -27.49 -95.71
C LYS A 876 -83.78 -27.27 -96.14
N LEU A 877 -83.57 -26.97 -97.41
CA LEU A 877 -82.27 -26.59 -97.93
C LEU A 877 -81.77 -25.27 -97.30
N SER A 878 -82.70 -24.35 -97.02
CA SER A 878 -82.44 -23.09 -96.31
C SER A 878 -82.20 -23.28 -94.80
N SER A 879 -82.88 -24.25 -94.17
CA SER A 879 -82.63 -24.60 -92.76
C SER A 879 -81.26 -25.25 -92.57
N LEU A 880 -80.81 -26.13 -93.47
CA LEU A 880 -79.43 -26.65 -93.51
C LEU A 880 -78.40 -25.52 -93.60
N GLY A 881 -78.65 -24.50 -94.43
CA GLY A 881 -77.82 -23.29 -94.51
C GLY A 881 -77.78 -22.46 -93.22
N THR A 882 -78.76 -22.62 -92.35
CA THR A 882 -78.79 -22.01 -91.02
C THR A 882 -78.09 -22.89 -89.97
N ILE A 883 -78.25 -24.21 -90.04
CA ILE A 883 -77.58 -25.17 -89.13
C ILE A 883 -76.06 -25.17 -89.39
N SER A 884 -75.62 -25.24 -90.64
CA SER A 884 -74.20 -25.18 -91.02
C SER A 884 -73.51 -23.90 -90.51
N LYS A 885 -74.19 -22.74 -90.53
CA LYS A 885 -73.68 -21.49 -89.95
C LYS A 885 -73.57 -21.49 -88.43
N LYS A 886 -74.37 -22.30 -87.71
CA LYS A 886 -74.25 -22.47 -86.25
C LYS A 886 -73.11 -23.44 -85.91
N LEU A 887 -72.93 -24.50 -86.68
CA LEU A 887 -71.77 -25.39 -86.58
C LEU A 887 -70.45 -24.60 -86.75
N ASP A 888 -70.36 -23.73 -87.76
CA ASP A 888 -69.18 -22.86 -88.00
C ASP A 888 -68.86 -21.87 -86.85
N GLN A 889 -69.73 -21.73 -85.85
CA GLN A 889 -69.48 -20.94 -84.63
C GLN A 889 -68.95 -21.77 -83.45
N LEU A 890 -69.03 -23.11 -83.53
CA LEU A 890 -68.65 -24.04 -82.46
C LEU A 890 -67.47 -24.95 -82.87
N CYS A 891 -67.41 -25.36 -84.14
CA CYS A 891 -66.40 -26.27 -84.69
C CYS A 891 -66.05 -25.92 -86.15
N ASP A 892 -65.13 -26.68 -86.77
CA ASP A 892 -64.92 -26.59 -88.22
C ASP A 892 -66.05 -27.33 -88.98
N ALA A 893 -67.01 -26.58 -89.53
CA ALA A 893 -68.15 -27.18 -90.23
C ALA A 893 -67.89 -27.50 -91.71
N THR A 894 -66.63 -27.56 -92.16
CA THR A 894 -66.29 -27.67 -93.59
C THR A 894 -66.92 -28.88 -94.28
N SER A 895 -67.02 -30.04 -93.62
CA SER A 895 -67.71 -31.22 -94.16
C SER A 895 -69.21 -30.96 -94.43
N ALA A 896 -69.91 -30.33 -93.48
CA ALA A 896 -71.31 -29.95 -93.62
C ALA A 896 -71.49 -28.88 -94.72
N ARG A 897 -70.58 -27.90 -94.79
CA ARG A 897 -70.57 -26.84 -95.81
C ARG A 897 -70.49 -27.42 -97.23
N ASP A 898 -69.65 -28.43 -97.42
CA ASP A 898 -69.50 -29.16 -98.69
C ASP A 898 -70.72 -30.02 -99.04
N ARG A 899 -71.35 -30.68 -98.05
CA ARG A 899 -72.59 -31.48 -98.25
C ARG A 899 -73.75 -30.56 -98.68
N LEU A 900 -73.92 -29.42 -98.02
CA LEU A 900 -74.91 -28.40 -98.37
C LEU A 900 -74.70 -27.84 -99.80
N SER A 901 -73.46 -27.60 -100.21
CA SER A 901 -73.12 -27.11 -101.55
C SER A 901 -73.56 -28.09 -102.65
N LYS A 902 -73.34 -29.39 -102.45
CA LYS A 902 -73.76 -30.46 -103.36
C LYS A 902 -75.29 -30.56 -103.46
N LEU A 903 -76.00 -30.45 -102.34
CA LEU A 903 -77.46 -30.46 -102.29
C LEU A 903 -78.09 -29.28 -103.05
N ASN A 904 -77.58 -28.06 -102.84
CA ASN A 904 -78.04 -26.87 -103.57
C ASN A 904 -77.98 -27.05 -105.09
N LYS A 905 -76.87 -27.61 -105.58
CA LYS A 905 -76.65 -27.80 -107.02
C LYS A 905 -77.62 -28.80 -107.66
N ARG A 906 -78.11 -29.81 -106.93
CA ARG A 906 -79.13 -30.75 -107.43
C ARG A 906 -80.52 -30.11 -107.47
N MET A 907 -80.92 -29.42 -106.39
CA MET A 907 -82.23 -28.78 -106.30
C MET A 907 -82.46 -27.76 -107.42
N PHE A 908 -81.45 -26.95 -107.75
CA PHE A 908 -81.49 -25.99 -108.85
C PHE A 908 -81.72 -26.65 -110.22
N ASN A 909 -80.98 -27.70 -110.54
CA ASN A 909 -81.11 -28.42 -111.82
C ASN A 909 -82.51 -29.05 -112.00
N LEU A 910 -83.09 -29.50 -110.89
CA LEU A 910 -84.41 -30.13 -110.85
C LEU A 910 -85.54 -29.12 -111.12
N HIS A 911 -85.50 -27.93 -110.50
CA HIS A 911 -86.42 -26.83 -110.82
C HIS A 911 -86.40 -26.48 -112.32
N SER A 912 -85.20 -26.32 -112.90
CA SER A 912 -85.03 -25.91 -114.31
C SER A 912 -85.75 -26.84 -115.28
N LYS A 913 -85.43 -28.14 -115.22
CA LYS A 913 -86.03 -29.14 -116.14
C LYS A 913 -87.50 -29.40 -115.86
N GLY A 914 -87.94 -29.26 -114.60
CA GLY A 914 -89.34 -29.42 -114.21
C GLY A 914 -90.26 -28.42 -114.92
N SER A 915 -89.77 -27.20 -115.14
CA SER A 915 -90.50 -26.15 -115.86
C SER A 915 -90.60 -26.42 -117.36
N GLU A 916 -89.52 -26.88 -118.00
CA GLU A 916 -89.48 -27.12 -119.46
C GLU A 916 -90.55 -28.11 -119.90
N LYS A 917 -90.65 -29.25 -119.20
CA LYS A 917 -91.63 -30.31 -119.49
C LYS A 917 -93.09 -29.92 -119.20
N LEU A 918 -93.33 -28.97 -118.29
CA LEU A 918 -94.69 -28.52 -118.00
C LEU A 918 -95.28 -27.78 -119.20
N ASN A 919 -94.52 -26.83 -119.76
CA ASN A 919 -94.94 -26.02 -120.91
C ASN A 919 -95.29 -26.91 -122.13
N THR A 920 -94.45 -27.89 -122.45
CA THR A 920 -94.66 -28.79 -123.61
C THR A 920 -95.90 -29.69 -123.49
N LEU A 921 -96.43 -29.90 -122.27
CA LEU A 921 -97.66 -30.66 -122.06
C LEU A 921 -98.92 -29.77 -122.17
N GLU A 922 -98.76 -28.45 -122.08
CA GLU A 922 -99.87 -27.50 -122.17
C GLU A 922 -100.17 -27.17 -123.64
N GLU A 923 -99.16 -26.88 -124.48
CA GLU A 923 -99.35 -26.62 -125.93
C GLU A 923 -100.06 -27.78 -126.66
N ILE A 924 -99.63 -29.02 -126.38
CA ILE A 924 -100.10 -30.26 -127.01
C ILE A 924 -101.55 -30.63 -126.62
N ASN A 925 -102.12 -29.97 -125.61
CA ASN A 925 -103.51 -30.18 -125.20
C ASN A 925 -104.50 -29.52 -126.15
N ASP A 926 -104.16 -28.35 -126.69
CA ASP A 926 -105.14 -27.44 -127.29
C ASP A 926 -105.44 -27.78 -128.76
N ASP A 927 -104.46 -28.33 -129.49
CA ASP A 927 -104.62 -28.86 -130.86
C ASP A 927 -105.65 -30.02 -130.98
N ILE A 928 -106.02 -30.64 -129.85
CA ILE A 928 -106.94 -31.79 -129.80
C ILE A 928 -108.39 -31.35 -129.98
N ASP A 929 -108.81 -30.37 -129.19
CA ASP A 929 -110.22 -30.01 -129.04
C ASP A 929 -110.75 -29.36 -130.36
N ASP A 930 -109.87 -28.77 -131.17
CA ASP A 930 -110.12 -28.14 -132.48
C ASP A 930 -110.44 -29.12 -133.63
N TYR A 931 -110.31 -30.45 -133.42
CA TYR A 931 -110.53 -31.48 -134.45
C TYR A 931 -111.95 -32.10 -134.42
N GLU A 932 -112.58 -32.22 -133.25
CA GLU A 932 -113.84 -32.99 -133.12
C GLU A 932 -115.07 -32.27 -133.71
N ASP A 933 -115.08 -30.94 -133.69
CA ASP A 933 -116.22 -30.10 -134.10
C ASP A 933 -116.57 -30.21 -135.60
N GLU A 934 -115.57 -30.15 -136.48
CA GLU A 934 -115.82 -30.00 -137.93
C GLU A 934 -116.30 -31.31 -138.59
N LEU A 935 -115.97 -32.47 -138.02
CA LEU A 935 -116.35 -33.79 -138.53
C LEU A 935 -117.87 -34.03 -138.42
N THR A 936 -118.49 -33.52 -137.35
CA THR A 936 -119.92 -33.66 -137.08
C THR A 936 -120.80 -32.92 -138.11
N ARG A 937 -120.32 -31.77 -138.62
CA ARG A 937 -121.07 -30.90 -139.53
C ARG A 937 -121.35 -31.54 -140.90
N LEU A 938 -120.50 -32.46 -141.36
CA LEU A 938 -120.53 -32.95 -142.74
C LEU A 938 -121.59 -34.03 -142.99
N ARG A 939 -121.83 -34.93 -142.03
CA ARG A 939 -122.74 -36.08 -142.21
C ARG A 939 -124.21 -35.67 -142.40
N LEU A 940 -124.67 -34.64 -141.67
CA LEU A 940 -126.06 -34.14 -141.71
C LEU A 940 -126.56 -33.75 -143.10
N TRP A 941 -125.67 -33.28 -143.98
CA TRP A 941 -126.03 -32.83 -145.34
C TRP A 941 -126.29 -33.98 -146.33
N MET A 942 -125.74 -35.18 -146.06
CA MET A 942 -125.80 -36.32 -146.99
C MET A 942 -127.20 -36.97 -147.05
N ASP A 943 -127.87 -37.08 -145.90
CA ASP A 943 -129.18 -37.73 -145.78
C ASP A 943 -130.30 -36.94 -146.50
N GLU A 944 -130.28 -35.61 -146.40
CA GLU A 944 -131.32 -34.73 -146.96
C GLU A 944 -131.37 -34.82 -148.50
N THR A 945 -130.19 -34.88 -149.14
CA THR A 945 -130.05 -35.05 -150.59
C THR A 945 -130.55 -36.43 -151.07
N ARG A 946 -130.38 -37.49 -150.26
CA ARG A 946 -130.75 -38.87 -150.61
C ARG A 946 -132.28 -39.07 -150.68
N SER A 947 -133.06 -38.22 -149.99
CA SER A 947 -134.53 -38.23 -150.03
C SER A 947 -135.11 -37.77 -151.37
N HIS A 948 -134.62 -36.65 -151.90
CA HIS A 948 -135.19 -35.96 -153.07
C HIS A 948 -135.18 -36.77 -154.38
N LEU A 949 -134.29 -37.76 -154.53
CA LEU A 949 -134.13 -38.55 -155.74
C LEU A 949 -135.26 -39.57 -156.01
N THR A 950 -136.23 -39.72 -155.11
CA THR A 950 -137.22 -40.81 -155.15
C THR A 950 -138.63 -40.40 -155.63
N MET A 951 -138.90 -39.12 -155.89
CA MET A 951 -140.21 -38.64 -156.35
C MET A 951 -140.20 -38.21 -157.84
N ARG A 952 -141.15 -38.71 -158.65
CA ARG A 952 -141.42 -38.25 -160.03
C ARG A 952 -142.81 -37.56 -160.09
N ASP A 953 -142.86 -36.34 -160.62
CA ASP A 953 -144.10 -35.55 -160.78
C ASP A 953 -144.67 -35.67 -162.20
N THR A 954 -145.87 -36.22 -162.34
CA THR A 954 -146.51 -36.55 -163.63
C THR A 954 -147.15 -35.37 -164.36
N THR A 955 -146.97 -34.13 -163.89
CA THR A 955 -147.52 -32.93 -164.55
C THR A 955 -146.62 -32.31 -165.63
N LEU A 956 -145.32 -32.66 -165.64
CA LEU A 956 -144.31 -32.13 -166.57
C LEU A 956 -144.12 -33.03 -167.81
N THR A 957 -143.63 -32.46 -168.91
CA THR A 957 -143.30 -33.23 -170.12
C THR A 957 -141.99 -34.02 -169.96
N LEU A 958 -141.79 -35.04 -170.80
CA LEU A 958 -140.59 -35.90 -170.78
C LEU A 958 -139.26 -35.15 -170.99
N LYS A 959 -139.27 -33.91 -171.52
CA LYS A 959 -138.06 -33.07 -171.63
C LYS A 959 -137.83 -32.17 -170.41
N GLU A 960 -138.86 -31.87 -169.63
CA GLU A 960 -138.77 -31.02 -168.43
C GLU A 960 -138.39 -31.83 -167.19
N GLN A 961 -138.87 -33.08 -167.07
CA GLN A 961 -138.45 -33.99 -166.00
C GLN A 961 -136.95 -34.31 -166.03
N LEU A 962 -136.34 -34.35 -167.22
CA LEU A 962 -134.92 -34.62 -167.43
C LEU A 962 -134.03 -33.54 -166.78
N ALA A 963 -134.33 -32.26 -167.05
CA ALA A 963 -133.54 -31.11 -166.64
C ALA A 963 -133.48 -30.90 -165.11
N ILE A 964 -134.42 -31.48 -164.35
CA ILE A 964 -134.40 -31.42 -162.87
C ILE A 964 -133.38 -32.40 -162.29
N GLN A 965 -133.25 -33.60 -162.87
CA GLN A 965 -132.29 -34.61 -162.41
C GLN A 965 -130.84 -34.25 -162.77
N GLU A 966 -130.63 -33.57 -163.91
CA GLU A 966 -129.32 -33.04 -164.30
C GLU A 966 -128.75 -32.06 -163.26
N LYS A 967 -129.59 -31.30 -162.55
CA LYS A 967 -129.14 -30.37 -161.51
C LYS A 967 -128.69 -31.07 -160.21
N ILE A 968 -129.40 -32.10 -159.75
CA ILE A 968 -129.07 -32.77 -158.47
C ILE A 968 -127.67 -33.41 -158.52
N LEU A 969 -127.20 -33.78 -159.71
CA LEU A 969 -125.84 -34.27 -159.95
C LEU A 969 -124.74 -33.23 -159.69
N GLU A 970 -125.02 -31.94 -159.82
CA GLU A 970 -124.03 -30.85 -159.70
C GLU A 970 -123.72 -30.53 -158.22
N ASP A 971 -124.74 -30.48 -157.36
CA ASP A 971 -124.59 -30.22 -155.92
C ASP A 971 -123.81 -31.35 -155.18
N ILE A 972 -123.89 -32.59 -155.68
CA ILE A 972 -123.23 -33.78 -155.10
C ILE A 972 -121.70 -33.71 -155.27
N ASP A 973 -121.19 -33.27 -156.42
CA ASP A 973 -119.74 -33.18 -156.65
C ASP A 973 -119.08 -32.08 -155.80
N SER A 974 -119.82 -31.03 -155.42
CA SER A 974 -119.31 -29.92 -154.58
C SER A 974 -118.91 -30.36 -153.16
N HIS A 975 -119.76 -31.15 -152.49
CA HIS A 975 -119.52 -31.57 -151.11
C HIS A 975 -118.52 -32.72 -150.98
N LYS A 976 -118.32 -33.49 -152.06
CA LYS A 976 -117.30 -34.53 -152.20
C LYS A 976 -115.88 -34.02 -151.88
N GLY A 977 -115.58 -32.77 -152.25
CA GLY A 977 -114.30 -32.13 -151.95
C GLY A 977 -114.07 -31.78 -150.48
N LYS A 978 -115.12 -31.58 -149.68
CA LYS A 978 -115.00 -31.27 -148.24
C LYS A 978 -114.69 -32.52 -147.42
N ALA A 979 -115.22 -33.69 -147.81
CA ALA A 979 -114.95 -34.96 -147.15
C ALA A 979 -113.45 -35.31 -147.10
N MET A 980 -112.75 -35.16 -148.22
CA MET A 980 -111.31 -35.45 -148.32
C MET A 980 -110.45 -34.61 -147.37
N LEU A 981 -110.86 -33.37 -147.06
CA LEU A 981 -110.10 -32.47 -146.18
C LEU A 981 -110.20 -32.88 -144.70
N VAL A 982 -111.35 -33.40 -144.28
CA VAL A 982 -111.55 -33.97 -142.94
C VAL A 982 -110.80 -35.30 -142.81
N GLU A 983 -110.86 -36.15 -143.84
CA GLU A 983 -110.06 -37.39 -143.92
C GLU A 983 -108.54 -37.09 -143.91
N GLN A 984 -108.08 -35.97 -144.50
CA GLN A 984 -106.68 -35.55 -144.41
C GLN A 984 -106.26 -35.17 -142.98
N LYS A 985 -106.96 -34.23 -142.31
CA LYS A 985 -106.66 -33.84 -140.91
C LYS A 985 -106.65 -35.08 -139.99
N GLN A 986 -107.59 -36.00 -140.20
CA GLN A 986 -107.63 -37.26 -139.47
C GLN A 986 -106.39 -38.14 -139.73
N SER A 987 -105.84 -38.16 -140.95
CA SER A 987 -104.65 -38.95 -141.25
C SER A 987 -103.37 -38.38 -140.63
N GLU A 988 -103.27 -37.05 -140.53
CA GLU A 988 -102.15 -36.36 -139.85
C GLU A 988 -102.15 -36.66 -138.34
N LEU A 989 -103.31 -36.57 -137.67
CA LEU A 989 -103.46 -36.93 -136.24
C LEU A 989 -103.28 -38.44 -135.97
N LYS A 990 -103.68 -39.32 -136.89
CA LYS A 990 -103.46 -40.78 -136.79
C LYS A 990 -101.97 -41.17 -136.84
N SER A 991 -101.10 -40.34 -137.42
CA SER A 991 -99.66 -40.62 -137.50
C SER A 991 -98.96 -40.73 -136.13
N LEU A 992 -99.56 -40.17 -135.08
CA LEU A 992 -99.02 -40.14 -133.71
C LEU A 992 -99.47 -41.31 -132.82
N THR A 993 -100.54 -42.04 -133.17
CA THR A 993 -101.25 -42.95 -132.23
C THR A 993 -101.29 -44.43 -132.63
N GLY A 994 -101.06 -44.77 -133.91
CA GLY A 994 -100.54 -46.08 -134.30
C GLY A 994 -101.42 -47.32 -134.07
N LYS A 995 -102.76 -47.20 -134.16
CA LYS A 995 -103.68 -48.36 -134.23
C LYS A 995 -104.79 -48.18 -135.26
N GLU A 996 -105.17 -49.28 -135.90
CA GLU A 996 -106.26 -49.37 -136.86
C GLU A 996 -107.48 -50.08 -136.25
N GLU A 997 -108.68 -49.54 -136.49
CA GLU A 997 -109.90 -50.31 -136.75
C GLU A 997 -110.86 -49.43 -137.61
N PRO A 998 -111.89 -50.01 -138.27
CA PRO A 998 -112.46 -49.44 -139.49
C PRO A 998 -113.77 -48.67 -139.29
N GLU A 999 -114.01 -47.68 -140.16
CA GLU A 999 -115.37 -47.40 -140.63
C GLU A 999 -115.38 -46.68 -142.00
N ALA A 1000 -116.56 -46.56 -142.62
CA ALA A 1000 -116.73 -46.25 -144.04
C ALA A 1000 -116.14 -44.89 -144.48
N ALA A 1001 -115.39 -44.90 -145.60
CA ALA A 1001 -114.87 -43.68 -146.23
C ALA A 1001 -116.02 -42.86 -146.85
N LEU A 1002 -116.12 -41.59 -146.46
CA LEU A 1002 -117.24 -40.68 -146.78
C LEU A 1002 -117.38 -40.45 -148.30
N ALA A 1003 -116.28 -40.57 -149.05
CA ALA A 1003 -116.27 -40.49 -150.51
C ALA A 1003 -117.10 -41.60 -151.21
N THR A 1004 -117.33 -42.73 -150.53
CA THR A 1004 -118.02 -43.90 -151.11
C THR A 1004 -119.53 -43.69 -151.16
N GLU A 1005 -120.14 -43.38 -150.01
CA GLU A 1005 -121.59 -43.12 -149.88
C GLU A 1005 -122.05 -41.94 -150.73
N MET A 1006 -121.15 -40.96 -150.92
CA MET A 1006 -121.34 -39.82 -151.82
C MET A 1006 -121.43 -40.22 -153.29
N SER A 1007 -120.70 -41.27 -153.69
CA SER A 1007 -120.62 -41.74 -155.08
C SER A 1007 -121.80 -42.64 -155.47
N GLU A 1008 -122.38 -43.38 -154.52
CA GLU A 1008 -123.65 -44.11 -154.74
C GLU A 1008 -124.82 -43.15 -155.02
N LEU A 1009 -124.89 -42.07 -154.23
CA LEU A 1009 -125.89 -41.01 -154.33
C LEU A 1009 -125.92 -40.40 -155.74
N GLN A 1010 -124.74 -40.21 -156.33
CA GLN A 1010 -124.53 -39.75 -157.70
C GLN A 1010 -124.98 -40.76 -158.77
N HIS A 1011 -124.93 -42.08 -158.48
CA HIS A 1011 -125.25 -43.12 -159.46
C HIS A 1011 -126.77 -43.23 -159.72
N MET A 1012 -127.60 -43.16 -158.68
CA MET A 1012 -129.06 -43.27 -158.80
C MET A 1012 -129.68 -42.18 -159.68
N ALA A 1013 -129.17 -40.94 -159.59
CA ALA A 1013 -129.69 -39.81 -160.36
C ALA A 1013 -129.52 -39.98 -161.88
N ARG A 1014 -128.40 -40.56 -162.34
CA ARG A 1014 -128.11 -40.77 -163.77
C ARG A 1014 -129.06 -41.77 -164.42
N GLN A 1015 -129.34 -42.88 -163.75
CA GLN A 1015 -130.13 -43.98 -164.33
C GLN A 1015 -131.58 -43.56 -164.68
N GLN A 1016 -132.17 -42.63 -163.92
CA GLN A 1016 -133.50 -42.11 -164.23
C GLN A 1016 -133.55 -41.23 -165.48
N CYS A 1017 -132.43 -40.72 -166.00
CA CYS A 1017 -132.39 -39.86 -167.18
C CYS A 1017 -132.46 -40.66 -168.50
N GLU A 1018 -131.86 -41.85 -168.54
CA GLU A 1018 -131.72 -42.65 -169.77
C GLU A 1018 -133.08 -43.21 -170.24
N GLU A 1019 -133.92 -43.72 -169.31
CA GLU A 1019 -135.27 -44.23 -169.62
C GLU A 1019 -136.18 -43.20 -170.32
N LEU A 1020 -136.04 -41.93 -169.95
CA LEU A 1020 -136.86 -40.84 -170.49
C LEU A 1020 -136.49 -40.49 -171.93
N GLN A 1021 -135.23 -40.73 -172.34
CA GLN A 1021 -134.77 -40.41 -173.69
C GLN A 1021 -135.25 -41.44 -174.72
N GLU A 1022 -135.21 -42.74 -174.42
CA GLU A 1022 -135.64 -43.79 -175.37
C GLU A 1022 -137.11 -43.64 -175.80
N SER A 1023 -137.99 -43.27 -174.86
CA SER A 1023 -139.43 -43.20 -175.10
C SER A 1023 -139.83 -42.10 -176.10
N ILE A 1024 -138.99 -41.09 -176.30
CA ILE A 1024 -139.23 -39.97 -177.24
C ILE A 1024 -138.96 -40.43 -178.69
N ILE A 1025 -137.92 -41.23 -178.91
CA ILE A 1025 -137.41 -41.59 -180.25
C ILE A 1025 -138.43 -42.44 -181.03
N GLN A 1026 -139.22 -43.28 -180.34
CA GLN A 1026 -140.19 -44.17 -181.00
C GLN A 1026 -141.45 -43.45 -181.51
N GLN A 1027 -141.74 -42.23 -181.04
CA GLN A 1027 -142.92 -41.48 -181.48
C GLN A 1027 -142.76 -40.92 -182.90
N GLU A 1028 -141.57 -40.42 -183.24
CA GLU A 1028 -141.30 -39.66 -184.47
C GLU A 1028 -141.36 -40.52 -185.75
N GLN A 1029 -141.14 -41.84 -185.64
CA GLN A 1029 -141.05 -42.74 -186.79
C GLN A 1029 -142.41 -42.99 -187.49
N TYR A 1030 -143.51 -43.05 -186.74
CA TYR A 1030 -144.82 -43.46 -187.26
C TYR A 1030 -145.52 -42.40 -188.13
N GLU A 1031 -145.17 -41.12 -187.97
CA GLU A 1031 -145.74 -40.04 -188.78
C GLU A 1031 -145.22 -40.01 -190.23
N SER A 1032 -144.20 -40.83 -190.54
CA SER A 1032 -143.63 -40.97 -191.88
C SER A 1032 -144.52 -41.83 -192.80
N ASP A 1033 -144.88 -43.03 -192.38
CA ASP A 1033 -145.44 -44.08 -193.24
C ASP A 1033 -146.82 -43.73 -193.82
N ILE A 1034 -147.66 -43.03 -193.06
CA ILE A 1034 -149.04 -42.67 -193.47
C ILE A 1034 -149.05 -41.83 -194.76
N ARG A 1035 -148.10 -40.90 -194.92
CA ARG A 1035 -148.05 -39.98 -196.06
C ARG A 1035 -147.85 -40.68 -197.40
N HIS A 1036 -147.21 -41.85 -197.41
CA HIS A 1036 -146.80 -42.51 -198.66
C HIS A 1036 -147.92 -43.32 -199.34
N LEU A 1037 -149.02 -43.58 -198.62
CA LEU A 1037 -150.13 -44.43 -199.08
C LEU A 1037 -151.19 -43.68 -199.91
N SER A 1038 -151.51 -42.43 -199.55
CA SER A 1038 -152.62 -41.69 -200.15
C SER A 1038 -152.45 -41.37 -201.63
N SER A 1039 -151.21 -41.22 -202.10
CA SER A 1039 -150.92 -40.77 -203.48
C SER A 1039 -151.24 -41.80 -204.56
N ALA A 1040 -151.29 -43.09 -204.22
CA ALA A 1040 -151.21 -44.17 -205.22
C ALA A 1040 -152.59 -44.69 -205.67
N ILE A 1041 -153.65 -44.42 -204.90
CA ILE A 1041 -155.00 -44.93 -205.15
C ILE A 1041 -155.70 -44.17 -206.31
N THR A 1042 -155.39 -42.88 -206.48
CA THR A 1042 -156.05 -41.99 -207.46
C THR A 1042 -155.81 -42.41 -208.91
N GLU A 1043 -154.62 -42.92 -209.24
CA GLU A 1043 -154.23 -43.25 -210.62
C GLU A 1043 -155.02 -44.44 -211.21
N ALA A 1044 -155.59 -45.31 -210.36
CA ALA A 1044 -156.29 -46.50 -210.81
C ALA A 1044 -157.71 -46.23 -211.36
N GLN A 1045 -158.33 -45.08 -211.05
CA GLN A 1045 -159.73 -44.83 -211.38
C GLN A 1045 -159.97 -44.43 -212.85
N ASP A 1046 -158.99 -43.78 -213.49
CA ASP A 1046 -159.22 -43.03 -214.74
C ASP A 1046 -159.35 -43.91 -216.00
N LYS A 1047 -158.79 -45.14 -215.98
CA LYS A 1047 -158.70 -46.01 -217.17
C LYS A 1047 -159.93 -46.91 -217.43
N LEU A 1048 -160.92 -46.94 -216.54
CA LEU A 1048 -161.97 -47.98 -216.55
C LEU A 1048 -163.13 -47.72 -217.55
N LEU A 1049 -163.11 -46.57 -218.26
CA LEU A 1049 -164.25 -46.03 -219.03
C LEU A 1049 -164.18 -46.27 -220.56
N SER A 1050 -163.41 -47.26 -221.02
CA SER A 1050 -162.79 -47.26 -222.37
C SER A 1050 -163.58 -47.85 -223.56
N ALA A 1051 -163.57 -49.17 -223.80
CA ALA A 1051 -163.81 -49.75 -225.14
C ALA A 1051 -164.70 -51.02 -225.18
N PRO A 1052 -165.55 -51.22 -226.23
CA PRO A 1052 -166.52 -52.31 -226.26
C PRO A 1052 -166.19 -53.49 -227.21
N VAL A 1053 -166.60 -54.69 -226.79
CA VAL A 1053 -167.35 -55.72 -227.53
C VAL A 1053 -167.20 -55.79 -229.07
N GLN A 1054 -166.73 -56.93 -229.62
CA GLN A 1054 -167.61 -57.84 -230.40
C GLN A 1054 -167.05 -59.25 -230.63
N ALA A 1055 -167.97 -60.15 -231.02
CA ALA A 1055 -167.69 -61.54 -231.35
C ALA A 1055 -166.99 -61.72 -232.71
N ALA A 1056 -166.30 -62.86 -232.88
CA ALA A 1056 -166.43 -63.78 -234.03
C ALA A 1056 -165.25 -64.75 -234.08
N ASP A 1057 -164.03 -64.21 -233.98
CA ASP A 1057 -162.78 -64.90 -234.26
C ASP A 1057 -161.95 -65.12 -232.98
N VAL A 1058 -161.30 -66.29 -232.90
CA VAL A 1058 -160.40 -66.72 -231.83
C VAL A 1058 -159.15 -65.83 -231.76
N ASN A 1059 -158.80 -65.08 -232.80
CA ASN A 1059 -157.71 -64.09 -232.75
C ASN A 1059 -158.16 -62.68 -232.31
N THR A 1060 -159.42 -62.27 -232.56
CA THR A 1060 -159.86 -60.90 -232.25
C THR A 1060 -160.14 -60.69 -230.76
N LEU A 1061 -161.06 -61.45 -230.16
CA LEU A 1061 -161.54 -61.14 -228.79
C LEU A 1061 -160.50 -61.42 -227.68
N LYS A 1062 -159.44 -62.19 -227.97
CA LYS A 1062 -158.30 -62.36 -227.05
C LYS A 1062 -157.63 -61.04 -226.70
N LYS A 1063 -157.65 -60.04 -227.60
CA LYS A 1063 -156.96 -58.76 -227.36
C LYS A 1063 -157.63 -57.93 -226.26
N GLN A 1064 -158.96 -57.88 -226.21
CA GLN A 1064 -159.71 -57.12 -225.18
C GLN A 1064 -159.57 -57.72 -223.77
N ILE A 1065 -159.46 -59.05 -223.66
CA ILE A 1065 -159.34 -59.75 -222.37
C ILE A 1065 -158.02 -59.43 -221.66
N ALA A 1066 -156.95 -59.08 -222.40
CA ALA A 1066 -155.65 -58.76 -221.81
C ALA A 1066 -155.66 -57.43 -221.02
N GLU A 1067 -156.28 -56.38 -221.57
CA GLU A 1067 -156.20 -55.02 -221.01
C GLU A 1067 -157.01 -54.86 -219.71
N HIS A 1068 -158.19 -55.50 -219.61
CA HIS A 1068 -159.02 -55.43 -218.40
C HIS A 1068 -158.41 -56.16 -217.19
N ASN A 1069 -157.67 -57.26 -217.39
CA ASN A 1069 -157.07 -58.02 -216.30
C ASN A 1069 -155.89 -57.29 -215.63
N ALA A 1070 -155.22 -56.38 -216.34
CA ALA A 1070 -154.09 -55.63 -215.80
C ALA A 1070 -154.50 -54.68 -214.66
N LEU A 1071 -155.61 -53.93 -214.84
CA LEU A 1071 -156.11 -53.00 -213.81
C LEU A 1071 -156.51 -53.71 -212.51
N ALA A 1072 -157.07 -54.92 -212.62
CA ALA A 1072 -157.56 -55.70 -211.47
C ALA A 1072 -156.45 -56.10 -210.50
N PHE A 1073 -155.22 -56.30 -210.98
CA PHE A 1073 -154.09 -56.71 -210.14
C PHE A 1073 -153.56 -55.55 -209.28
N GLN A 1074 -153.62 -54.32 -209.78
CA GLN A 1074 -152.99 -53.15 -209.17
C GLN A 1074 -153.81 -52.61 -207.99
N ILE A 1075 -155.14 -52.49 -208.13
CA ILE A 1075 -156.04 -52.00 -207.07
C ILE A 1075 -155.93 -52.86 -205.80
N LYS A 1076 -155.76 -54.18 -205.95
CA LYS A 1076 -155.66 -55.11 -204.83
C LYS A 1076 -154.42 -54.88 -203.95
N SER A 1077 -153.33 -54.34 -204.52
CA SER A 1077 -152.07 -54.09 -203.80
C SER A 1077 -152.16 -52.99 -202.74
N TYR A 1078 -153.13 -52.07 -202.81
CA TYR A 1078 -153.26 -50.98 -201.84
C TYR A 1078 -154.06 -51.38 -200.60
N GLN A 1079 -154.88 -52.44 -200.69
CA GLN A 1079 -155.69 -52.92 -199.57
C GLN A 1079 -154.82 -53.46 -198.43
N ASP A 1080 -153.77 -54.23 -198.76
CA ASP A 1080 -152.96 -54.94 -197.76
C ASP A 1080 -152.09 -53.99 -196.92
N LYS A 1081 -151.50 -52.96 -197.54
CA LYS A 1081 -150.66 -51.97 -196.83
C LYS A 1081 -151.42 -51.11 -195.82
N ILE A 1082 -152.72 -50.89 -196.03
CA ILE A 1082 -153.55 -50.11 -195.10
C ILE A 1082 -153.78 -50.88 -193.78
N ASN A 1083 -153.74 -52.22 -193.80
CA ASN A 1083 -153.94 -53.03 -192.59
C ASN A 1083 -152.72 -53.02 -191.67
N ASP A 1084 -151.50 -53.15 -192.22
CA ASP A 1084 -150.23 -53.23 -191.46
C ASP A 1084 -149.96 -51.98 -190.58
N ILE A 1085 -150.27 -50.78 -191.07
CA ILE A 1085 -150.15 -49.54 -190.28
C ILE A 1085 -151.16 -49.50 -189.12
N ASN A 1086 -152.38 -50.01 -189.34
CA ASN A 1086 -153.44 -50.01 -188.32
C ASN A 1086 -153.14 -50.98 -187.16
N GLU A 1087 -152.45 -52.11 -187.40
CA GLU A 1087 -151.98 -52.97 -186.31
C GLU A 1087 -150.86 -52.31 -185.49
N LYS A 1088 -149.88 -51.68 -186.14
CA LYS A 1088 -148.74 -51.03 -185.46
C LYS A 1088 -149.15 -49.85 -184.58
N SER A 1089 -150.09 -49.03 -185.04
CA SER A 1089 -150.66 -47.91 -184.27
C SER A 1089 -151.32 -48.36 -182.95
N LYS A 1090 -151.86 -49.58 -182.92
CA LYS A 1090 -152.49 -50.16 -181.72
C LYS A 1090 -151.48 -50.46 -180.60
N HIS A 1091 -150.27 -50.91 -180.92
CA HIS A 1091 -149.27 -51.29 -179.93
C HIS A 1091 -148.70 -50.11 -179.13
N LEU A 1092 -148.50 -48.93 -179.75
CA LEU A 1092 -148.15 -47.71 -179.00
C LEU A 1092 -149.34 -47.20 -178.17
N SER A 1093 -150.56 -47.32 -178.71
CA SER A 1093 -151.78 -46.97 -177.98
C SER A 1093 -151.96 -47.82 -176.73
N GLU A 1094 -151.63 -49.11 -176.77
CA GLU A 1094 -151.68 -50.01 -175.60
C GLU A 1094 -150.58 -49.74 -174.56
N ARG A 1095 -149.44 -49.15 -174.95
CA ARG A 1095 -148.43 -48.62 -174.01
C ARG A 1095 -148.86 -47.28 -173.37
N SER A 1096 -149.99 -46.70 -173.76
CA SER A 1096 -150.39 -45.32 -173.39
C SER A 1096 -151.88 -45.08 -173.06
N LEU A 1097 -152.77 -46.09 -173.11
CA LEU A 1097 -154.22 -45.85 -173.05
C LEU A 1097 -154.89 -45.92 -171.67
N GLY A 1098 -155.51 -44.81 -171.31
CA GLY A 1098 -156.93 -44.81 -170.93
C GLY A 1098 -157.49 -43.41 -170.73
N MET A 1099 -158.60 -42.95 -171.35
CA MET A 1099 -159.52 -43.53 -172.36
C MET A 1099 -160.33 -42.40 -173.07
N ARG A 1100 -161.26 -42.76 -173.98
CA ARG A 1100 -162.55 -42.11 -174.40
C ARG A 1100 -162.65 -41.73 -175.94
N PRO A 1101 -163.84 -41.42 -176.53
CA PRO A 1101 -164.65 -42.48 -177.18
C PRO A 1101 -165.43 -42.15 -178.50
N ALA A 1102 -165.71 -43.20 -179.30
CA ALA A 1102 -166.76 -43.28 -180.35
C ALA A 1102 -166.60 -42.45 -181.65
N MET A 1103 -167.42 -42.76 -182.65
CA MET A 1103 -167.16 -42.52 -184.09
C MET A 1103 -167.84 -41.28 -184.70
N VAL A 1104 -167.28 -40.84 -185.83
CA VAL A 1104 -167.76 -39.85 -186.83
C VAL A 1104 -169.21 -39.35 -186.68
N GLU A 1105 -169.39 -38.14 -186.14
CA GLU A 1105 -170.00 -37.00 -186.87
C GLU A 1105 -169.94 -35.71 -186.03
N LYS A 1106 -169.16 -34.70 -186.47
CA LYS A 1106 -169.71 -33.77 -187.46
C LYS A 1106 -168.65 -32.84 -188.07
N LEU A 1107 -168.83 -32.63 -189.37
CA LEU A 1107 -168.30 -31.50 -190.13
C LEU A 1107 -168.61 -30.16 -189.43
N SER A 1108 -167.77 -29.17 -189.74
CA SER A 1108 -168.14 -27.74 -189.80
C SER A 1108 -168.75 -27.10 -188.55
N GLN A 1109 -167.86 -26.57 -187.70
CA GLN A 1109 -167.87 -25.12 -187.50
C GLN A 1109 -166.43 -24.62 -187.30
N MET A 1110 -165.83 -24.14 -188.40
CA MET A 1110 -164.47 -23.56 -188.50
C MET A 1110 -163.50 -24.05 -187.41
N GLY A 1111 -163.20 -25.34 -187.33
CA GLY A 1111 -162.62 -26.15 -188.40
C GLY A 1111 -161.33 -26.72 -187.82
N TYR A 1112 -160.99 -27.97 -188.11
CA TYR A 1112 -160.14 -28.80 -187.23
C TYR A 1112 -160.83 -29.07 -185.84
N ARG A 1113 -160.40 -30.10 -185.11
CA ARG A 1113 -160.84 -30.42 -183.71
C ARG A 1113 -159.71 -31.14 -182.96
N TYR A 1114 -159.13 -30.50 -181.93
CA TYR A 1114 -157.93 -30.83 -181.10
C TYR A 1114 -158.02 -29.97 -179.78
N PRO A 1115 -157.15 -30.04 -178.72
CA PRO A 1115 -156.72 -31.13 -177.80
C PRO A 1115 -156.74 -30.76 -176.24
N SER A 1116 -156.24 -31.63 -175.30
CA SER A 1116 -155.58 -31.38 -173.95
C SER A 1116 -156.22 -30.80 -172.59
N SER A 1117 -155.73 -31.29 -171.39
CA SER A 1117 -155.30 -30.68 -170.03
C SER A 1117 -156.17 -30.10 -168.81
N LEU A 1118 -155.59 -29.96 -167.54
CA LEU A 1118 -155.74 -28.92 -166.37
C LEU A 1118 -155.31 -29.24 -164.82
N PRO A 1119 -155.85 -28.77 -163.60
CA PRO A 1119 -155.09 -28.16 -162.41
C PRO A 1119 -155.42 -28.46 -160.84
N SER A 1120 -154.74 -27.86 -159.77
CA SER A 1120 -155.01 -27.93 -158.24
C SER A 1120 -154.26 -26.92 -157.22
N LEU A 1121 -154.44 -26.90 -155.83
CA LEU A 1121 -153.96 -25.80 -154.84
C LEU A 1121 -154.01 -25.90 -153.21
N LYS A 1122 -153.04 -25.31 -152.40
CA LYS A 1122 -153.11 -24.42 -151.11
C LYS A 1122 -152.90 -24.84 -149.54
N VAL A 1123 -152.25 -23.99 -148.65
CA VAL A 1123 -152.46 -23.59 -147.14
C VAL A 1123 -151.37 -23.75 -145.94
N THR A 1124 -151.21 -22.76 -144.97
CA THR A 1124 -150.60 -22.63 -143.53
C THR A 1124 -149.05 -22.74 -143.14
N GLY A 1125 -148.41 -22.32 -141.98
CA GLY A 1125 -148.63 -21.38 -140.79
C GLY A 1125 -147.74 -21.49 -139.44
N GLU A 1126 -147.22 -20.36 -138.81
CA GLU A 1126 -146.75 -20.02 -137.35
C GLU A 1126 -145.52 -20.73 -136.59
N ALA A 1127 -144.81 -20.37 -135.45
CA ALA A 1127 -144.43 -19.26 -134.45
C ALA A 1127 -143.22 -19.75 -133.45
N ASP A 1128 -142.52 -19.23 -132.37
CA ASP A 1128 -142.17 -18.06 -131.40
C ASP A 1128 -140.93 -18.50 -130.43
N ARG A 1129 -140.10 -17.93 -129.46
CA ARG A 1129 -139.68 -16.65 -128.69
C ARG A 1129 -138.21 -16.73 -127.99
N SER A 1130 -137.75 -15.85 -127.01
CA SER A 1130 -136.31 -15.70 -126.44
C SER A 1130 -136.03 -14.95 -125.05
N GLY A 1131 -134.79 -14.93 -124.41
CA GLY A 1131 -134.36 -14.07 -123.20
C GLY A 1131 -132.85 -14.04 -122.64
N PRO A 1132 -132.33 -13.02 -121.83
CA PRO A 1132 -130.92 -12.48 -121.90
C PRO A 1132 -130.15 -11.82 -120.65
N ASP A 1133 -129.00 -11.12 -120.94
CA ASP A 1133 -128.28 -9.95 -120.27
C ASP A 1133 -127.44 -10.13 -118.96
N SER A 1134 -126.45 -9.29 -118.49
CA SER A 1134 -125.57 -8.13 -118.90
C SER A 1134 -124.42 -7.91 -117.82
N GLY A 1135 -123.41 -6.98 -117.73
CA GLY A 1135 -122.80 -5.84 -118.50
C GLY A 1135 -121.80 -4.96 -117.63
N ILE A 1136 -121.07 -3.94 -118.19
CA ILE A 1136 -120.35 -2.75 -117.51
C ILE A 1136 -118.98 -3.04 -116.73
N PHE A 1137 -117.88 -2.22 -116.51
CA PHE A 1137 -117.22 -0.89 -116.86
C PHE A 1137 -115.71 -0.87 -116.33
N VAL A 1138 -114.78 0.16 -116.33
CA VAL A 1138 -114.26 1.27 -117.23
C VAL A 1138 -113.06 2.10 -116.59
N SER A 1139 -112.07 2.59 -117.39
CA SER A 1139 -111.03 3.69 -117.17
C SER A 1139 -109.76 3.46 -116.29
N HIS A 1140 -108.58 4.13 -116.46
CA HIS A 1140 -108.13 5.26 -117.35
C HIS A 1140 -106.63 5.19 -117.80
N GLU A 1141 -106.19 6.14 -118.63
CA GLU A 1141 -104.94 6.25 -119.45
C GLU A 1141 -103.68 6.79 -118.70
N GLY A 1142 -102.46 6.84 -119.28
CA GLY A 1142 -101.93 6.34 -120.56
C GLY A 1142 -100.72 7.14 -121.13
N SER A 1143 -100.39 6.92 -122.42
CA SER A 1143 -99.46 7.66 -123.35
C SER A 1143 -98.01 7.96 -122.92
N LEU A 1144 -96.91 7.60 -123.61
CA LEU A 1144 -96.50 7.62 -125.04
C LEU A 1144 -96.03 8.97 -125.63
N ASN A 1145 -94.88 8.89 -126.33
CA ASN A 1145 -94.30 9.75 -127.38
C ASN A 1145 -93.92 11.22 -127.10
N ALA A 1146 -92.65 11.57 -127.38
CA ALA A 1146 -92.26 12.54 -128.42
C ALA A 1146 -90.73 12.58 -128.67
N THR A 1147 -90.32 13.01 -129.87
CA THR A 1147 -88.92 13.12 -130.33
C THR A 1147 -88.52 14.59 -130.54
N GLN A 1148 -87.29 15.02 -130.21
CA GLN A 1148 -86.44 15.94 -131.02
C GLN A 1148 -85.18 16.45 -130.29
N ARG A 1149 -84.10 16.74 -131.07
CA ARG A 1149 -82.92 17.59 -130.75
C ARG A 1149 -81.97 17.05 -129.64
N SER A 1150 -80.67 17.37 -129.63
CA SER A 1150 -79.78 17.97 -130.65
C SER A 1150 -78.29 17.84 -130.26
N VAL A 1151 -77.41 17.61 -131.25
CA VAL A 1151 -76.11 18.27 -131.53
C VAL A 1151 -75.08 18.47 -130.40
N SER A 1152 -73.80 18.25 -130.76
CA SER A 1152 -72.54 18.60 -130.06
C SER A 1152 -72.19 17.81 -128.79
N ASP A 1153 -70.92 17.55 -128.48
CA ASP A 1153 -69.70 17.44 -129.31
C ASP A 1153 -68.59 16.80 -128.45
N ALA A 1154 -67.67 16.06 -129.08
CA ALA A 1154 -66.29 15.83 -128.61
C ALA A 1154 -66.11 15.14 -127.21
N ASP A 1155 -64.92 14.70 -126.78
CA ASP A 1155 -63.76 14.32 -127.58
C ASP A 1155 -62.94 13.18 -126.92
N PHE A 1156 -61.95 12.75 -127.69
CA PHE A 1156 -60.64 12.23 -127.29
C PHE A 1156 -60.03 12.70 -125.94
N SER A 1157 -59.03 11.92 -125.52
CA SER A 1157 -57.80 12.37 -124.81
C SER A 1157 -57.78 12.61 -123.29
N SER A 1158 -56.56 12.43 -122.78
CA SER A 1158 -55.92 13.27 -121.75
C SER A 1158 -56.40 13.20 -120.29
N SER A 1159 -55.68 12.36 -119.52
CA SER A 1159 -54.72 12.80 -118.49
C SER A 1159 -55.17 13.65 -117.27
N THR A 1160 -54.40 13.47 -116.19
CA THR A 1160 -54.06 14.46 -115.13
C THR A 1160 -55.03 14.70 -113.96
N MET A 1161 -54.42 14.68 -112.77
CA MET A 1161 -54.65 15.58 -111.61
C MET A 1161 -55.99 15.64 -110.86
N ARG A 1162 -55.85 15.68 -109.52
CA ARG A 1162 -56.78 16.38 -108.58
C ARG A 1162 -58.19 15.73 -108.61
N SER A 1163 -59.27 16.25 -107.99
CA SER A 1163 -59.50 17.47 -107.21
C SER A 1163 -60.46 17.17 -106.05
N SER A 1164 -60.20 17.49 -104.77
CA SER A 1164 -60.02 18.81 -104.14
C SER A 1164 -61.29 19.64 -103.96
N LYS A 1165 -61.67 19.83 -102.68
CA LYS A 1165 -62.25 21.08 -102.10
C LYS A 1165 -63.70 21.41 -102.55
N TYR A 1166 -64.45 22.36 -101.96
CA TYR A 1166 -64.11 23.49 -101.07
C TYR A 1166 -65.08 23.61 -99.87
N GLY A 1167 -64.76 24.31 -98.77
CA GLY A 1167 -63.56 25.13 -98.46
C GLY A 1167 -63.35 25.27 -96.94
N ARG A 1168 -62.13 25.62 -96.48
CA ARG A 1168 -61.69 26.98 -96.04
C ARG A 1168 -62.21 27.40 -94.64
N SER A 1169 -61.39 27.96 -93.73
CA SER A 1169 -59.96 28.33 -93.81
C SER A 1169 -59.30 28.60 -92.45
N SER A 1170 -57.97 28.39 -92.35
CA SER A 1170 -56.99 28.93 -91.35
C SER A 1170 -57.17 28.55 -89.87
N ASP A 1171 -56.15 28.23 -89.05
CA ASP A 1171 -54.66 28.05 -89.10
C ASP A 1171 -54.21 27.58 -87.66
N LYS A 1172 -52.99 27.20 -87.20
CA LYS A 1172 -51.59 26.80 -87.58
C LYS A 1172 -50.88 26.47 -86.22
N MET A 1173 -49.95 25.52 -85.96
CA MET A 1173 -49.34 24.32 -86.59
C MET A 1173 -49.38 23.16 -85.52
N GLY A 1174 -48.57 22.09 -85.35
CA GLY A 1174 -47.30 21.56 -85.91
C GLY A 1174 -46.02 22.09 -85.21
N PRO A 1175 -44.90 21.32 -85.03
CA PRO A 1175 -44.58 19.90 -85.34
C PRO A 1175 -44.06 19.08 -84.10
N ARG A 1176 -43.41 17.88 -84.13
CA ARG A 1176 -43.61 16.54 -84.77
C ARG A 1176 -42.63 15.48 -84.15
N HIS A 1177 -43.14 14.29 -83.75
CA HIS A 1177 -42.51 12.93 -83.79
C HIS A 1177 -41.29 12.51 -82.93
N ASP A 1178 -40.93 11.21 -82.71
CA ASP A 1178 -41.61 9.86 -82.67
C ASP A 1178 -40.61 8.81 -82.02
N GLU A 1179 -41.01 7.53 -81.85
CA GLU A 1179 -40.24 6.37 -81.32
C GLU A 1179 -39.46 5.57 -82.43
N PRO A 1180 -39.02 4.27 -82.33
CA PRO A 1180 -38.74 3.33 -81.20
C PRO A 1180 -37.44 2.45 -81.33
N GLY A 1181 -37.13 1.60 -80.31
CA GLY A 1181 -36.82 0.15 -80.50
C GLY A 1181 -35.39 -0.43 -80.75
N SER A 1182 -34.86 -1.16 -79.75
CA SER A 1182 -34.38 -2.59 -79.77
C SER A 1182 -33.18 -3.17 -80.59
N LEU A 1183 -32.42 -4.07 -79.90
CA LEU A 1183 -31.89 -5.42 -80.29
C LEU A 1183 -30.45 -5.70 -80.84
N SER A 1184 -29.95 -6.91 -80.46
CA SER A 1184 -28.84 -7.75 -80.99
C SER A 1184 -27.38 -7.37 -80.61
N GLY A 1185 -26.40 -8.30 -80.60
CA GLY A 1185 -26.37 -9.72 -81.04
C GLY A 1185 -25.28 -10.60 -80.38
N ARG A 1186 -25.09 -11.84 -80.89
CA ARG A 1186 -24.22 -12.92 -80.34
C ARG A 1186 -22.93 -13.16 -81.15
N SER A 1187 -21.94 -13.77 -80.47
CA SER A 1187 -20.94 -14.76 -80.95
C SER A 1187 -19.99 -14.31 -82.10
N ASP A 1188 -18.89 -14.99 -82.48
CA ASP A 1188 -18.42 -16.39 -82.29
C ASP A 1188 -16.90 -16.47 -81.95
N ASP A 1189 -16.33 -17.67 -82.07
CA ASP A 1189 -15.14 -18.18 -81.38
C ASP A 1189 -13.76 -18.01 -82.09
N THR A 1190 -12.68 -18.35 -81.35
CA THR A 1190 -11.30 -18.65 -81.80
C THR A 1190 -10.44 -17.59 -82.53
N ASP A 1191 -9.25 -17.30 -81.97
CA ASP A 1191 -8.02 -18.04 -82.35
C ASP A 1191 -6.97 -18.02 -81.20
N ILE A 1192 -5.90 -18.80 -81.31
CA ILE A 1192 -4.97 -19.20 -80.23
C ILE A 1192 -3.57 -18.56 -80.37
N THR A 1193 -2.91 -18.20 -79.25
CA THR A 1193 -1.44 -18.33 -78.92
C THR A 1193 -1.04 -17.40 -77.75
N ILE A 1194 -0.09 -17.70 -76.84
CA ILE A 1194 0.54 -18.96 -76.36
C ILE A 1194 1.22 -18.69 -74.98
N GLU A 1195 1.15 -19.64 -74.02
CA GLU A 1195 2.07 -19.86 -72.86
C GLU A 1195 2.35 -18.75 -71.80
N ASN A 1196 2.73 -19.01 -70.52
CA ASN A 1196 2.80 -20.24 -69.70
C ASN A 1196 2.71 -19.93 -68.16
N TYR A 1197 2.40 -20.95 -67.35
CA TYR A 1197 2.46 -20.98 -65.85
C TYR A 1197 3.81 -21.66 -65.38
N PRO A 1198 4.14 -21.99 -64.08
CA PRO A 1198 3.38 -21.95 -62.81
C PRO A 1198 4.14 -21.47 -61.51
N GLY A 1199 3.43 -21.40 -60.37
CA GLY A 1199 3.74 -22.18 -59.15
C GLY A 1199 4.76 -21.74 -58.06
N LEU A 1200 4.23 -21.45 -56.85
CA LEU A 1200 4.65 -21.92 -55.49
C LEU A 1200 6.00 -21.56 -54.80
N PHE A 1201 5.90 -21.51 -53.46
CA PHE A 1201 6.89 -21.68 -52.36
C PHE A 1201 8.01 -20.64 -52.01
N GLU A 1202 8.05 -20.38 -50.69
CA GLU A 1202 9.13 -20.02 -49.73
C GLU A 1202 10.52 -19.39 -50.04
N THR A 1203 10.84 -18.41 -49.17
CA THR A 1203 12.16 -18.13 -48.50
C THR A 1203 13.37 -17.47 -49.20
N MET A 1204 13.91 -16.48 -48.47
CA MET A 1204 15.35 -16.14 -48.23
C MET A 1204 16.32 -15.65 -49.33
N ASP A 1205 16.61 -14.33 -49.23
CA ASP A 1205 17.94 -13.75 -48.85
C ASP A 1205 18.90 -13.10 -49.90
N MET A 1206 19.73 -12.17 -49.39
CA MET A 1206 20.97 -11.57 -49.90
C MET A 1206 21.02 -10.48 -51.02
N ARG A 1207 21.36 -9.25 -50.56
CA ARG A 1207 22.28 -8.22 -51.16
C ARG A 1207 21.77 -7.43 -52.40
N LYS A 1208 21.44 -6.12 -52.31
CA LYS A 1208 22.30 -4.88 -52.15
C LYS A 1208 23.05 -4.45 -53.44
N PRO A 1209 23.37 -3.15 -53.70
CA PRO A 1209 23.39 -1.99 -52.77
C PRO A 1209 22.84 -0.62 -53.30
N ARG A 1210 22.89 0.43 -52.43
CA ARG A 1210 22.69 1.90 -52.66
C ARG A 1210 21.23 2.32 -52.99
N GLY A 1211 20.68 3.44 -52.50
CA GLY A 1211 21.11 4.49 -51.53
C GLY A 1211 20.33 5.79 -51.84
N GLN A 1212 20.00 6.74 -50.94
CA GLN A 1212 20.22 7.04 -49.50
C GLN A 1212 18.85 7.55 -48.93
N GLY A 1213 18.51 7.69 -47.64
CA GLY A 1213 19.18 7.69 -46.32
C GLY A 1213 18.73 8.93 -45.54
N HIS A 1214 18.31 8.95 -44.26
CA HIS A 1214 18.12 7.94 -43.18
C HIS A 1214 16.80 8.27 -42.43
N GLN A 1215 15.93 7.31 -42.05
CA GLN A 1215 15.92 6.46 -40.83
C GLN A 1215 16.04 7.24 -39.49
N GLN A 1216 15.10 7.16 -38.51
CA GLN A 1216 14.53 6.00 -37.75
C GLN A 1216 15.50 5.43 -36.69
N ARG A 1217 15.13 4.85 -35.52
CA ARG A 1217 13.92 4.19 -34.92
C ARG A 1217 13.95 4.40 -33.37
N SER A 1218 13.22 3.67 -32.50
CA SER A 1218 11.77 3.68 -32.20
C SER A 1218 11.41 2.59 -31.13
N ARG A 1219 10.60 2.93 -30.12
CA ARG A 1219 9.78 2.05 -29.23
C ARG A 1219 10.49 1.09 -28.22
N SER A 1220 9.68 0.76 -27.20
CA SER A 1220 9.77 -0.07 -25.97
C SER A 1220 9.76 -1.61 -26.23
N PRO A 1221 9.85 -2.57 -25.25
CA PRO A 1221 9.42 -2.49 -23.82
C PRO A 1221 10.13 -3.32 -22.69
N SER A 1222 9.83 -2.95 -21.43
CA SER A 1222 9.79 -3.74 -20.15
C SER A 1222 10.98 -4.61 -19.67
N PRO A 1223 11.01 -5.05 -18.39
CA PRO A 1223 10.40 -4.50 -17.15
C PRO A 1223 11.43 -4.29 -15.99
N PHE A 1224 11.09 -3.53 -14.93
CA PHE A 1224 11.24 -3.88 -13.49
C PHE A 1224 10.81 -2.72 -12.56
N THR A 1225 10.77 -3.00 -11.25
CA THR A 1225 10.27 -2.20 -10.10
C THR A 1225 10.96 -0.86 -9.81
N GLU A 1226 10.21 0.14 -9.30
CA GLU A 1226 10.40 0.69 -7.93
C GLU A 1226 9.27 1.65 -7.49
N GLU A 1227 9.32 2.17 -6.25
CA GLU A 1227 8.16 2.67 -5.48
C GLU A 1227 7.96 4.21 -5.37
N LYS A 1228 6.74 4.58 -4.93
CA LYS A 1228 6.30 5.71 -4.06
C LYS A 1228 7.13 7.01 -4.07
N MET A 1229 6.59 8.17 -4.46
CA MET A 1229 5.52 8.97 -3.80
C MET A 1229 5.78 9.41 -2.35
N ALA A 1230 5.82 10.73 -2.12
CA ALA A 1230 5.21 11.42 -0.96
C ALA A 1230 5.12 12.95 -1.22
N ARG A 1231 4.03 13.63 -0.78
CA ARG A 1231 3.91 15.10 -0.79
C ARG A 1231 2.74 15.61 0.08
N GLN A 1232 2.83 16.88 0.52
CA GLN A 1232 1.81 17.71 1.20
C GLN A 1232 1.51 17.35 2.68
N HIS A 1233 1.87 18.24 3.63
CA HIS A 1233 1.00 19.21 4.37
C HIS A 1233 0.44 18.60 5.68
N GLN A 1234 0.20 19.31 6.80
CA GLN A 1234 -0.05 20.75 7.04
C GLN A 1234 0.49 21.22 8.43
N GLU A 1235 0.33 22.49 8.81
CA GLU A 1235 0.82 23.13 10.08
C GLU A 1235 -0.26 23.17 11.19
N PRO A 1236 -0.11 23.86 12.36
CA PRO A 1236 1.07 24.20 13.22
C PRO A 1236 0.85 23.84 14.73
N VAL A 1237 1.87 24.08 15.59
CA VAL A 1237 1.74 24.07 17.08
C VAL A 1237 2.33 25.36 17.70
N LYS A 1238 1.84 25.78 18.88
CA LYS A 1238 2.16 27.06 19.55
C LYS A 1238 3.46 27.06 20.36
N MET A 1239 3.96 28.27 20.63
CA MET A 1239 5.16 28.57 21.43
C MET A 1239 5.03 28.24 22.93
N SER A 1240 6.18 27.91 23.54
CA SER A 1240 6.54 28.25 24.93
C SER A 1240 8.03 28.61 25.00
N SER A 1241 8.39 29.56 25.86
CA SER A 1241 9.78 29.98 26.13
C SER A 1241 10.25 29.37 27.48
N LEU A 1242 11.54 29.25 27.82
CA LEU A 1242 12.49 30.32 28.15
C LEU A 1242 13.93 29.78 28.42
N SER A 1243 14.91 30.68 28.48
CA SER A 1243 16.18 30.60 29.24
C SER A 1243 17.32 29.60 28.86
N GLN A 1244 18.40 30.18 28.34
CA GLN A 1244 19.82 29.81 28.58
C GLN A 1244 20.31 30.41 29.95
N PRO A 1245 21.59 30.29 30.42
CA PRO A 1245 22.80 29.72 29.79
C PRO A 1245 23.69 28.80 30.66
N GLY A 1246 24.69 28.15 30.02
CA GLY A 1246 25.85 27.54 30.67
C GLY A 1246 26.95 27.19 29.66
N ARG A 1247 28.21 27.59 29.90
CA ARG A 1247 29.39 27.28 29.06
C ARG A 1247 30.42 26.47 29.86
N THR A 1248 31.08 25.49 29.23
CA THR A 1248 32.56 25.33 29.17
C THR A 1248 32.94 24.04 28.42
N GLY A 1249 34.08 24.03 27.71
CA GLY A 1249 34.80 22.80 27.31
C GLY A 1249 34.27 22.05 26.06
N GLY A 1250 35.01 21.91 24.96
CA GLY A 1250 36.21 22.66 24.57
C GLY A 1250 37.48 21.87 24.22
N THR A 1251 37.41 20.61 23.78
CA THR A 1251 38.56 19.88 23.22
C THR A 1251 38.26 19.23 21.87
N SER A 1252 39.15 19.44 20.91
CA SER A 1252 39.11 18.86 19.56
C SER A 1252 40.31 17.95 19.35
N LEU A 1253 40.18 16.87 18.57
CA LEU A 1253 41.30 16.34 17.78
C LEU A 1253 40.82 15.48 16.59
N HIS A 1254 41.37 15.75 15.41
CA HIS A 1254 41.21 14.93 14.21
C HIS A 1254 42.45 14.04 14.02
N ARG A 1255 42.25 12.73 13.81
CA ARG A 1255 42.80 11.84 12.75
C ARG A 1255 42.79 10.38 13.26
N ASN A 1256 42.28 9.35 12.57
CA ASN A 1256 42.32 8.92 11.15
C ASN A 1256 43.52 8.01 10.82
N VAL A 1257 43.25 6.97 10.00
CA VAL A 1257 44.15 6.03 9.28
C VAL A 1257 44.48 4.66 9.93
N ALA A 1258 44.11 3.61 9.17
CA ALA A 1258 44.70 2.25 9.04
C ALA A 1258 44.49 1.13 10.09
N SER A 1259 43.74 0.11 9.65
CA SER A 1259 43.95 -1.33 9.92
C SER A 1259 45.22 -1.85 9.18
N PRO A 1260 45.79 -3.07 9.44
CA PRO A 1260 45.12 -4.33 9.02
C PRO A 1260 45.45 -5.65 9.79
N SER A 1261 44.73 -6.71 9.41
CA SER A 1261 45.15 -8.14 9.30
C SER A 1261 45.62 -8.96 10.53
N LEU A 1262 44.69 -9.78 11.05
CA LEU A 1262 44.68 -11.27 11.06
C LEU A 1262 45.75 -12.11 11.82
N GLN A 1263 45.21 -13.01 12.67
CA GLN A 1263 45.60 -14.43 12.90
C GLN A 1263 46.78 -14.77 13.87
N PRO A 1264 46.86 -16.00 14.46
CA PRO A 1264 46.25 -16.27 15.78
C PRO A 1264 47.11 -17.17 16.74
N PHE A 1265 46.51 -17.62 17.87
CA PHE A 1265 47.05 -18.51 18.93
C PHE A 1265 48.18 -17.89 19.80
N SER A 1266 48.34 -18.23 21.09
CA SER A 1266 47.81 -19.37 21.88
C SER A 1266 47.28 -18.97 23.27
N GLU A 1267 46.88 -19.95 24.08
CA GLU A 1267 46.18 -19.78 25.36
C GLU A 1267 47.00 -19.13 26.50
N MET A 1268 46.36 -18.23 27.25
CA MET A 1268 45.98 -18.50 28.66
C MET A 1268 44.82 -17.61 29.11
#